data_AF-A0A3R7F992-F1
#
_entry.id   AF-A0A3R7F992-F1
#
_cell.length_a   1.000
_cell.length_b   1.000
_cell.length_c   1.000
_cell.angle_alpha   90.00
_cell.angle_beta   90.00
_cell.angle_gamma   90.00
#
_symmetry.space_group_name_H-M   'P 1'
#
loop_
_entity.id
_entity.type
_entity.pdbx_description
1 polymer ?
#
loop_
_entity_poly.entity_id
_entity_poly.type
_entity_poly.pdbx_seq_one_letter_code
_entity_poly.pdbx_strand_id
1 'polypeptide(L)'
;MYKDCVKLPIITLLCLSLLILSLLPQSLAKRTSLATTPLKRALPNAPNGYTPEGEVCPSNRPSVRNATSLSSAETSWLRLRRNNTRDALRAFLSRVDLGSFNGSVYVDNHSANASALPNIGIAASGGGYRALMNGGGALQAFDNRTANSTSSGQLGGILQSATYLSGLSGGSWLVGSIYMNNFSDVSSLRDNGSVWQFQDSIFSGPTQSTLWNISTGRYYSQLLSAVNGKSDAGYEVSITDYWGRSLSYQLINATEGGVSYTWSSIALSSDFQAGTMPMPLVIADGRAPGEILVPANATVFEFNPWEFGSWDKSLSAFVSLGFLGSNFSGGTLPTSQKCVRGFDNAGFIMGTSSSLFNQAFLQINDTEASPAVKASIAAVLGRIGSDNNDIAVYKPNPFYRYASPSQYTTSPSLTLVDGGEDLQNIPLDPLLQPERHVDVILALDSSADTSTRWPNGTAMVATYERNVRSSANGLPFPSVPDQNTFVNLGLNNRPTFFGCNSSNVTDLAPLVVYIPNAPYIYLSNVSTFDLQYNTSERNAIIENGYDVATLGNATLDSNWPSCLACAILSRSFERTNTTIPKICETCFGKYCWNGTTNTTTPGDYSPTLKLTREVLTEMRNRLERVESLLSPSMGNATDQHQLVASRDDESSFCLIDRMGFSTFIGSASGFSLLSPRGLQSISVLTGSTELSDFVLMRARSYMLSWSEEMISAWQHTPDDQAPLPPRESAIIMVNYFFTSINPTLPVYDQGKFMELFEQQYSGNPPKGVSWYASLNSVLGLGRLVFEDETGLHSSTMDSCGGTEGTPHVLSCLRNCYSVFTQLAYSCREVMAVQTLIGMAMILEILLDIEASYMTIGVAARLAFALGLHRAPVDSHPPTSEIEQRRNVFWSLYLLDRRISLRLGRPPTICEDDIEVSEPRTCQLLQPPHVNDGLSYFAHFVKLARIKSEIYSKLYSVRSQKGNRRAENLATLNHLDEKLAIRRESLPELPPLEKVLHCPNPVTLLSTVVLHAEYYNCQLMLHRKGLYGAFGASDHSIFETTSTESHCLSSRTKCLTAARHTSQLLNSLRESGDLSRNNLARRLSYFTLSAFFDMFVNLLSYPKDPSASSDFHLLQSISDWMSDVLTATTSPLALLLSEILQKMTQIAKDVLARPELDNANQNILTHIAPASNTMGYPVDATGGFPPSTVSSAQQPADAYYFSNSFTSHVHLSLNPISTEGLESFSTASDTLWASGPCLHSVGSFAEEESQSVRLAGGAGIVLVGEKSVQSQHQAKGPD
;
A
#
# COMPACT_ATOMS: atom_id res chain seq x y z
N MET A 1 -44.06 42.66 -24.55
CA MET A 1 -44.56 41.82 -23.44
C MET A 1 -43.76 40.52 -23.41
N TYR A 2 -43.83 39.75 -22.32
CA TYR A 2 -43.18 38.44 -22.13
C TYR A 2 -41.63 38.37 -22.12
N LYS A 3 -41.04 38.96 -21.09
CA LYS A 3 -39.93 38.38 -20.30
C LYS A 3 -40.11 38.83 -18.85
N ASP A 4 -40.17 37.91 -17.89
CA ASP A 4 -39.76 38.05 -16.47
C ASP A 4 -40.18 36.84 -15.61
N CYS A 5 -39.78 36.82 -14.33
CA CYS A 5 -40.21 35.92 -13.24
C CYS A 5 -39.57 34.52 -13.09
N VAL A 6 -38.23 34.41 -13.01
CA VAL A 6 -37.55 33.34 -12.23
C VAL A 6 -36.28 33.85 -11.51
N LYS A 7 -36.40 34.72 -10.48
CA LYS A 7 -35.30 35.07 -9.55
C LYS A 7 -35.78 35.55 -8.17
N LEU A 8 -36.00 34.63 -7.24
CA LEU A 8 -35.98 34.74 -5.76
C LEU A 8 -36.43 33.36 -5.24
N PRO A 9 -35.69 32.62 -4.38
CA PRO A 9 -35.29 33.10 -3.06
C PRO A 9 -33.93 32.53 -2.54
N ILE A 10 -32.79 33.02 -3.05
CA ILE A 10 -31.45 32.60 -2.57
C ILE A 10 -30.90 33.54 -1.47
N ILE A 11 -31.34 34.80 -1.46
CA ILE A 11 -30.81 35.86 -0.57
C ILE A 11 -31.29 35.67 0.88
N THR A 12 -32.47 35.06 1.10
CA THR A 12 -33.07 34.86 2.43
C THR A 12 -32.33 33.82 3.29
N LEU A 13 -31.78 32.74 2.71
CA LEU A 13 -31.01 31.76 3.50
C LEU A 13 -29.67 32.34 3.99
N LEU A 14 -29.00 33.16 3.17
CA LEU A 14 -27.71 33.77 3.49
C LEU A 14 -27.80 34.79 4.65
N CYS A 15 -28.96 35.40 4.87
CA CYS A 15 -29.16 36.32 6.00
C CYS A 15 -29.41 35.58 7.33
N LEU A 16 -29.97 34.38 7.29
CA LEU A 16 -30.31 33.62 8.50
C LEU A 16 -29.07 33.01 9.18
N SER A 17 -28.12 32.48 8.38
CA SER A 17 -26.87 31.92 8.88
C SER A 17 -25.97 32.97 9.56
N LEU A 18 -25.93 34.20 9.02
CA LEU A 18 -25.18 35.32 9.60
C LEU A 18 -25.74 35.79 10.96
N LEU A 19 -27.05 35.65 11.21
CA LEU A 19 -27.64 36.05 12.49
C LEU A 19 -27.26 35.08 13.63
N ILE A 20 -27.20 33.78 13.33
CA ILE A 20 -26.96 32.73 14.33
C ILE A 20 -25.55 32.80 14.95
N LEU A 21 -24.54 33.28 14.21
CA LEU A 21 -23.18 33.48 14.74
C LEU A 21 -23.05 34.62 15.77
N SER A 22 -24.09 35.45 15.97
CA SER A 22 -24.00 36.66 16.82
C SER A 22 -24.49 36.50 18.26
N LEU A 23 -24.88 35.30 18.70
CA LEU A 23 -25.62 35.08 19.96
C LEU A 23 -25.01 34.03 20.92
N LEU A 24 -23.69 33.77 20.87
CA LEU A 24 -23.00 32.93 21.87
C LEU A 24 -21.99 33.74 22.73
N PRO A 25 -21.83 33.47 24.04
CA PRO A 25 -21.10 34.36 24.94
C PRO A 25 -19.58 34.24 24.81
N GLN A 26 -18.87 35.38 24.84
CA GLN A 26 -17.41 35.43 24.86
C GLN A 26 -16.87 35.37 26.30
N SER A 27 -16.22 34.27 26.69
CA SER A 27 -15.30 34.29 27.85
C SER A 27 -14.21 33.21 27.78
N LEU A 28 -12.98 33.60 28.14
CA LEU A 28 -11.79 32.79 28.40
C LEU A 28 -11.31 31.78 27.32
N ALA A 29 -10.56 32.29 26.35
CA ALA A 29 -9.44 31.55 25.74
C ALA A 29 -8.29 32.51 25.37
N LYS A 30 -7.46 32.89 26.36
CA LYS A 30 -6.37 33.88 26.19
C LYS A 30 -5.14 33.28 25.50
N ARG A 31 -5.28 32.84 24.25
CA ARG A 31 -4.12 32.44 23.42
C ARG A 31 -3.30 33.67 23.06
N THR A 32 -2.05 33.71 23.51
CA THR A 32 -1.04 34.67 23.05
C THR A 32 -0.77 34.49 21.57
N SER A 33 -0.88 35.56 20.80
CA SER A 33 -0.54 35.57 19.38
C SER A 33 0.97 35.48 19.17
N LEU A 34 1.48 34.30 18.83
CA LEU A 34 2.66 34.25 17.95
C LEU A 34 2.19 34.70 16.57
N ALA A 35 2.76 35.78 16.06
CA ALA A 35 2.53 36.20 14.69
C ALA A 35 3.18 35.18 13.74
N THR A 36 2.39 34.59 12.85
CA THR A 36 2.88 33.71 11.79
C THR A 36 3.56 34.53 10.70
N THR A 37 4.80 34.93 10.94
CA THR A 37 5.67 35.54 9.92
C THR A 37 5.81 34.57 8.74
N PRO A 38 5.44 34.95 7.51
CA PRO A 38 5.54 34.05 6.36
C PRO A 38 7.01 33.84 5.98
N LEU A 39 7.52 32.66 6.33
CA LEU A 39 8.88 32.18 6.02
C LEU A 39 8.78 30.71 5.63
N LYS A 40 9.55 30.18 4.68
CA LYS A 40 10.20 30.72 3.46
C LYS A 40 10.32 29.48 2.53
N ARG A 41 10.82 29.59 1.30
CA ARG A 41 11.04 28.41 0.44
C ARG A 41 12.05 28.71 -0.67
N ALA A 42 12.53 27.68 -1.36
CA ALA A 42 12.91 27.79 -2.77
C ALA A 42 11.76 28.50 -3.52
N LEU A 43 12.05 29.50 -4.35
CA LEU A 43 11.00 30.40 -4.85
C LEU A 43 10.26 29.81 -6.06
N PRO A 44 8.92 29.93 -6.15
CA PRO A 44 8.15 29.66 -7.37
C PRO A 44 8.42 30.78 -8.40
N ASN A 45 9.63 30.78 -8.96
CA ASN A 45 10.21 31.90 -9.71
C ASN A 45 10.23 31.69 -11.23
N ALA A 46 9.81 30.52 -11.73
CA ALA A 46 9.69 30.29 -13.17
C ALA A 46 8.61 31.22 -13.76
N PRO A 47 8.88 31.89 -14.90
CA PRO A 47 7.99 32.92 -15.43
C PRO A 47 6.61 32.40 -15.84
N ASN A 48 6.56 31.20 -16.44
CA ASN A 48 5.33 30.59 -16.94
C ASN A 48 5.23 29.09 -16.56
N GLY A 49 5.41 28.81 -15.26
CA GLY A 49 5.33 27.43 -14.72
C GLY A 49 6.43 26.54 -15.30
N TYR A 50 6.02 25.51 -16.05
CA TYR A 50 6.94 24.58 -16.74
C TYR A 50 7.34 25.06 -18.15
N THR A 51 6.66 26.07 -18.69
CA THR A 51 6.94 26.62 -20.02
C THR A 51 8.16 27.55 -19.94
N PRO A 52 9.27 27.27 -20.64
CA PRO A 52 10.44 28.14 -20.59
C PRO A 52 10.18 29.43 -21.35
N GLU A 53 10.33 30.59 -20.69
CA GLU A 53 10.00 31.90 -21.27
C GLU A 53 11.23 32.82 -21.36
N GLY A 54 11.30 33.62 -22.43
CA GLY A 54 12.36 34.61 -22.64
C GLY A 54 12.10 35.93 -21.91
N GLU A 55 12.92 36.25 -20.92
CA GLU A 55 12.98 37.52 -20.20
C GLU A 55 14.13 38.44 -20.68
N VAL A 56 14.23 39.63 -20.09
CA VAL A 56 15.35 40.56 -20.32
C VAL A 56 16.59 40.04 -19.60
N CYS A 57 17.66 39.75 -20.34
CA CYS A 57 18.92 39.31 -19.74
C CYS A 57 19.47 40.31 -18.70
N PRO A 58 20.19 39.82 -17.67
CA PRO A 58 20.97 40.68 -16.79
C PRO A 58 22.02 41.48 -17.58
N SER A 59 22.42 42.63 -17.03
CA SER A 59 23.40 43.56 -17.64
C SER A 59 24.73 42.87 -17.98
N ASN A 60 25.22 42.04 -17.04
CA ASN A 60 26.25 41.04 -17.31
C ASN A 60 25.56 39.80 -17.89
N ARG A 61 25.50 39.71 -19.23
CA ARG A 61 24.89 38.56 -19.91
C ARG A 61 25.59 37.25 -19.55
N PRO A 62 24.84 36.14 -19.35
CA PRO A 62 25.44 34.84 -19.09
C PRO A 62 26.21 34.31 -20.30
N SER A 63 27.22 33.49 -20.02
CA SER A 63 28.05 32.77 -20.99
C SER A 63 28.47 31.42 -20.41
N VAL A 64 29.00 30.54 -21.25
CA VAL A 64 29.66 29.31 -20.80
C VAL A 64 31.06 29.66 -20.26
N ARG A 65 31.44 29.09 -19.11
CA ARG A 65 32.78 29.17 -18.51
C ARG A 65 33.51 27.82 -18.60
N ASN A 66 34.84 27.86 -18.55
CA ASN A 66 35.64 26.65 -18.35
C ASN A 66 35.51 26.14 -16.90
N ALA A 67 35.63 24.83 -16.71
CA ALA A 67 35.64 24.12 -15.43
C ALA A 67 37.02 24.13 -14.75
N THR A 68 37.75 25.25 -14.81
CA THR A 68 39.12 25.38 -14.26
C THR A 68 39.17 25.85 -12.81
N SER A 69 38.02 26.19 -12.22
CA SER A 69 37.86 26.62 -10.83
C SER A 69 36.39 26.56 -10.42
N LEU A 70 36.08 26.76 -9.14
CA LEU A 70 34.71 27.05 -8.69
C LEU A 70 34.18 28.36 -9.32
N SER A 71 32.86 28.51 -9.35
CA SER A 71 32.21 29.77 -9.74
C SER A 71 32.44 30.87 -8.70
N SER A 72 32.31 32.13 -9.11
CA SER A 72 32.37 33.28 -8.19
C SER A 72 31.21 33.27 -7.18
N ALA A 73 30.08 32.66 -7.53
CA ALA A 73 28.93 32.49 -6.65
C ALA A 73 29.22 31.45 -5.56
N GLU A 74 29.64 30.24 -5.93
CA GLU A 74 30.02 29.17 -4.99
C GLU A 74 31.19 29.63 -4.09
N THR A 75 32.24 30.23 -4.67
CA THR A 75 33.39 30.78 -3.93
C THR A 75 32.98 31.85 -2.90
N SER A 76 31.98 32.68 -3.21
CA SER A 76 31.50 33.71 -2.29
C SER A 76 30.61 33.11 -1.19
N TRP A 77 29.74 32.18 -1.56
CA TRP A 77 28.85 31.47 -0.64
C TRP A 77 29.61 30.59 0.37
N LEU A 78 30.68 29.90 -0.06
CA LEU A 78 31.50 29.07 0.83
C LEU A 78 32.11 29.85 2.00
N ARG A 79 32.36 31.15 1.84
CA ARG A 79 32.84 32.02 2.94
C ARG A 79 31.79 32.21 4.03
N LEU A 80 30.50 32.23 3.66
CA LEU A 80 29.38 32.27 4.59
C LEU A 80 29.13 30.88 5.19
N ARG A 81 29.05 29.84 4.34
CA ARG A 81 28.79 28.45 4.77
C ARG A 81 29.82 27.98 5.81
N ARG A 82 31.12 28.17 5.54
CA ARG A 82 32.22 27.74 6.44
C ARG A 82 32.24 28.46 7.79
N ASN A 83 31.56 29.61 7.95
CA ASN A 83 31.37 30.19 9.27
C ASN A 83 30.20 29.52 10.01
N ASN A 84 29.09 29.25 9.32
CA ASN A 84 27.89 28.68 9.92
C ASN A 84 28.01 27.19 10.31
N THR A 85 28.86 26.43 9.62
CA THR A 85 29.14 25.02 10.00
C THR A 85 29.83 24.92 11.36
N ARG A 86 30.51 25.98 11.83
CA ARG A 86 31.32 25.96 13.06
C ARG A 86 30.52 25.65 14.31
N ASP A 87 29.40 26.33 14.53
CA ASP A 87 28.63 26.19 15.78
C ASP A 87 27.95 24.82 15.85
N ALA A 88 27.49 24.29 14.71
CA ALA A 88 26.98 22.94 14.60
C ALA A 88 28.06 21.87 14.88
N LEU A 89 29.25 22.03 14.27
CA LEU A 89 30.38 21.11 14.46
C LEU A 89 30.86 21.14 15.92
N ARG A 90 30.98 22.34 16.50
CA ARG A 90 31.32 22.55 17.92
C ARG A 90 30.31 21.88 18.84
N ALA A 91 29.01 22.04 18.57
CA ALA A 91 27.93 21.49 19.39
C ALA A 91 27.78 19.97 19.25
N PHE A 92 28.12 19.39 18.10
CA PHE A 92 28.26 17.94 17.93
C PHE A 92 29.47 17.42 18.73
N LEU A 93 30.65 17.99 18.51
CA LEU A 93 31.90 17.57 19.16
C LEU A 93 31.93 17.82 20.68
N SER A 94 31.08 18.68 21.24
CA SER A 94 30.91 18.83 22.69
C SER A 94 30.10 17.71 23.36
N ARG A 95 29.49 16.81 22.58
CA ARG A 95 28.64 15.68 23.06
C ARG A 95 29.22 14.31 22.74
N VAL A 96 30.42 14.26 22.18
CA VAL A 96 31.12 13.05 21.76
C VAL A 96 32.34 12.87 22.65
N ASP A 97 32.50 11.68 23.22
CA ASP A 97 33.66 11.36 24.05
C ASP A 97 34.91 11.15 23.19
N LEU A 98 35.82 12.12 23.20
CA LEU A 98 37.13 12.04 22.55
C LEU A 98 38.27 11.83 23.59
N GLY A 99 37.92 11.35 24.79
CA GLY A 99 38.84 11.09 25.89
C GLY A 99 39.45 12.38 26.45
N SER A 100 40.77 12.45 26.48
CA SER A 100 41.50 13.66 26.92
C SER A 100 41.47 14.81 25.90
N PHE A 101 40.98 14.58 24.68
CA PHE A 101 40.89 15.59 23.64
C PHE A 101 39.53 16.28 23.64
N ASN A 102 39.49 17.61 23.71
CA ASN A 102 38.24 18.37 23.67
C ASN A 102 37.97 18.94 22.27
N GLY A 103 37.11 18.26 21.51
CA GLY A 103 36.75 18.67 20.14
C GLY A 103 36.06 20.04 20.05
N SER A 104 35.33 20.47 21.08
CA SER A 104 34.71 21.81 21.09
C SER A 104 35.73 22.93 21.26
N VAL A 105 36.71 22.74 22.15
CA VAL A 105 37.85 23.67 22.32
C VAL A 105 38.75 23.68 21.09
N TYR A 106 38.89 22.54 20.39
CA TYR A 106 39.59 22.49 19.10
C TYR A 106 38.93 23.37 18.03
N VAL A 107 37.59 23.37 17.94
CA VAL A 107 36.85 24.25 17.02
C VAL A 107 36.94 25.72 17.45
N ASP A 108 36.94 26.01 18.75
CA ASP A 108 37.11 27.37 19.26
C ASP A 108 38.51 27.92 18.99
N ASN A 109 39.57 27.13 19.18
CA ASN A 109 40.95 27.52 18.90
C ASN A 109 41.19 27.81 17.41
N HIS A 110 40.51 27.08 16.51
CA HIS A 110 40.61 27.27 15.06
C HIS A 110 39.53 28.19 14.48
N SER A 111 38.70 28.82 15.33
CA SER A 111 37.57 29.67 14.93
C SER A 111 37.93 30.80 13.95
N ALA A 112 39.11 31.39 14.12
CA ALA A 112 39.62 32.47 13.26
C ALA A 112 40.15 31.99 11.89
N ASN A 113 40.35 30.68 11.70
CA ASN A 113 40.80 30.08 10.45
C ASN A 113 39.82 28.98 10.01
N ALA A 114 38.76 29.39 9.32
CA ALA A 114 37.78 28.45 8.75
C ALA A 114 38.41 27.43 7.78
N SER A 115 39.57 27.72 7.20
CA SER A 115 40.34 26.79 6.35
C SER A 115 41.25 25.82 7.14
N ALA A 116 41.21 25.82 8.48
CA ALA A 116 41.78 24.76 9.31
C ALA A 116 40.76 23.68 9.71
N LEU A 117 39.47 24.04 9.70
CA LEU A 117 38.35 23.15 10.03
C LEU A 117 37.97 22.25 8.84
N PRO A 118 37.31 21.10 9.08
CA PRO A 118 36.97 20.15 8.02
C PRO A 118 35.76 20.59 7.19
N ASN A 119 35.85 20.46 5.86
CA ASN A 119 34.69 20.51 4.97
C ASN A 119 34.10 19.10 4.82
N ILE A 120 32.87 18.90 5.31
CA ILE A 120 32.18 17.61 5.27
C ILE A 120 31.31 17.54 4.01
N GLY A 121 31.46 16.48 3.21
CA GLY A 121 30.51 16.08 2.16
C GLY A 121 29.62 14.93 2.62
N ILE A 122 28.39 14.88 2.11
CA ILE A 122 27.48 13.73 2.25
C ILE A 122 27.02 13.34 0.85
N ALA A 123 27.02 12.05 0.52
CA ALA A 123 26.58 11.53 -0.77
C ALA A 123 25.50 10.45 -0.57
N ALA A 124 24.33 10.63 -1.18
CA ALA A 124 23.22 9.68 -1.15
C ALA A 124 23.09 8.93 -2.47
N SER A 125 23.15 7.59 -2.43
CA SER A 125 23.12 6.75 -3.62
C SER A 125 21.82 6.81 -4.43
N GLY A 126 21.85 6.28 -5.64
CA GLY A 126 20.66 5.87 -6.36
C GLY A 126 20.05 4.57 -5.83
N GLY A 127 18.93 4.16 -6.43
CA GLY A 127 18.12 3.02 -5.98
C GLY A 127 16.65 3.36 -5.66
N GLY A 128 16.06 4.35 -6.34
CA GLY A 128 14.63 4.69 -6.20
C GLY A 128 14.21 5.04 -4.77
N TYR A 129 12.98 4.68 -4.40
CA TYR A 129 12.45 5.01 -3.07
C TYR A 129 13.18 4.31 -1.91
N ARG A 130 13.77 3.13 -2.13
CA ARG A 130 14.68 2.50 -1.15
C ARG A 130 15.81 3.45 -0.74
N ALA A 131 16.47 4.06 -1.72
CA ALA A 131 17.57 5.00 -1.47
C ALA A 131 17.09 6.31 -0.82
N LEU A 132 15.95 6.85 -1.24
CA LEU A 132 15.33 8.00 -0.58
C LEU A 132 15.03 7.72 0.90
N MET A 133 14.48 6.55 1.22
CA MET A 133 14.04 6.23 2.59
C MET A 133 15.23 5.89 3.50
N ASN A 134 16.16 5.04 3.07
CA ASN A 134 17.38 4.74 3.83
C ASN A 134 18.25 5.99 4.04
N GLY A 135 18.47 6.77 2.97
CA GLY A 135 19.20 8.04 3.04
C GLY A 135 18.48 9.07 3.89
N GLY A 136 17.14 9.09 3.86
CA GLY A 136 16.30 9.88 4.75
C GLY A 136 16.53 9.53 6.22
N GLY A 137 16.57 8.25 6.57
CA GLY A 137 16.93 7.79 7.92
C GLY A 137 18.31 8.27 8.36
N ALA A 138 19.30 8.16 7.49
CA ALA A 138 20.66 8.63 7.77
C ALA A 138 20.73 10.17 7.94
N LEU A 139 20.04 10.94 7.10
CA LEU A 139 19.94 12.39 7.28
C LEU A 139 19.16 12.76 8.55
N GLN A 140 18.13 12.00 8.92
CA GLN A 140 17.39 12.16 10.19
C GLN A 140 18.29 11.93 11.41
N ALA A 141 19.28 11.02 11.33
CA ALA A 141 20.30 10.86 12.37
C ALA A 141 21.33 12.01 12.41
N PHE A 142 21.65 12.61 11.26
CA PHE A 142 22.64 13.69 11.15
C PHE A 142 22.06 15.10 11.40
N ASP A 143 20.74 15.28 11.40
CA ASP A 143 20.04 16.56 11.51
C ASP A 143 19.73 16.91 12.98
N ASN A 144 20.29 18.01 13.50
CA ASN A 144 20.04 18.46 14.88
C ASN A 144 18.60 18.96 15.15
N ARG A 145 17.74 19.02 14.14
CA ARG A 145 16.32 19.37 14.26
C ARG A 145 15.44 18.17 14.57
N THR A 146 15.93 16.96 14.31
CA THR A 146 15.24 15.72 14.65
C THR A 146 15.16 15.55 16.17
N ALA A 147 13.98 15.20 16.67
CA ALA A 147 13.77 14.96 18.11
C ALA A 147 14.77 13.95 18.66
N ASN A 148 15.34 14.24 19.83
CA ASN A 148 16.34 13.43 20.56
C ASN A 148 17.70 13.21 19.85
N SER A 149 17.90 13.66 18.60
CA SER A 149 19.17 13.57 17.85
C SER A 149 20.35 14.36 18.45
N THR A 150 20.10 15.15 19.50
CA THR A 150 21.11 16.02 20.15
C THR A 150 21.45 15.59 21.58
N SER A 151 21.08 14.39 22.00
CA SER A 151 21.54 13.82 23.28
C SER A 151 23.05 13.50 23.26
N SER A 152 23.60 13.10 24.40
CA SER A 152 24.99 12.63 24.48
C SER A 152 25.20 11.42 23.57
N GLY A 153 26.31 11.38 22.82
CA GLY A 153 26.59 10.33 21.83
C GLY A 153 25.74 10.37 20.55
N GLN A 154 24.85 11.34 20.36
CA GLN A 154 24.01 11.41 19.16
C GLN A 154 24.65 12.21 18.01
N LEU A 155 24.32 11.84 16.77
CA LEU A 155 24.94 12.36 15.54
C LEU A 155 24.32 13.67 15.01
N GLY A 156 23.26 14.19 15.64
CA GLY A 156 22.57 15.41 15.21
C GLY A 156 23.48 16.64 15.22
N GLY A 157 23.61 17.28 14.07
CA GLY A 157 24.48 18.43 13.82
C GLY A 157 25.49 18.18 12.70
N ILE A 158 25.70 16.93 12.28
CA ILE A 158 26.53 16.59 11.12
C ILE A 158 25.97 17.21 9.84
N LEU A 159 24.65 17.18 9.62
CA LEU A 159 24.01 17.80 8.45
C LEU A 159 24.18 19.33 8.45
N GLN A 160 24.01 19.97 9.61
CA GLN A 160 24.26 21.41 9.78
C GLN A 160 25.76 21.76 9.62
N SER A 161 26.66 20.81 9.85
CA SER A 161 28.11 20.94 9.63
C SER A 161 28.54 20.64 8.18
N ALA A 162 27.68 20.00 7.36
CA ALA A 162 28.01 19.62 5.99
C ALA A 162 28.14 20.82 5.05
N THR A 163 29.20 20.86 4.25
CA THR A 163 29.39 21.87 3.21
C THR A 163 28.56 21.52 1.97
N TYR A 164 28.53 20.24 1.59
CA TYR A 164 27.85 19.73 0.40
C TYR A 164 26.98 18.51 0.73
N LEU A 165 25.89 18.34 -0.01
CA LEU A 165 25.04 17.15 0.01
C LEU A 165 24.71 16.77 -1.45
N SER A 166 25.30 15.67 -1.94
CA SER A 166 25.06 15.15 -3.29
C SER A 166 24.05 14.00 -3.30
N GLY A 167 23.27 13.91 -4.38
CA GLY A 167 22.28 12.86 -4.62
C GLY A 167 22.16 12.51 -6.10
N LEU A 168 22.02 11.23 -6.43
CA LEU A 168 21.66 10.77 -7.79
C LEU A 168 20.46 9.82 -7.73
N SER A 169 19.68 9.70 -8.80
CA SER A 169 18.50 8.84 -8.87
C SER A 169 17.57 9.04 -7.65
N GLY A 170 17.23 7.99 -6.90
CA GLY A 170 16.51 8.07 -5.62
C GLY A 170 17.14 9.00 -4.56
N GLY A 171 18.46 9.12 -4.54
CA GLY A 171 19.17 10.11 -3.72
C GLY A 171 18.92 11.56 -4.19
N SER A 172 18.74 11.79 -5.49
CA SER A 172 18.33 13.11 -6.01
C SER A 172 16.92 13.48 -5.55
N TRP A 173 16.02 12.50 -5.37
CA TRP A 173 14.66 12.71 -4.85
C TRP A 173 14.69 13.11 -3.38
N LEU A 174 15.57 12.50 -2.58
CA LEU A 174 15.82 12.89 -1.18
C LEU A 174 16.30 14.34 -1.09
N VAL A 175 17.34 14.70 -1.86
CA VAL A 175 17.87 16.07 -1.88
C VAL A 175 16.81 17.06 -2.39
N GLY A 176 16.21 16.81 -3.55
CA GLY A 176 15.22 17.71 -4.14
C GLY A 176 14.00 17.92 -3.25
N SER A 177 13.44 16.86 -2.65
CA SER A 177 12.29 16.98 -1.74
C SER A 177 12.61 17.72 -0.44
N ILE A 178 13.84 17.62 0.09
CA ILE A 178 14.26 18.43 1.24
C ILE A 178 14.30 19.92 0.84
N TYR A 179 15.07 20.31 -0.19
CA TYR A 179 15.30 21.72 -0.49
C TYR A 179 14.07 22.43 -1.09
N MET A 180 13.28 21.77 -1.94
CA MET A 180 12.02 22.33 -2.49
C MET A 180 10.94 22.56 -1.42
N ASN A 181 11.06 21.89 -0.26
CA ASN A 181 10.17 22.05 0.89
C ASN A 181 10.85 22.83 2.02
N ASN A 182 11.56 23.91 1.70
CA ASN A 182 12.25 24.79 2.66
C ASN A 182 13.28 24.07 3.54
N PHE A 183 14.04 23.15 2.95
CA PHE A 183 15.04 22.34 3.66
C PHE A 183 14.41 21.60 4.87
N SER A 184 13.15 21.15 4.78
CA SER A 184 12.45 20.48 5.89
C SER A 184 13.21 19.25 6.38
N ASP A 185 13.12 18.96 7.68
CA ASP A 185 13.64 17.71 8.21
C ASP A 185 12.79 16.51 7.73
N VAL A 186 13.39 15.32 7.78
CA VAL A 186 12.79 14.08 7.25
C VAL A 186 11.50 13.70 7.99
N SER A 187 11.42 13.95 9.30
CA SER A 187 10.19 13.74 10.09
C SER A 187 9.07 14.66 9.61
N SER A 188 9.36 15.95 9.41
CA SER A 188 8.40 16.90 8.85
C SER A 188 7.91 16.55 7.44
N LEU A 189 8.75 15.96 6.59
CA LEU A 189 8.34 15.47 5.27
C LEU A 189 7.45 14.22 5.37
N ARG A 190 7.82 13.28 6.23
CA ARG A 190 7.15 11.98 6.44
C ARG A 190 5.77 12.10 7.10
N ASP A 191 5.64 13.01 8.07
CA ASP A 191 4.54 13.02 9.05
C ASP A 191 3.48 14.12 8.79
N ASN A 192 3.83 15.24 8.14
CA ASN A 192 2.87 16.34 7.86
C ASN A 192 1.96 16.10 6.63
N GLY A 193 1.72 14.83 6.26
CA GLY A 193 0.67 14.37 5.33
C GLY A 193 0.71 14.83 3.86
N SER A 194 1.60 15.74 3.49
CA SER A 194 1.56 16.50 2.21
C SER A 194 2.47 15.96 1.11
N VAL A 195 3.54 15.28 1.49
CA VAL A 195 4.59 14.69 0.64
C VAL A 195 5.08 13.40 1.27
N TRP A 196 5.91 12.63 0.55
CA TRP A 196 6.39 11.31 0.96
C TRP A 196 5.26 10.31 1.29
N GLN A 197 4.06 10.56 0.78
CA GLN A 197 2.87 9.73 0.96
C GLN A 197 2.85 8.60 -0.08
N PHE A 198 3.86 7.71 -0.02
CA PHE A 198 4.07 6.66 -1.02
C PHE A 198 2.99 5.58 -1.03
N GLN A 199 1.95 5.66 -0.18
CA GLN A 199 0.73 4.87 -0.32
C GLN A 199 -0.10 5.29 -1.54
N ASP A 200 0.03 6.54 -1.99
CA ASP A 200 -0.46 6.98 -3.30
C ASP A 200 0.49 6.44 -4.40
N SER A 201 -0.04 5.84 -5.46
CA SER A 201 0.76 5.43 -6.62
C SER A 201 1.17 6.66 -7.45
N ILE A 202 2.44 6.73 -7.84
CA ILE A 202 2.96 7.80 -8.71
C ILE A 202 2.24 7.87 -10.07
N PHE A 203 1.61 6.78 -10.51
CA PHE A 203 0.82 6.72 -11.75
C PHE A 203 -0.65 7.15 -11.55
N SER A 204 -1.15 7.13 -10.32
CA SER A 204 -2.48 7.68 -9.98
C SER A 204 -2.40 9.17 -9.60
N GLY A 205 -1.26 9.60 -9.07
CA GLY A 205 -1.10 10.90 -8.42
C GLY A 205 -1.60 10.86 -6.96
N PRO A 206 -1.53 12.00 -6.24
CA PRO A 206 -1.91 12.08 -4.83
C PRO A 206 -3.44 12.12 -4.67
N THR A 207 -4.10 10.97 -4.89
CA THR A 207 -5.57 10.82 -4.88
C THR A 207 -6.12 10.51 -3.50
N GLN A 208 -5.33 9.87 -2.63
CA GLN A 208 -5.69 9.56 -1.23
C GLN A 208 -5.09 10.57 -0.24
N SER A 209 -3.98 11.26 -0.59
CA SER A 209 -3.47 12.40 0.19
C SER A 209 -4.50 13.52 0.29
N THR A 210 -4.93 13.80 1.53
CA THR A 210 -6.04 14.72 1.87
C THR A 210 -5.78 16.19 1.55
N LEU A 211 -4.57 16.56 1.13
CA LEU A 211 -4.12 17.95 0.95
C LEU A 211 -4.21 18.45 -0.50
N TRP A 212 -4.22 17.57 -1.50
CA TRP A 212 -4.31 17.96 -2.92
C TRP A 212 -5.69 17.68 -3.54
N ASN A 213 -6.40 16.65 -3.05
CA ASN A 213 -7.77 16.29 -3.47
C ASN A 213 -7.97 16.37 -5.00
N ILE A 214 -7.07 15.71 -5.73
CA ILE A 214 -6.97 15.76 -7.19
C ILE A 214 -7.29 14.38 -7.75
N SER A 215 -8.20 14.31 -8.73
CA SER A 215 -8.49 13.05 -9.43
C SER A 215 -7.38 12.70 -10.41
N THR A 216 -7.18 11.40 -10.66
CA THR A 216 -6.21 10.86 -11.64
C THR A 216 -6.28 11.59 -12.99
N GLY A 217 -7.49 11.85 -13.50
CA GLY A 217 -7.71 12.59 -14.74
C GLY A 217 -7.25 14.06 -14.70
N ARG A 218 -7.39 14.75 -13.56
CA ARG A 218 -6.90 16.14 -13.40
C ARG A 218 -5.39 16.19 -13.17
N TYR A 219 -4.84 15.23 -12.44
CA TYR A 219 -3.39 15.05 -12.31
C TYR A 219 -2.75 14.91 -13.69
N TYR A 220 -3.22 13.96 -14.50
CA TYR A 220 -2.73 13.79 -15.86
C TYR A 220 -2.99 14.98 -16.79
N SER A 221 -4.12 15.70 -16.67
CA SER A 221 -4.34 16.88 -17.50
C SER A 221 -3.38 18.03 -17.16
N GLN A 222 -2.96 18.16 -15.90
CA GLN A 222 -1.91 19.10 -15.49
C GLN A 222 -0.51 18.64 -15.96
N LEU A 223 -0.21 17.33 -15.95
CA LEU A 223 1.02 16.80 -16.58
C LEU A 223 1.07 17.14 -18.08
N LEU A 224 0.02 16.78 -18.83
CA LEU A 224 -0.10 17.07 -20.26
C LEU A 224 -0.01 18.58 -20.54
N SER A 225 -0.73 19.42 -19.80
CA SER A 225 -0.70 20.87 -20.01
C SER A 225 0.67 21.48 -19.74
N ALA A 226 1.45 20.95 -18.78
CA ALA A 226 2.80 21.41 -18.51
C ALA A 226 3.76 21.02 -19.66
N VAL A 227 3.78 19.75 -20.06
CA VAL A 227 4.71 19.25 -21.10
C VAL A 227 4.35 19.81 -22.48
N ASN A 228 3.06 19.92 -22.81
CA ASN A 228 2.62 20.60 -24.03
C ASN A 228 3.05 22.07 -24.04
N GLY A 229 2.94 22.80 -22.92
CA GLY A 229 3.42 24.19 -22.83
C GLY A 229 4.91 24.34 -23.16
N LYS A 230 5.77 23.42 -22.68
CA LYS A 230 7.20 23.36 -23.05
C LYS A 230 7.40 23.06 -24.54
N SER A 231 6.62 22.11 -25.11
CA SER A 231 6.65 21.77 -26.54
C SER A 231 6.19 22.94 -27.43
N ASP A 232 5.10 23.61 -27.09
CA ASP A 232 4.49 24.71 -27.84
C ASP A 232 5.39 25.97 -27.83
N ALA A 233 6.19 26.14 -26.77
CA ALA A 233 7.25 27.15 -26.72
C ALA A 233 8.51 26.78 -27.55
N GLY A 234 8.52 25.64 -28.23
CA GLY A 234 9.56 25.22 -29.18
C GLY A 234 10.71 24.40 -28.57
N TYR A 235 10.58 23.92 -27.34
CA TYR A 235 11.59 23.07 -26.69
C TYR A 235 11.28 21.58 -26.90
N GLU A 236 12.32 20.76 -26.99
CA GLU A 236 12.17 19.31 -27.11
C GLU A 236 11.78 18.70 -25.75
N VAL A 237 10.94 17.67 -25.79
CA VAL A 237 10.39 16.99 -24.61
C VAL A 237 10.56 15.48 -24.75
N SER A 238 10.80 14.79 -23.63
CA SER A 238 10.91 13.33 -23.58
C SER A 238 10.04 12.73 -22.47
N ILE A 239 10.14 11.43 -22.23
CA ILE A 239 9.45 10.75 -21.12
C ILE A 239 9.87 11.35 -19.77
N THR A 240 11.13 11.80 -19.66
CA THR A 240 11.68 12.47 -18.46
C THR A 240 10.87 13.71 -18.05
N ASP A 241 10.25 14.42 -18.99
CA ASP A 241 9.37 15.54 -18.67
C ASP A 241 8.14 15.07 -17.89
N TYR A 242 7.49 13.99 -18.31
CA TYR A 242 6.36 13.40 -17.59
C TYR A 242 6.81 12.82 -16.24
N TRP A 243 7.91 12.06 -16.23
CA TRP A 243 8.45 11.45 -15.01
C TRP A 243 8.84 12.46 -13.95
N GLY A 244 9.64 13.48 -14.31
CA GLY A 244 10.05 14.55 -13.41
C GLY A 244 8.87 15.34 -12.86
N ARG A 245 7.82 15.55 -13.68
CA ARG A 245 6.57 16.16 -13.22
C ARG A 245 5.79 15.23 -12.28
N SER A 246 5.66 13.94 -12.55
CA SER A 246 5.04 12.95 -11.65
C SER A 246 5.73 12.88 -10.28
N LEU A 247 7.07 12.74 -10.27
CA LEU A 247 7.88 12.81 -9.05
C LEU A 247 7.58 14.07 -8.22
N SER A 248 7.39 15.22 -8.88
CA SER A 248 7.14 16.49 -8.20
C SER A 248 5.85 16.51 -7.37
N TYR A 249 4.80 15.75 -7.74
CA TYR A 249 3.57 15.68 -6.95
C TYR A 249 3.72 14.91 -5.63
N GLN A 250 4.66 13.95 -5.56
CA GLN A 250 4.91 13.18 -4.33
C GLN A 250 6.04 13.78 -3.47
N LEU A 251 6.88 14.64 -4.07
CA LEU A 251 8.11 15.16 -3.48
C LEU A 251 8.08 16.68 -3.19
N ILE A 252 7.24 17.47 -3.85
CA ILE A 252 7.15 18.93 -3.66
C ILE A 252 5.78 19.32 -3.12
N ASN A 253 5.75 19.81 -1.88
CA ASN A 253 4.56 20.24 -1.14
C ASN A 253 4.08 21.61 -1.64
N ALA A 254 3.70 21.73 -2.91
CA ALA A 254 3.22 22.96 -3.52
C ALA A 254 2.21 22.65 -4.64
N THR A 255 1.28 23.58 -4.88
CA THR A 255 0.19 23.44 -5.84
C THR A 255 0.68 22.97 -7.21
N GLU A 256 -0.03 22.00 -7.78
CA GLU A 256 0.33 21.32 -9.04
C GLU A 256 1.75 20.71 -8.98
N GLY A 257 2.12 20.09 -7.87
CA GLY A 257 3.46 19.50 -7.68
C GLY A 257 4.56 20.52 -7.96
N GLY A 258 4.44 21.74 -7.41
CA GLY A 258 5.43 22.80 -7.56
C GLY A 258 5.81 23.15 -9.00
N VAL A 259 4.84 23.30 -9.91
CA VAL A 259 5.10 23.53 -11.35
C VAL A 259 6.06 24.70 -11.67
N SER A 260 6.05 25.78 -10.87
CA SER A 260 6.92 26.96 -11.07
C SER A 260 8.26 26.93 -10.31
N TYR A 261 8.63 25.80 -9.68
CA TYR A 261 9.83 25.68 -8.85
C TYR A 261 11.03 25.22 -9.67
N THR A 262 12.10 26.00 -9.64
CA THR A 262 13.35 25.70 -10.37
C THR A 262 14.47 25.32 -9.40
N TRP A 263 15.48 24.58 -9.86
CA TRP A 263 16.65 24.27 -9.05
C TRP A 263 17.48 25.54 -8.75
N SER A 264 17.57 26.47 -9.71
CA SER A 264 18.20 27.78 -9.46
C SER A 264 17.45 28.64 -8.42
N SER A 265 16.17 28.36 -8.15
CA SER A 265 15.42 29.07 -7.09
C SER A 265 15.96 28.80 -5.67
N ILE A 266 16.74 27.74 -5.46
CA ILE A 266 17.43 27.45 -4.20
C ILE A 266 18.38 28.62 -3.87
N ALA A 267 19.12 29.13 -4.86
CA ALA A 267 20.03 30.27 -4.74
C ALA A 267 19.33 31.60 -4.38
N LEU A 268 18.00 31.65 -4.48
CA LEU A 268 17.19 32.82 -4.14
C LEU A 268 16.53 32.72 -2.75
N SER A 269 16.59 31.56 -2.09
CA SER A 269 16.11 31.41 -0.71
C SER A 269 17.09 32.06 0.27
N SER A 270 16.60 32.82 1.26
CA SER A 270 17.53 33.57 2.15
C SER A 270 18.41 32.67 3.01
N ASP A 271 17.96 31.46 3.27
CA ASP A 271 18.60 30.56 4.24
C ASP A 271 19.78 29.85 3.55
N PHE A 272 19.60 29.52 2.26
CA PHE A 272 20.72 29.21 1.38
C PHE A 272 21.64 30.43 1.20
N GLN A 273 21.13 31.64 0.90
CA GLN A 273 21.96 32.84 0.75
C GLN A 273 22.77 33.20 2.01
N ALA A 274 22.23 32.95 3.19
CA ALA A 274 22.91 33.10 4.47
C ALA A 274 23.92 31.97 4.74
N GLY A 275 23.83 30.85 4.02
CA GLY A 275 24.69 29.67 4.16
C GLY A 275 24.30 28.75 5.32
N THR A 276 23.04 28.70 5.74
CA THR A 276 22.60 27.89 6.90
C THR A 276 22.36 26.41 6.58
N MET A 277 22.09 26.10 5.31
CA MET A 277 21.99 24.74 4.75
C MET A 277 23.21 24.39 3.88
N PRO A 278 23.50 23.10 3.62
CA PRO A 278 24.55 22.67 2.69
C PRO A 278 24.27 23.11 1.24
N MET A 279 25.22 22.87 0.34
CA MET A 279 24.97 22.99 -1.09
C MET A 279 24.40 21.68 -1.66
N PRO A 280 23.19 21.69 -2.25
CA PRO A 280 22.64 20.53 -2.91
C PRO A 280 23.30 20.33 -4.27
N LEU A 281 23.74 19.10 -4.53
CA LEU A 281 24.35 18.67 -5.77
C LEU A 281 23.54 17.50 -6.34
N VAL A 282 23.21 17.54 -7.62
CA VAL A 282 22.61 16.40 -8.34
C VAL A 282 23.47 16.07 -9.55
N ILE A 283 23.58 14.79 -9.89
CA ILE A 283 24.33 14.35 -11.09
C ILE A 283 23.50 13.50 -12.05
N ALA A 284 23.89 13.50 -13.32
CA ALA A 284 23.33 12.70 -14.40
C ALA A 284 24.42 12.39 -15.44
N ASP A 285 24.33 11.27 -16.14
CA ASP A 285 25.37 10.85 -17.08
C ASP A 285 25.05 11.28 -18.52
N GLY A 286 26.06 11.70 -19.27
CA GLY A 286 25.93 12.04 -20.69
C GLY A 286 26.07 10.82 -21.60
N ARG A 287 25.00 10.48 -22.34
CA ARG A 287 24.94 9.35 -23.28
C ARG A 287 24.69 9.86 -24.70
N ALA A 288 25.35 9.30 -25.73
CA ALA A 288 25.17 9.80 -27.09
C ALA A 288 23.88 9.24 -27.74
N PRO A 289 23.26 9.97 -28.68
CA PRO A 289 22.07 9.48 -29.40
C PRO A 289 22.37 8.20 -30.18
N GLY A 290 21.65 7.12 -29.86
CA GLY A 290 21.84 5.79 -30.46
C GLY A 290 22.67 4.81 -29.61
N GLU A 291 23.19 5.22 -28.47
CA GLU A 291 23.86 4.32 -27.51
C GLU A 291 22.86 3.75 -26.49
N ILE A 292 22.94 2.43 -26.23
CA ILE A 292 22.07 1.70 -25.29
C ILE A 292 22.79 1.40 -23.95
N LEU A 293 24.13 1.44 -23.94
CA LEU A 293 24.95 1.20 -22.75
C LEU A 293 25.67 2.48 -22.34
N VAL A 294 25.60 2.82 -21.04
CA VAL A 294 26.43 3.87 -20.45
C VAL A 294 27.78 3.24 -20.05
N PRO A 295 28.92 3.69 -20.62
CA PRO A 295 30.23 3.18 -20.21
C PRO A 295 30.67 3.81 -18.88
N ALA A 296 31.48 3.11 -18.08
CA ALA A 296 32.01 3.59 -16.78
C ALA A 296 32.96 4.82 -16.84
N ASN A 297 33.10 5.43 -18.04
CA ASN A 297 33.77 6.70 -18.29
C ASN A 297 32.85 7.73 -18.99
N ALA A 298 31.52 7.50 -18.96
CA ALA A 298 30.51 8.45 -19.42
C ALA A 298 30.67 9.81 -18.73
N THR A 299 30.26 10.89 -19.38
CA THR A 299 30.55 12.23 -18.84
C THR A 299 29.56 12.60 -17.74
N VAL A 300 30.07 12.86 -16.54
CA VAL A 300 29.23 13.19 -15.38
C VAL A 300 28.86 14.67 -15.44
N PHE A 301 27.56 14.96 -15.51
CA PHE A 301 27.03 16.33 -15.45
C PHE A 301 26.54 16.65 -14.04
N GLU A 302 26.94 17.82 -13.52
CA GLU A 302 26.54 18.36 -12.22
C GLU A 302 25.46 19.44 -12.38
N PHE A 303 24.45 19.39 -11.52
CA PHE A 303 23.47 20.45 -11.28
C PHE A 303 23.67 21.04 -9.87
N ASN A 304 24.08 22.31 -9.78
CA ASN A 304 24.15 23.07 -8.53
C ASN A 304 23.24 24.31 -8.59
N PRO A 305 22.98 25.03 -7.48
CA PRO A 305 22.01 26.14 -7.46
C PRO A 305 22.29 27.34 -8.39
N TRP A 306 23.45 27.42 -9.03
CA TRP A 306 23.79 28.49 -9.98
C TRP A 306 24.10 28.00 -11.39
N GLU A 307 24.64 26.78 -11.52
CA GLU A 307 25.30 26.30 -12.73
C GLU A 307 25.00 24.82 -13.03
N PHE A 308 25.12 24.49 -14.31
CA PHE A 308 25.05 23.15 -14.85
C PHE A 308 26.21 22.93 -15.83
N GLY A 309 26.81 21.74 -15.82
CA GLY A 309 27.98 21.44 -16.64
C GLY A 309 28.74 20.21 -16.18
N SER A 310 29.99 20.07 -16.59
CA SER A 310 30.85 18.95 -16.22
C SER A 310 32.29 19.39 -15.98
N TRP A 311 32.93 18.76 -14.99
CA TRP A 311 34.37 18.88 -14.71
C TRP A 311 35.22 18.02 -15.65
N ASP A 312 34.63 17.02 -16.31
CA ASP A 312 35.32 16.01 -17.11
C ASP A 312 36.04 16.61 -18.32
N LYS A 313 37.15 15.99 -18.73
CA LYS A 313 37.99 16.44 -19.87
C LYS A 313 37.28 16.39 -21.23
N SER A 314 36.14 15.71 -21.31
CA SER A 314 35.26 15.60 -22.48
C SER A 314 34.43 16.86 -22.76
N LEU A 315 34.28 17.74 -21.77
CA LEU A 315 33.51 18.99 -21.88
C LEU A 315 34.17 20.15 -21.12
N SER A 316 34.54 19.93 -19.85
CA SER A 316 35.23 20.89 -18.97
C SER A 316 34.60 22.30 -18.98
N ALA A 317 33.26 22.36 -18.90
CA ALA A 317 32.49 23.58 -19.09
C ALA A 317 31.25 23.64 -18.20
N PHE A 318 30.88 24.85 -17.79
CA PHE A 318 29.68 25.16 -17.01
C PHE A 318 28.92 26.35 -17.60
N VAL A 319 27.59 26.33 -17.49
CA VAL A 319 26.67 27.40 -17.89
C VAL A 319 25.72 27.74 -16.75
N SER A 320 25.14 28.94 -16.72
CA SER A 320 24.19 29.31 -15.68
C SER A 320 22.89 28.51 -15.77
N LEU A 321 22.57 27.74 -14.72
CA LEU A 321 21.44 26.82 -14.67
C LEU A 321 20.09 27.53 -14.80
N GLY A 322 19.93 28.67 -14.12
CA GLY A 322 18.69 29.46 -14.21
C GLY A 322 18.38 29.92 -15.64
N PHE A 323 19.38 29.97 -16.53
CA PHE A 323 19.23 30.38 -17.93
C PHE A 323 19.34 29.22 -18.94
N LEU A 324 19.25 27.96 -18.48
CA LEU A 324 19.65 26.76 -19.26
C LEU A 324 18.92 26.56 -20.59
N GLY A 325 17.68 27.05 -20.74
CA GLY A 325 16.96 26.99 -22.02
C GLY A 325 17.46 27.98 -23.09
N SER A 326 18.45 28.81 -22.79
CA SER A 326 18.95 29.84 -23.71
C SER A 326 19.91 29.28 -24.75
N ASN A 327 19.94 29.86 -25.95
CA ASN A 327 20.89 29.46 -26.97
C ASN A 327 22.27 30.10 -26.74
N PHE A 328 23.18 29.33 -26.15
CA PHE A 328 24.58 29.70 -25.92
C PHE A 328 25.54 29.24 -27.04
N SER A 329 25.08 29.07 -28.28
CA SER A 329 25.90 28.59 -29.41
C SER A 329 27.25 29.32 -29.51
N GLY A 330 28.37 28.60 -29.41
CA GLY A 330 29.71 29.18 -29.38
C GLY A 330 30.13 29.77 -28.02
N GLY A 331 29.44 29.40 -26.93
CA GLY A 331 29.70 29.82 -25.56
C GLY A 331 29.06 31.13 -25.12
N THR A 332 28.35 31.84 -26.00
CA THR A 332 27.83 33.20 -25.72
C THR A 332 26.39 33.36 -26.18
N LEU A 333 25.61 34.19 -25.47
CA LEU A 333 24.20 34.45 -25.75
C LEU A 333 24.06 35.76 -26.58
N PRO A 334 23.69 35.69 -27.88
CA PRO A 334 23.71 36.84 -28.79
C PRO A 334 22.91 38.05 -28.28
N THR A 335 23.42 39.27 -28.48
CA THR A 335 22.82 40.51 -27.94
C THR A 335 21.39 40.79 -28.40
N SER A 336 20.99 40.26 -29.56
CA SER A 336 19.62 40.31 -30.09
C SER A 336 18.65 39.31 -29.42
N GLN A 337 19.16 38.31 -28.72
CA GLN A 337 18.37 37.26 -28.07
C GLN A 337 18.11 37.58 -26.59
N LYS A 338 16.97 37.05 -26.09
CA LYS A 338 16.54 37.07 -24.70
C LYS A 338 17.18 35.93 -23.90
N CYS A 339 17.13 36.04 -22.57
CA CYS A 339 17.53 34.96 -21.67
C CYS A 339 16.30 34.13 -21.27
N VAL A 340 16.38 32.81 -21.35
CA VAL A 340 15.26 31.88 -21.13
C VAL A 340 15.32 31.31 -19.71
N ARG A 341 14.21 31.38 -18.96
CA ARG A 341 14.10 30.82 -17.60
C ARG A 341 12.94 29.84 -17.47
N GLY A 342 13.02 28.94 -16.49
CA GLY A 342 12.00 27.92 -16.21
C GLY A 342 12.31 26.54 -16.79
N PHE A 343 13.32 26.42 -17.66
CA PHE A 343 13.79 25.14 -18.19
C PHE A 343 14.38 24.25 -17.07
N ASP A 344 14.99 24.86 -16.05
CA ASP A 344 15.60 24.22 -14.89
C ASP A 344 14.59 23.85 -13.79
N ASN A 345 13.39 23.39 -14.17
CA ASN A 345 12.38 22.91 -13.24
C ASN A 345 12.95 21.80 -12.34
N ALA A 346 12.73 21.92 -11.02
CA ALA A 346 13.33 21.01 -10.04
C ALA A 346 12.86 19.54 -10.22
N GLY A 347 11.63 19.35 -10.69
CA GLY A 347 11.10 18.05 -11.10
C GLY A 347 11.84 17.45 -12.27
N PHE A 348 12.06 18.23 -13.33
CA PHE A 348 12.81 17.79 -14.52
C PHE A 348 14.26 17.39 -14.20
N ILE A 349 14.90 18.06 -13.23
CA ILE A 349 16.27 17.75 -12.79
C ILE A 349 16.32 16.47 -11.94
N MET A 350 15.38 16.27 -11.00
CA MET A 350 15.22 14.98 -10.31
C MET A 350 14.89 13.85 -11.30
N GLY A 351 14.00 14.10 -12.27
CA GLY A 351 13.63 13.15 -13.32
C GLY A 351 14.82 12.80 -14.22
N THR A 352 15.65 13.77 -14.59
CA THR A 352 16.87 13.56 -15.39
C THR A 352 17.88 12.68 -14.65
N SER A 353 18.12 12.97 -13.38
CA SER A 353 18.98 12.16 -12.52
C SER A 353 18.41 10.75 -12.24
N SER A 354 17.16 10.47 -12.62
CA SER A 354 16.47 9.19 -12.39
C SER A 354 15.75 8.64 -13.63
N SER A 355 16.26 8.94 -14.82
CA SER A 355 15.53 8.69 -16.08
C SER A 355 15.43 7.22 -16.48
N LEU A 356 16.21 6.33 -15.84
CA LEU A 356 16.03 4.87 -15.85
C LEU A 356 14.56 4.45 -15.62
N PHE A 357 13.83 5.19 -14.77
CA PHE A 357 12.43 4.92 -14.45
C PHE A 357 11.44 5.32 -15.57
N ASN A 358 11.89 5.99 -16.63
CA ASN A 358 11.08 6.23 -17.83
C ASN A 358 10.55 4.93 -18.45
N GLN A 359 11.25 3.81 -18.25
CA GLN A 359 10.80 2.48 -18.67
C GLN A 359 9.43 2.10 -18.07
N ALA A 360 9.05 2.62 -16.89
CA ALA A 360 7.73 2.37 -16.31
C ALA A 360 6.60 3.05 -17.10
N PHE A 361 6.86 4.14 -17.83
CA PHE A 361 5.88 4.73 -18.76
C PHE A 361 5.71 3.93 -20.05
N LEU A 362 6.59 2.98 -20.37
CA LEU A 362 6.36 2.03 -21.48
C LEU A 362 5.18 1.10 -21.18
N GLN A 363 4.90 0.85 -19.89
CA GLN A 363 3.77 0.05 -19.42
C GLN A 363 2.49 0.90 -19.19
N ILE A 364 2.47 2.18 -19.60
CA ILE A 364 1.31 3.05 -19.33
C ILE A 364 0.01 2.55 -19.99
N ASN A 365 0.10 1.74 -21.04
CA ASN A 365 -1.07 1.09 -21.65
C ASN A 365 -1.88 0.24 -20.65
N ASP A 366 -1.22 -0.29 -19.62
CA ASP A 366 -1.80 -1.17 -18.60
C ASP A 366 -2.31 -0.39 -17.36
N THR A 367 -2.36 0.95 -17.44
CA THR A 367 -2.80 1.84 -16.35
C THR A 367 -4.15 2.50 -16.62
N GLU A 368 -4.76 3.11 -15.59
CA GLU A 368 -6.00 3.92 -15.70
C GLU A 368 -5.82 5.28 -16.43
N ALA A 369 -4.66 5.55 -17.02
CA ALA A 369 -4.41 6.77 -17.78
C ALA A 369 -5.43 6.93 -18.94
N SER A 370 -5.97 8.14 -19.12
CA SER A 370 -7.02 8.36 -20.13
C SER A 370 -6.51 8.13 -21.56
N PRO A 371 -7.39 7.82 -22.54
CA PRO A 371 -6.96 7.60 -23.92
C PRO A 371 -6.16 8.76 -24.53
N ALA A 372 -6.43 10.01 -24.12
CA ALA A 372 -5.64 11.17 -24.52
C ALA A 372 -4.21 11.16 -23.92
N VAL A 373 -4.04 10.71 -22.68
CA VAL A 373 -2.73 10.55 -22.04
C VAL A 373 -1.95 9.42 -22.71
N LYS A 374 -2.57 8.25 -22.87
CA LYS A 374 -1.98 7.11 -23.57
C LYS A 374 -1.58 7.51 -25.00
N ALA A 375 -2.42 8.24 -25.73
CA ALA A 375 -2.10 8.75 -27.06
C ALA A 375 -0.97 9.81 -27.07
N SER A 376 -0.92 10.74 -26.10
CA SER A 376 0.17 11.74 -26.03
C SER A 376 1.52 11.11 -25.69
N ILE A 377 1.56 10.17 -24.75
CA ILE A 377 2.79 9.46 -24.39
C ILE A 377 3.17 8.47 -25.52
N ALA A 378 2.20 7.79 -26.15
CA ALA A 378 2.44 7.00 -27.36
C ALA A 378 2.92 7.85 -28.56
N ALA A 379 2.53 9.13 -28.66
CA ALA A 379 3.03 10.05 -29.69
C ALA A 379 4.46 10.55 -29.41
N VAL A 380 4.89 10.55 -28.15
CA VAL A 380 6.31 10.75 -27.77
C VAL A 380 7.10 9.46 -28.05
N LEU A 381 6.60 8.30 -27.62
CA LEU A 381 7.19 6.99 -27.90
C LEU A 381 7.32 6.72 -29.40
N GLY A 382 6.30 7.04 -30.21
CA GLY A 382 6.32 6.88 -31.67
C GLY A 382 7.31 7.80 -32.40
N ARG A 383 7.90 8.79 -31.73
CA ARG A 383 9.04 9.60 -32.23
C ARG A 383 10.40 9.09 -31.77
N ILE A 384 10.43 8.18 -30.79
CA ILE A 384 11.61 7.64 -30.10
C ILE A 384 11.84 6.15 -30.45
N GLY A 385 10.81 5.48 -30.97
CA GLY A 385 10.54 4.04 -30.86
C GLY A 385 11.41 3.06 -31.65
N SER A 386 12.72 3.10 -31.43
CA SER A 386 13.59 1.93 -31.63
C SER A 386 14.68 1.79 -30.55
N ASP A 387 15.39 2.87 -30.17
CA ASP A 387 16.68 2.72 -29.47
C ASP A 387 16.94 3.57 -28.20
N ASN A 388 16.07 4.52 -27.77
CA ASN A 388 16.40 5.44 -26.65
C ASN A 388 15.18 5.83 -25.74
N ASN A 389 14.64 4.87 -24.98
CA ASN A 389 13.39 5.05 -24.19
C ASN A 389 13.56 5.71 -22.79
N ASP A 390 14.72 6.28 -22.51
CA ASP A 390 15.20 6.57 -21.15
C ASP A 390 15.98 7.90 -21.04
N ILE A 391 16.12 8.66 -22.13
CA ILE A 391 16.90 9.91 -22.16
C ILE A 391 16.12 11.16 -21.73
N ALA A 392 16.79 12.05 -20.98
CA ALA A 392 16.44 13.44 -20.79
C ALA A 392 17.03 14.32 -21.90
N VAL A 393 16.23 15.22 -22.49
CA VAL A 393 16.65 16.02 -23.66
C VAL A 393 16.82 17.51 -23.32
N TYR A 394 18.01 18.03 -23.61
CA TYR A 394 18.44 19.40 -23.38
C TYR A 394 18.70 20.09 -24.72
N LYS A 395 17.67 20.78 -25.22
CA LYS A 395 17.67 21.48 -26.52
C LYS A 395 17.07 22.88 -26.36
N PRO A 396 17.76 23.96 -26.77
CA PRO A 396 19.09 23.98 -27.37
C PRO A 396 20.18 23.49 -26.40
N ASN A 397 21.16 22.74 -26.91
CA ASN A 397 22.33 22.35 -26.13
C ASN A 397 23.16 23.61 -25.79
N PRO A 398 23.38 23.95 -24.49
CA PRO A 398 24.14 25.14 -24.10
C PRO A 398 25.64 25.05 -24.47
N PHE A 399 26.17 23.86 -24.71
CA PHE A 399 27.58 23.64 -25.07
C PHE A 399 27.79 23.50 -26.58
N TYR A 400 26.74 23.68 -27.39
CA TYR A 400 26.86 23.56 -28.85
C TYR A 400 27.87 24.55 -29.43
N ARG A 401 28.86 24.02 -30.16
CA ARG A 401 30.02 24.73 -30.72
C ARG A 401 30.92 25.41 -29.67
N TYR A 402 30.86 24.99 -28.40
CA TYR A 402 31.79 25.45 -27.37
C TYR A 402 33.15 24.73 -27.50
N ALA A 403 34.23 25.48 -27.30
CA ALA A 403 35.60 24.96 -27.17
C ALA A 403 35.99 23.89 -28.22
N SER A 404 36.63 22.80 -27.77
CA SER A 404 37.07 21.69 -28.63
C SER A 404 35.90 20.82 -29.08
N PRO A 405 35.94 20.24 -30.30
CA PRO A 405 34.93 19.27 -30.73
C PRO A 405 34.91 18.00 -29.85
N SER A 406 33.77 17.74 -29.21
CA SER A 406 33.41 16.48 -28.54
C SER A 406 31.94 16.18 -28.83
N GLN A 407 31.44 15.01 -28.43
CA GLN A 407 30.03 14.64 -28.67
C GLN A 407 29.03 15.64 -28.04
N TYR A 408 29.40 16.26 -26.91
CA TYR A 408 28.59 17.26 -26.22
C TYR A 408 28.71 18.68 -26.82
N THR A 409 29.66 18.93 -27.72
CA THR A 409 29.83 20.25 -28.37
C THR A 409 29.51 20.23 -29.86
N THR A 410 29.51 19.06 -30.51
CA THR A 410 29.14 18.91 -31.93
C THR A 410 27.65 18.68 -32.17
N SER A 411 26.89 18.19 -31.19
CA SER A 411 25.43 18.00 -31.28
C SER A 411 24.64 19.26 -30.87
N PRO A 412 23.57 19.66 -31.60
CA PRO A 412 22.68 20.76 -31.19
C PRO A 412 21.70 20.38 -30.06
N SER A 413 21.65 19.10 -29.68
CA SER A 413 20.86 18.56 -28.57
C SER A 413 21.76 17.76 -27.62
N LEU A 414 21.61 17.96 -26.32
CA LEU A 414 22.34 17.24 -25.27
C LEU A 414 21.41 16.19 -24.64
N THR A 415 21.89 14.97 -24.47
CA THR A 415 21.13 13.82 -23.97
C THR A 415 21.77 13.28 -22.71
N LEU A 416 21.00 13.24 -21.62
CA LEU A 416 21.44 12.79 -20.30
C LEU A 416 20.57 11.63 -19.77
N VAL A 417 21.11 10.84 -18.85
CA VAL A 417 20.44 9.69 -18.22
C VAL A 417 20.68 9.62 -16.70
N ASP A 418 20.11 8.61 -16.01
CA ASP A 418 20.29 8.39 -14.57
C ASP A 418 21.79 8.27 -14.24
N GLY A 419 22.28 9.07 -13.29
CA GLY A 419 23.70 9.14 -12.93
C GLY A 419 24.25 7.92 -12.20
N GLY A 420 23.46 6.85 -12.06
CA GLY A 420 23.90 5.53 -11.58
C GLY A 420 24.10 4.50 -12.69
N GLU A 421 23.79 4.84 -13.95
CA GLU A 421 23.91 3.91 -15.09
C GLU A 421 25.37 3.57 -15.44
N ASP A 422 26.34 4.44 -15.15
CA ASP A 422 27.79 4.16 -15.32
C ASP A 422 28.40 3.25 -14.22
N LEU A 423 27.55 2.72 -13.32
CA LEU A 423 27.84 1.96 -12.10
C LEU A 423 28.35 2.78 -10.90
N GLN A 424 28.65 4.07 -11.01
CA GLN A 424 28.99 4.93 -9.87
C GLN A 424 27.75 5.38 -9.07
N ASN A 425 26.91 4.43 -8.65
CA ASN A 425 25.62 4.68 -8.00
C ASN A 425 25.69 5.49 -6.67
N ILE A 426 26.86 5.92 -6.21
CA ILE A 426 27.04 6.93 -5.13
C ILE A 426 27.64 8.20 -5.76
N PRO A 427 27.04 9.40 -5.58
CA PRO A 427 27.46 10.64 -6.25
C PRO A 427 28.73 11.25 -5.65
N LEU A 428 29.87 10.60 -5.89
CA LEU A 428 31.17 10.93 -5.30
C LEU A 428 31.96 11.95 -6.12
N ASP A 429 32.02 11.84 -7.45
CA ASP A 429 32.81 12.73 -8.33
C ASP A 429 32.74 14.24 -7.97
N PRO A 430 31.55 14.87 -7.83
CA PRO A 430 31.47 16.31 -7.53
C PRO A 430 31.96 16.67 -6.12
N LEU A 431 32.18 15.69 -5.23
CA LEU A 431 32.81 15.87 -3.91
C LEU A 431 34.33 15.58 -3.92
N LEU A 432 34.85 14.91 -4.95
CA LEU A 432 36.29 14.63 -5.13
C LEU A 432 37.04 15.79 -5.81
N GLN A 433 36.31 16.76 -6.36
CA GLN A 433 36.85 17.93 -7.04
C GLN A 433 37.79 18.73 -6.11
N PRO A 434 39.11 18.82 -6.38
CA PRO A 434 40.09 19.37 -5.45
C PRO A 434 39.78 20.81 -5.01
N GLU A 435 39.23 21.61 -5.91
CA GLU A 435 38.79 23.00 -5.70
C GLU A 435 37.77 23.16 -4.56
N ARG A 436 36.97 22.11 -4.25
CA ARG A 436 36.00 22.13 -3.16
C ARG A 436 36.62 21.86 -1.79
N HIS A 437 37.83 21.31 -1.76
CA HIS A 437 38.59 20.94 -0.56
C HIS A 437 37.78 20.12 0.45
N VAL A 438 37.05 19.10 -0.01
CA VAL A 438 36.32 18.18 0.88
C VAL A 438 37.33 17.33 1.65
N ASP A 439 37.18 17.27 2.97
CA ASP A 439 38.08 16.54 3.87
C ASP A 439 37.61 15.11 4.14
N VAL A 440 36.28 14.94 4.20
CA VAL A 440 35.60 13.70 4.55
C VAL A 440 34.30 13.60 3.76
N ILE A 441 33.98 12.39 3.27
CA ILE A 441 32.70 12.10 2.60
C ILE A 441 31.97 11.02 3.38
N LEU A 442 30.72 11.30 3.76
CA LEU A 442 29.79 10.29 4.27
C LEU A 442 29.02 9.69 3.09
N ALA A 443 29.44 8.51 2.63
CA ALA A 443 28.90 7.84 1.46
C ALA A 443 27.81 6.84 1.87
N LEU A 444 26.55 7.20 1.64
CA LEU A 444 25.37 6.40 1.99
C LEU A 444 24.99 5.50 0.81
N ASP A 445 25.19 4.19 0.94
CA ASP A 445 24.96 3.23 -0.14
C ASP A 445 23.67 2.42 0.06
N SER A 446 22.72 2.54 -0.86
CA SER A 446 21.48 1.74 -0.95
C SER A 446 21.33 1.04 -2.31
N SER A 447 22.45 0.73 -2.96
CA SER A 447 22.52 -0.09 -4.18
C SER A 447 21.95 -1.51 -3.96
N ALA A 448 21.66 -2.21 -5.05
CA ALA A 448 20.99 -3.51 -5.05
C ALA A 448 21.81 -4.54 -5.85
N ASP A 449 23.06 -4.70 -5.46
CA ASP A 449 24.11 -5.35 -6.26
C ASP A 449 24.13 -6.88 -6.11
N THR A 450 23.58 -7.41 -5.02
CA THR A 450 23.48 -8.85 -4.77
C THR A 450 22.20 -9.45 -5.34
N SER A 451 22.16 -10.78 -5.52
CA SER A 451 20.94 -11.57 -5.78
C SER A 451 19.78 -11.21 -4.84
N THR A 452 20.13 -10.86 -3.59
CA THR A 452 19.27 -10.44 -2.49
C THR A 452 19.03 -8.92 -2.37
N ARG A 453 19.50 -8.11 -3.33
CA ARG A 453 19.29 -6.64 -3.42
C ARG A 453 19.91 -5.79 -2.29
N TRP A 454 21.07 -6.21 -1.78
CA TRP A 454 21.89 -5.39 -0.87
C TRP A 454 23.10 -4.79 -1.61
N PRO A 455 23.76 -3.75 -1.08
CA PRO A 455 25.03 -3.28 -1.62
C PRO A 455 26.13 -4.34 -1.54
N ASN A 456 27.04 -4.35 -2.50
CA ASN A 456 28.30 -5.11 -2.46
C ASN A 456 29.55 -4.22 -2.62
N GLY A 457 29.37 -2.90 -2.71
CA GLY A 457 30.46 -1.93 -2.90
C GLY A 457 30.78 -1.62 -4.37
N THR A 458 29.98 -2.08 -5.34
CA THR A 458 30.20 -1.84 -6.77
C THR A 458 30.44 -0.36 -7.10
N ALA A 459 29.65 0.56 -6.53
CA ALA A 459 29.83 2.00 -6.76
C ALA A 459 31.18 2.55 -6.27
N MET A 460 31.68 2.05 -5.12
CA MET A 460 33.01 2.41 -4.60
C MET A 460 34.12 1.91 -5.53
N VAL A 461 33.97 0.70 -6.08
CA VAL A 461 34.92 0.12 -7.05
C VAL A 461 34.89 0.91 -8.36
N ALA A 462 33.72 1.13 -8.95
CA ALA A 462 33.55 1.88 -10.20
C ALA A 462 34.19 3.28 -10.12
N THR A 463 33.96 4.01 -9.01
CA THR A 463 34.55 5.33 -8.77
C THR A 463 36.08 5.28 -8.70
N TYR A 464 36.65 4.26 -8.07
CA TYR A 464 38.10 4.03 -8.02
C TYR A 464 38.69 3.65 -9.39
N GLU A 465 37.99 2.83 -10.17
CA GLU A 465 38.46 2.42 -11.51
C GLU A 465 38.42 3.57 -12.53
N ARG A 466 37.37 4.40 -12.49
CA ARG A 466 37.26 5.64 -13.28
C ARG A 466 38.38 6.63 -12.97
N ASN A 467 38.61 6.88 -11.68
CA ASN A 467 39.50 7.98 -11.27
C ASN A 467 40.97 7.56 -11.18
N VAL A 468 41.27 6.40 -10.62
CA VAL A 468 42.65 5.97 -10.33
C VAL A 468 43.19 4.99 -11.38
N ARG A 469 42.43 3.97 -11.80
CA ARG A 469 42.94 2.95 -12.75
C ARG A 469 42.95 3.42 -14.21
N SER A 470 41.88 4.07 -14.67
CA SER A 470 41.73 4.49 -16.07
C SER A 470 42.14 5.94 -16.36
N SER A 471 42.44 6.73 -15.31
CA SER A 471 42.90 8.14 -15.42
C SER A 471 41.94 9.10 -16.16
N ALA A 472 40.66 8.73 -16.33
CA ALA A 472 39.69 9.46 -17.14
C ALA A 472 39.56 10.92 -16.68
N ASN A 473 39.11 11.12 -15.44
CA ASN A 473 39.18 12.41 -14.75
C ASN A 473 40.53 12.56 -14.03
N GLY A 474 40.99 11.53 -13.30
CA GLY A 474 42.23 11.59 -12.52
C GLY A 474 42.06 12.30 -11.18
N LEU A 475 40.88 12.20 -10.57
CA LEU A 475 40.59 12.79 -9.25
C LEU A 475 41.21 11.94 -8.12
N PRO A 476 41.59 12.56 -6.98
CA PRO A 476 42.13 11.84 -5.84
C PRO A 476 41.05 11.00 -5.15
N PHE A 477 41.17 9.66 -5.23
CA PHE A 477 40.28 8.71 -4.55
C PHE A 477 41.08 7.68 -3.74
N PRO A 478 40.64 7.29 -2.53
CA PRO A 478 41.33 6.27 -1.76
C PRO A 478 41.23 4.88 -2.38
N SER A 479 42.25 4.06 -2.14
CA SER A 479 42.24 2.64 -2.53
C SER A 479 41.10 1.88 -1.86
N VAL A 480 40.37 1.11 -2.66
CA VAL A 480 39.33 0.17 -2.23
C VAL A 480 39.65 -1.24 -2.75
N PRO A 481 39.17 -2.30 -2.10
CA PRO A 481 39.27 -3.66 -2.61
C PRO A 481 38.18 -3.97 -3.66
N ASP A 482 38.24 -5.16 -4.22
CA ASP A 482 37.21 -5.73 -5.10
C ASP A 482 35.89 -6.08 -4.38
N GLN A 483 34.81 -6.25 -5.14
CA GLN A 483 33.46 -6.56 -4.65
C GLN A 483 33.40 -7.89 -3.85
N ASN A 484 34.17 -8.92 -4.23
CA ASN A 484 34.21 -10.17 -3.49
C ASN A 484 34.80 -9.95 -2.10
N THR A 485 35.90 -9.20 -1.99
CA THR A 485 36.48 -8.76 -0.70
C THR A 485 35.47 -7.96 0.13
N PHE A 486 34.71 -7.04 -0.47
CA PHE A 486 33.68 -6.26 0.24
C PHE A 486 32.66 -7.16 0.95
N VAL A 487 32.19 -8.22 0.28
CA VAL A 487 31.25 -9.20 0.86
C VAL A 487 31.95 -10.13 1.84
N ASN A 488 33.07 -10.73 1.46
CA ASN A 488 33.80 -11.74 2.26
C ASN A 488 34.36 -11.20 3.58
N LEU A 489 34.77 -9.94 3.63
CA LEU A 489 35.20 -9.27 4.86
C LEU A 489 34.07 -8.50 5.56
N GLY A 490 32.83 -8.60 5.04
CA GLY A 490 31.63 -7.96 5.57
C GLY A 490 31.68 -6.43 5.57
N LEU A 491 32.48 -5.82 4.69
CA LEU A 491 32.57 -4.36 4.52
C LEU A 491 31.26 -3.78 3.99
N ASN A 492 30.47 -4.58 3.26
CA ASN A 492 29.10 -4.24 2.87
C ASN A 492 28.05 -4.41 3.99
N ASN A 493 28.45 -4.87 5.18
CA ASN A 493 27.55 -5.07 6.33
C ASN A 493 27.87 -4.18 7.54
N ARG A 494 28.82 -3.23 7.41
CA ARG A 494 29.14 -2.24 8.46
C ARG A 494 29.77 -1.00 7.84
N PRO A 495 29.70 0.17 8.48
CA PRO A 495 30.50 1.29 8.04
C PRO A 495 32.00 0.95 8.00
N THR A 496 32.67 1.41 6.95
CA THR A 496 34.09 1.14 6.68
C THR A 496 34.74 2.43 6.20
N PHE A 497 35.92 2.75 6.72
CA PHE A 497 36.66 3.97 6.35
C PHE A 497 37.73 3.64 5.31
N PHE A 498 37.77 4.42 4.23
CA PHE A 498 38.78 4.33 3.18
C PHE A 498 39.61 5.62 3.14
N GLY A 499 40.92 5.49 2.90
CA GLY A 499 41.84 6.64 2.83
C GLY A 499 42.30 7.21 4.18
N CYS A 500 42.17 6.49 5.29
CA CYS A 500 42.51 7.02 6.62
C CYS A 500 43.92 7.61 6.70
N ASN A 501 44.93 6.92 6.14
CA ASN A 501 46.28 7.47 6.01
C ASN A 501 46.43 8.26 4.69
N SER A 502 46.56 9.58 4.77
CA SER A 502 46.83 10.47 3.62
C SER A 502 48.18 10.23 2.96
N SER A 503 49.16 9.66 3.66
CA SER A 503 50.47 9.32 3.06
C SER A 503 50.42 8.12 2.10
N ASN A 504 49.28 7.42 2.02
CA ASN A 504 49.09 6.25 1.17
C ASN A 504 48.22 6.52 -0.07
N VAL A 505 47.84 7.78 -0.32
CA VAL A 505 47.19 8.25 -1.57
C VAL A 505 48.15 9.17 -2.32
N THR A 506 48.15 9.12 -3.65
CA THR A 506 49.10 9.87 -4.49
C THR A 506 48.89 11.37 -4.44
N ASP A 507 47.64 11.77 -4.21
CA ASP A 507 47.17 13.15 -4.05
C ASP A 507 46.22 13.20 -2.84
N LEU A 508 45.95 14.40 -2.32
CA LEU A 508 45.34 14.60 -0.99
C LEU A 508 43.82 14.31 -1.00
N ALA A 509 43.46 13.02 -1.04
CA ALA A 509 42.09 12.53 -1.14
C ALA A 509 41.29 12.70 0.16
N PRO A 510 39.96 12.95 0.07
CA PRO A 510 39.08 12.89 1.23
C PRO A 510 39.06 11.49 1.86
N LEU A 511 38.84 11.44 3.18
CA LEU A 511 38.55 10.19 3.87
C LEU A 511 37.09 9.80 3.56
N VAL A 512 36.86 8.64 2.94
CA VAL A 512 35.50 8.18 2.62
C VAL A 512 35.00 7.25 3.72
N VAL A 513 33.97 7.69 4.44
CA VAL A 513 33.19 6.87 5.37
C VAL A 513 32.06 6.23 4.58
N TYR A 514 32.28 5.00 4.13
CA TYR A 514 31.29 4.18 3.43
C TYR A 514 30.31 3.61 4.46
N ILE A 515 29.01 3.86 4.26
CA ILE A 515 27.89 3.45 5.14
C ILE A 515 26.89 2.66 4.27
N PRO A 516 27.01 1.32 4.22
CA PRO A 516 26.10 0.50 3.44
C PRO A 516 24.78 0.26 4.17
N ASN A 517 23.68 0.30 3.43
CA ASN A 517 22.39 -0.20 3.87
C ASN A 517 22.50 -1.68 4.28
N ALA A 518 21.98 -1.99 5.46
CA ALA A 518 22.05 -3.31 6.05
C ALA A 518 20.84 -3.55 6.97
N PRO A 519 20.47 -4.81 7.25
CA PRO A 519 19.33 -5.12 8.11
C PRO A 519 19.67 -4.90 9.59
N TYR A 520 19.14 -3.82 10.18
CA TYR A 520 19.21 -3.56 11.62
C TYR A 520 17.91 -4.02 12.29
N ILE A 521 16.79 -3.39 11.94
CA ILE A 521 15.44 -3.68 12.44
C ILE A 521 14.45 -4.07 11.32
N TYR A 522 14.78 -3.78 10.07
CA TYR A 522 13.92 -4.08 8.92
C TYR A 522 14.74 -4.61 7.72
N LEU A 523 14.08 -5.38 6.85
CA LEU A 523 14.65 -5.85 5.59
C LEU A 523 14.42 -4.81 4.50
N SER A 524 15.25 -3.76 4.50
CA SER A 524 15.17 -2.60 3.59
C SER A 524 15.61 -2.89 2.14
N ASN A 525 15.82 -4.14 1.76
CA ASN A 525 16.24 -4.60 0.43
C ASN A 525 15.05 -4.77 -0.56
N VAL A 526 14.10 -3.84 -0.52
CA VAL A 526 12.97 -3.72 -1.44
C VAL A 526 13.45 -3.43 -2.88
N SER A 527 12.61 -3.64 -3.90
CA SER A 527 13.01 -3.42 -5.30
C SER A 527 13.35 -1.96 -5.57
N THR A 528 14.24 -1.72 -6.53
CA THR A 528 14.48 -0.35 -7.04
C THR A 528 13.23 0.21 -7.72
N PHE A 529 12.42 -0.66 -8.33
CA PHE A 529 11.23 -0.31 -9.11
C PHE A 529 9.91 -0.42 -8.32
N ASP A 530 9.96 -0.69 -7.01
CA ASP A 530 8.77 -0.61 -6.16
C ASP A 530 8.46 0.88 -5.93
N LEU A 531 7.36 1.36 -6.54
CA LEU A 531 6.96 2.77 -6.61
C LEU A 531 5.77 3.14 -5.70
N GLN A 532 5.34 2.22 -4.84
CA GLN A 532 4.26 2.41 -3.88
C GLN A 532 4.57 1.60 -2.61
N TYR A 533 4.38 2.19 -1.43
CA TYR A 533 4.65 1.57 -0.12
C TYR A 533 3.57 1.97 0.89
N ASN A 534 3.15 1.04 1.74
CA ASN A 534 2.30 1.39 2.87
C ASN A 534 3.08 2.23 3.91
N THR A 535 2.36 3.02 4.70
CA THR A 535 2.95 3.96 5.67
C THR A 535 3.85 3.28 6.70
N SER A 536 3.52 2.05 7.11
CA SER A 536 4.28 1.29 8.12
C SER A 536 5.64 0.83 7.58
N GLU A 537 5.66 0.27 6.37
CA GLU A 537 6.87 -0.16 5.66
C GLU A 537 7.79 1.03 5.33
N ARG A 538 7.22 2.11 4.78
CA ARG A 538 7.93 3.38 4.56
C ARG A 538 8.62 3.85 5.84
N ASN A 539 7.90 3.85 6.96
CA ASN A 539 8.45 4.29 8.24
C ASN A 539 9.55 3.34 8.74
N ALA A 540 9.38 2.02 8.61
CA ALA A 540 10.36 1.02 9.04
C ALA A 540 11.67 1.05 8.21
N ILE A 541 11.60 1.37 6.91
CA ILE A 541 12.79 1.56 6.07
C ILE A 541 13.54 2.84 6.48
N ILE A 542 12.83 3.94 6.77
CA ILE A 542 13.45 5.17 7.29
C ILE A 542 14.09 4.92 8.67
N GLU A 543 13.42 4.22 9.57
CA GLU A 543 13.93 3.88 10.91
C GLU A 543 15.16 2.95 10.82
N ASN A 544 15.15 1.97 9.90
CA ASN A 544 16.33 1.15 9.62
C ASN A 544 17.50 1.98 9.05
N GLY A 545 17.24 3.00 8.22
CA GLY A 545 18.25 3.94 7.75
C GLY A 545 18.89 4.77 8.87
N TYR A 546 18.10 5.15 9.88
CA TYR A 546 18.58 5.81 11.10
C TYR A 546 19.51 4.88 11.90
N ASP A 547 19.11 3.62 12.10
CA ASP A 547 19.94 2.62 12.78
C ASP A 547 21.21 2.25 11.99
N VAL A 548 21.16 2.22 10.65
CA VAL A 548 22.34 2.06 9.78
C VAL A 548 23.37 3.16 10.02
N ALA A 549 22.94 4.42 10.09
CA ALA A 549 23.83 5.57 10.29
C ALA A 549 24.32 5.71 11.74
N THR A 550 23.55 5.24 12.73
CA THR A 550 23.88 5.37 14.16
C THR A 550 24.48 4.10 14.78
N LEU A 551 24.61 2.99 14.05
CA LEU A 551 24.94 1.66 14.59
C LEU A 551 23.95 1.17 15.65
N GLY A 552 22.66 1.35 15.37
CA GLY A 552 21.58 1.02 16.30
C GLY A 552 21.56 1.97 17.49
N ASN A 553 21.63 3.27 17.25
CA ASN A 553 21.77 4.28 18.30
C ASN A 553 22.97 4.02 19.26
N ALA A 554 24.15 3.78 18.67
CA ALA A 554 25.40 3.38 19.33
C ALA A 554 25.34 2.06 20.14
N THR A 555 24.32 1.22 19.91
CA THR A 555 24.20 -0.11 20.54
C THR A 555 25.29 -1.07 20.09
N LEU A 556 25.57 -1.14 18.79
CA LEU A 556 26.54 -2.11 18.24
C LEU A 556 28.00 -1.66 18.42
N ASP A 557 28.23 -0.37 18.63
CA ASP A 557 29.48 0.18 19.16
C ASP A 557 29.22 1.51 19.85
N SER A 558 29.42 1.57 21.16
CA SER A 558 29.30 2.80 21.96
C SER A 558 30.30 3.87 21.55
N ASN A 559 31.40 3.49 20.89
CA ASN A 559 32.43 4.41 20.40
C ASN A 559 32.14 4.93 18.98
N TRP A 560 31.09 4.45 18.30
CA TRP A 560 30.77 4.88 16.93
C TRP A 560 30.71 6.41 16.75
N PRO A 561 30.06 7.20 17.63
CA PRO A 561 30.04 8.66 17.51
C PRO A 561 31.44 9.27 17.57
N SER A 562 32.30 8.73 18.44
CA SER A 562 33.72 9.10 18.56
C SER A 562 34.50 8.74 17.31
N CYS A 563 34.28 7.55 16.74
CA CYS A 563 34.94 7.12 15.52
C CYS A 563 34.53 7.95 14.29
N LEU A 564 33.26 8.35 14.20
CA LEU A 564 32.79 9.24 13.15
C LEU A 564 33.34 10.67 13.33
N ALA A 565 33.40 11.19 14.56
CA ALA A 565 34.05 12.46 14.86
C ALA A 565 35.57 12.45 14.54
N CYS A 566 36.26 11.34 14.82
CA CYS A 566 37.66 11.14 14.46
C CYS A 566 37.87 11.13 12.94
N ALA A 567 36.99 10.45 12.18
CA ALA A 567 37.03 10.49 10.72
C ALA A 567 36.80 11.91 10.17
N ILE A 568 35.83 12.63 10.73
CA ILE A 568 35.54 14.03 10.36
C ILE A 568 36.73 14.96 10.64
N LEU A 569 37.45 14.76 11.74
CA LEU A 569 38.57 15.61 12.12
C LEU A 569 39.92 15.21 11.51
N SER A 570 40.06 14.03 10.88
CA SER A 570 41.37 13.48 10.45
C SER A 570 42.22 14.45 9.64
N ARG A 571 41.72 14.94 8.50
CA ARG A 571 42.44 15.90 7.64
C ARG A 571 42.60 17.29 8.26
N SER A 572 41.75 17.64 9.24
CA SER A 572 41.91 18.86 10.03
C SER A 572 43.08 18.73 11.02
N PHE A 573 43.26 17.56 11.66
CA PHE A 573 44.41 17.29 12.52
C PHE A 573 45.72 17.29 11.75
N GLU A 574 45.78 16.63 10.59
CA GLU A 574 46.95 16.63 9.70
C GLU A 574 47.36 18.06 9.31
N ARG A 575 46.40 18.85 8.82
CA ARG A 575 46.57 20.25 8.37
C ARG A 575 46.92 21.24 9.49
N THR A 576 46.60 20.92 10.74
CA THR A 576 46.95 21.74 11.93
C THR A 576 48.18 21.21 12.68
N ASN A 577 48.76 20.08 12.25
CA ASN A 577 49.77 19.32 12.98
C ASN A 577 49.33 18.95 14.42
N THR A 578 48.04 18.66 14.60
CA THR A 578 47.47 18.23 15.88
C THR A 578 47.70 16.73 16.09
N THR A 579 48.20 16.35 17.26
CA THR A 579 48.40 14.93 17.62
C THR A 579 47.06 14.19 17.64
N ILE A 580 46.99 13.08 16.90
CA ILE A 580 45.78 12.24 16.80
C ILE A 580 45.41 11.71 18.20
N PRO A 581 44.16 11.90 18.68
CA PRO A 581 43.73 11.37 19.98
C PRO A 581 43.77 9.84 20.04
N LYS A 582 44.09 9.27 21.21
CA LYS A 582 44.24 7.81 21.36
C LYS A 582 42.97 7.01 20.99
N ILE A 583 41.79 7.57 21.24
CA ILE A 583 40.52 6.98 20.80
C ILE A 583 40.40 6.97 19.27
N CYS A 584 40.93 7.97 18.57
CA CYS A 584 40.96 8.00 17.12
C CYS A 584 41.90 6.94 16.54
N GLU A 585 43.06 6.67 17.16
CA GLU A 585 43.89 5.53 16.78
C GLU A 585 43.14 4.19 16.90
N THR A 586 42.41 3.98 18.01
CA THR A 586 41.57 2.79 18.21
C THR A 586 40.45 2.68 17.16
N CYS A 587 39.76 3.79 16.88
CA CYS A 587 38.72 3.88 15.88
C CYS A 587 39.25 3.58 14.48
N PHE A 588 40.40 4.15 14.09
CA PHE A 588 41.03 3.86 12.81
C PHE A 588 41.48 2.39 12.73
N GLY A 589 42.04 1.83 13.81
CA GLY A 589 42.38 0.41 13.90
C GLY A 589 41.18 -0.56 13.77
N LYS A 590 39.94 -0.09 14.02
CA LYS A 590 38.71 -0.88 13.90
C LYS A 590 37.97 -0.68 12.57
N TYR A 591 37.86 0.57 12.11
CA TYR A 591 37.00 0.96 10.99
C TYR A 591 37.73 1.16 9.66
N CYS A 592 39.04 1.45 9.68
CA CYS A 592 39.79 1.61 8.43
C CYS A 592 40.04 0.26 7.76
N TRP A 593 39.79 0.18 6.46
CA TRP A 593 40.26 -0.96 5.69
C TRP A 593 41.79 -0.97 5.67
N ASN A 594 42.38 -2.10 6.09
CA ASN A 594 43.80 -2.28 6.36
C ASN A 594 44.60 -2.81 5.14
N GLY A 595 43.98 -2.89 3.97
CA GLY A 595 44.58 -3.49 2.77
C GLY A 595 44.38 -5.00 2.62
N THR A 596 43.75 -5.70 3.57
CA THR A 596 43.47 -7.15 3.45
C THR A 596 42.41 -7.41 2.37
N THR A 597 42.68 -8.37 1.48
CA THR A 597 41.77 -8.81 0.41
C THR A 597 41.36 -10.27 0.59
N ASN A 598 40.14 -10.60 0.14
CA ASN A 598 39.70 -11.96 -0.09
C ASN A 598 38.83 -12.02 -1.36
N THR A 599 39.46 -12.32 -2.50
CA THR A 599 38.86 -12.24 -3.83
C THR A 599 38.01 -13.46 -4.23
N THR A 600 37.85 -14.47 -3.37
CA THR A 600 37.06 -15.67 -3.67
C THR A 600 35.58 -15.32 -3.91
N THR A 601 34.95 -15.87 -4.94
CA THR A 601 33.52 -15.62 -5.21
C THR A 601 32.66 -15.97 -3.98
N PRO A 602 31.90 -15.01 -3.40
CA PRO A 602 31.01 -15.29 -2.27
C PRO A 602 29.79 -16.10 -2.70
N GLY A 603 29.15 -16.78 -1.74
CA GLY A 603 27.81 -17.34 -1.91
C GLY A 603 26.70 -16.29 -1.78
N ASP A 604 25.44 -16.72 -1.81
CA ASP A 604 24.29 -15.83 -1.66
C ASP A 604 24.31 -15.03 -0.34
N TYR A 605 24.39 -13.71 -0.47
CA TYR A 605 24.49 -12.79 0.66
C TYR A 605 23.13 -12.56 1.31
N SER A 606 22.77 -13.38 2.30
CA SER A 606 21.51 -13.26 3.06
C SER A 606 21.74 -12.81 4.51
N PRO A 607 21.95 -11.50 4.77
CA PRO A 607 22.19 -10.99 6.12
C PRO A 607 20.94 -11.01 7.01
N THR A 608 21.12 -11.22 8.31
CA THR A 608 20.07 -11.22 9.33
C THR A 608 19.96 -9.89 10.08
N LEU A 609 18.80 -9.62 10.69
CA LEU A 609 18.57 -8.43 11.54
C LEU A 609 19.58 -8.37 12.70
N LYS A 610 20.29 -7.24 12.83
CA LYS A 610 21.29 -7.01 13.89
C LYS A 610 20.68 -6.70 15.25
N LEU A 611 19.49 -6.12 15.29
CA LEU A 611 18.78 -5.71 16.50
C LEU A 611 17.51 -6.56 16.65
N THR A 612 17.66 -7.71 17.31
CA THR A 612 16.53 -8.62 17.55
C THR A 612 15.60 -8.08 18.65
N ARG A 613 14.40 -8.66 18.77
CA ARG A 613 13.43 -8.26 19.81
C ARG A 613 13.96 -8.50 21.23
N GLU A 614 14.80 -9.50 21.45
CA GLU A 614 15.46 -9.74 22.75
C GLU A 614 16.42 -8.59 23.09
N VAL A 615 17.26 -8.19 22.13
CA VAL A 615 18.24 -7.10 22.29
C VAL A 615 17.53 -5.76 22.55
N LEU A 616 16.48 -5.44 21.79
CA LEU A 616 15.67 -4.23 22.00
C LEU A 616 14.92 -4.25 23.34
N THR A 617 14.50 -5.42 23.82
CA THR A 617 13.83 -5.56 25.13
C THR A 617 14.81 -5.40 26.29
N GLU A 618 15.98 -6.04 26.24
CA GLU A 618 16.99 -5.90 27.29
C GLU A 618 17.55 -4.47 27.35
N MET A 619 17.62 -3.74 26.23
CA MET A 619 17.96 -2.33 26.25
C MET A 619 16.88 -1.45 26.89
N ARG A 620 15.59 -1.71 26.64
CA ARG A 620 14.51 -1.02 27.36
C ARG A 620 14.62 -1.24 28.86
N ASN A 621 14.81 -2.50 29.28
CA ASN A 621 15.04 -2.88 30.68
C ASN A 621 16.26 -2.19 31.32
N ARG A 622 17.25 -1.76 30.52
CA ARG A 622 18.44 -1.03 30.99
C ARG A 622 18.24 0.48 30.99
N LEU A 623 17.52 1.03 30.02
CA LEU A 623 17.21 2.46 29.94
C LEU A 623 16.31 2.89 31.11
N GLU A 624 15.24 2.13 31.38
CA GLU A 624 14.33 2.36 32.51
C GLU A 624 15.06 2.33 33.88
N ARG A 625 16.08 1.45 34.02
CA ARG A 625 16.96 1.44 35.20
C ARG A 625 17.84 2.69 35.33
N VAL A 626 18.27 3.29 34.22
CA VAL A 626 19.08 4.53 34.25
C VAL A 626 18.18 5.75 34.53
N GLU A 627 16.99 5.81 33.93
CA GLU A 627 16.03 6.91 34.14
C GLU A 627 15.50 6.95 35.58
N SER A 628 15.25 5.77 36.19
CA SER A 628 14.88 5.66 37.60
C SER A 628 15.98 6.10 38.59
N LEU A 629 17.25 6.14 38.18
CA LEU A 629 18.37 6.61 39.01
C LEU A 629 18.61 8.13 38.91
N LEU A 630 18.02 8.82 37.93
CA LEU A 630 18.28 10.23 37.62
C LEU A 630 17.15 11.19 38.01
N SER A 631 16.07 10.69 38.62
CA SER A 631 14.82 11.43 38.80
C SER A 631 14.54 11.81 40.28
N PRO A 632 14.62 13.09 40.68
CA PRO A 632 14.19 13.56 42.01
C PRO A 632 12.66 13.46 42.20
N SER A 633 12.22 13.24 43.44
CA SER A 633 10.84 12.84 43.73
C SER A 633 9.78 13.95 43.60
N MET A 634 8.82 13.75 42.71
CA MET A 634 7.41 14.06 42.94
C MET A 634 6.52 12.89 42.52
N GLY A 635 5.42 12.67 43.23
CA GLY A 635 4.79 11.34 43.32
C GLY A 635 3.52 11.12 42.49
N ASN A 636 3.34 9.84 42.14
CA ASN A 636 2.08 9.12 41.96
C ASN A 636 1.05 9.65 40.93
N ALA A 637 1.25 9.20 39.69
CA ALA A 637 0.15 8.68 38.87
C ALA A 637 0.60 7.33 38.26
N THR A 638 0.44 6.25 39.02
CA THR A 638 0.77 4.87 38.60
C THR A 638 -0.41 4.20 37.87
N ASP A 639 -0.10 3.16 37.09
CA ASP A 639 -1.03 2.26 36.37
C ASP A 639 -1.95 2.94 35.32
N GLN A 640 -1.78 2.76 34.00
CA GLN A 640 -1.39 1.53 33.30
C GLN A 640 -0.81 1.82 31.90
N HIS A 641 0.32 1.17 31.58
CA HIS A 641 0.55 0.59 30.25
C HIS A 641 1.55 -0.57 30.37
N GLN A 642 1.08 -1.70 30.88
CA GLN A 642 1.83 -2.96 30.85
C GLN A 642 2.17 -3.34 29.40
N LEU A 643 3.34 -3.97 29.22
CA LEU A 643 3.68 -4.69 27.99
C LEU A 643 2.59 -5.74 27.70
N VAL A 644 1.84 -5.53 26.61
CA VAL A 644 0.96 -6.56 26.04
C VAL A 644 1.82 -7.53 25.22
N ALA A 645 2.69 -8.25 25.92
CA ALA A 645 3.09 -9.59 25.54
C ALA A 645 2.02 -10.58 26.02
N SER A 646 0.75 -10.35 25.65
CA SER A 646 -0.33 -11.30 25.93
C SER A 646 -0.39 -12.34 24.82
N ARG A 647 -0.34 -13.60 25.25
CA ARG A 647 -0.80 -14.77 24.51
C ARG A 647 -2.11 -14.58 23.76
N ASP A 648 -2.25 -15.35 22.68
CA ASP A 648 -3.50 -15.93 22.16
C ASP A 648 -4.57 -15.01 21.52
N ASP A 649 -4.34 -14.55 20.28
CA ASP A 649 -5.34 -14.74 19.20
C ASP A 649 -4.69 -14.83 17.80
N GLU A 650 -3.64 -15.65 17.68
CA GLU A 650 -2.82 -15.79 16.46
C GLU A 650 -3.48 -16.66 15.37
N SER A 651 -4.82 -16.59 15.27
CA SER A 651 -5.67 -17.25 14.26
C SER A 651 -6.52 -16.28 13.44
N SER A 652 -6.49 -14.97 13.76
CA SER A 652 -6.98 -13.91 12.88
C SER A 652 -5.90 -13.53 11.86
N PHE A 653 -6.26 -13.30 10.59
CA PHE A 653 -5.31 -12.94 9.52
C PHE A 653 -5.89 -11.99 8.48
N CYS A 654 -5.03 -11.43 7.63
CA CYS A 654 -5.43 -10.58 6.52
C CYS A 654 -4.80 -11.09 5.22
N LEU A 655 -5.63 -11.31 4.20
CA LEU A 655 -5.22 -11.54 2.83
C LEU A 655 -5.03 -10.19 2.16
N ILE A 656 -3.82 -9.91 1.66
CA ILE A 656 -3.52 -8.72 0.88
C ILE A 656 -3.26 -9.17 -0.56
N ASP A 657 -3.99 -8.60 -1.51
CA ASP A 657 -3.83 -8.92 -2.93
C ASP A 657 -2.70 -8.10 -3.59
N ARG A 658 -2.51 -8.26 -4.91
CA ARG A 658 -1.46 -7.55 -5.65
C ARG A 658 -1.74 -6.07 -5.90
N MET A 659 -2.98 -5.61 -5.68
CA MET A 659 -3.39 -4.21 -5.77
C MET A 659 -3.40 -3.52 -4.39
N GLY A 660 -3.11 -4.27 -3.32
CA GLY A 660 -3.10 -3.79 -1.94
C GLY A 660 -4.45 -3.89 -1.23
N PHE A 661 -5.48 -4.50 -1.85
CA PHE A 661 -6.76 -4.71 -1.19
C PHE A 661 -6.62 -5.76 -0.07
N SER A 662 -7.03 -5.37 1.14
CA SER A 662 -6.74 -6.10 2.38
C SER A 662 -8.00 -6.72 3.00
N THR A 663 -8.28 -7.98 2.69
CA THR A 663 -9.41 -8.77 3.19
C THR A 663 -9.08 -9.37 4.56
N PHE A 664 -9.71 -8.88 5.63
CA PHE A 664 -9.53 -9.42 6.98
C PHE A 664 -10.46 -10.60 7.28
N ILE A 665 -9.92 -11.64 7.90
CA ILE A 665 -10.62 -12.84 8.39
C ILE A 665 -10.25 -13.05 9.86
N GLY A 666 -11.24 -12.89 10.76
CA GLY A 666 -11.08 -13.04 12.20
C GLY A 666 -11.27 -14.47 12.70
N SER A 667 -10.68 -14.76 13.87
CA SER A 667 -10.67 -16.07 14.53
C SER A 667 -12.04 -16.70 14.86
N ALA A 668 -13.13 -15.92 14.81
CA ALA A 668 -14.50 -16.45 14.93
C ALA A 668 -14.98 -17.21 13.67
N SER A 669 -14.29 -17.05 12.54
CA SER A 669 -14.56 -17.76 11.29
C SER A 669 -13.88 -19.13 11.22
N GLY A 670 -14.49 -20.09 10.51
CA GLY A 670 -13.80 -21.34 10.12
C GLY A 670 -12.67 -21.10 9.09
N PHE A 671 -12.76 -20.02 8.30
CA PHE A 671 -11.71 -19.65 7.34
C PHE A 671 -10.39 -19.24 8.02
N SER A 672 -10.37 -19.00 9.35
CA SER A 672 -9.15 -18.80 10.15
C SER A 672 -8.11 -19.92 9.99
N LEU A 673 -8.55 -21.12 9.61
CA LEU A 673 -7.68 -22.27 9.29
C LEU A 673 -6.79 -22.04 8.05
N LEU A 674 -7.19 -21.16 7.13
CA LEU A 674 -6.39 -20.77 5.96
C LEU A 674 -5.41 -19.62 6.26
N SER A 675 -5.29 -19.22 7.54
CA SER A 675 -4.23 -18.30 7.98
C SER A 675 -2.84 -18.92 7.80
N PRO A 676 -1.77 -18.10 7.74
CA PRO A 676 -0.40 -18.61 7.69
C PRO A 676 -0.08 -19.61 8.81
N ARG A 677 -0.62 -19.41 10.02
CA ARG A 677 -0.46 -20.36 11.14
C ARG A 677 -1.33 -21.62 11.04
N GLY A 678 -2.55 -21.51 10.53
CA GLY A 678 -3.39 -22.67 10.26
C GLY A 678 -2.74 -23.58 9.20
N LEU A 679 -2.26 -22.99 8.11
CA LEU A 679 -1.47 -23.67 7.07
C LEU A 679 -0.14 -24.24 7.61
N GLN A 680 0.54 -23.53 8.51
CA GLN A 680 1.75 -24.03 9.19
C GLN A 680 1.43 -25.26 10.07
N SER A 681 0.35 -25.23 10.85
CA SER A 681 -0.07 -26.36 11.70
C SER A 681 -0.49 -27.57 10.86
N ILE A 682 -1.19 -27.36 9.74
CA ILE A 682 -1.47 -28.41 8.75
C ILE A 682 -0.16 -28.97 8.19
N SER A 683 0.81 -28.12 7.85
CA SER A 683 2.09 -28.55 7.28
C SER A 683 2.92 -29.38 8.26
N VAL A 684 2.88 -29.05 9.55
CA VAL A 684 3.52 -29.84 10.62
C VAL A 684 2.84 -31.20 10.80
N LEU A 685 1.50 -31.26 10.88
CA LEU A 685 0.76 -32.51 11.09
C LEU A 685 0.77 -33.44 9.87
N THR A 686 0.84 -32.89 8.66
CA THR A 686 0.87 -33.66 7.40
C THR A 686 2.28 -33.98 6.91
N GLY A 687 3.30 -33.27 7.40
CA GLY A 687 4.67 -33.34 6.91
C GLY A 687 4.87 -32.77 5.51
N SER A 688 3.99 -31.87 5.04
CA SER A 688 4.01 -31.34 3.67
C SER A 688 3.57 -29.87 3.62
N THR A 689 4.32 -29.02 2.91
CA THR A 689 3.93 -27.62 2.64
C THR A 689 2.89 -27.48 1.53
N GLU A 690 2.54 -28.58 0.85
CA GLU A 690 1.80 -28.58 -0.42
C GLU A 690 0.46 -27.83 -0.37
N LEU A 691 -0.28 -27.84 0.74
CA LEU A 691 -1.49 -27.02 0.88
C LEU A 691 -1.18 -25.53 0.99
N SER A 692 -0.14 -25.16 1.74
CA SER A 692 0.31 -23.78 1.87
C SER A 692 0.75 -23.24 0.50
N ASP A 693 1.57 -24.00 -0.22
CA ASP A 693 2.07 -23.62 -1.55
C ASP A 693 0.93 -23.56 -2.57
N PHE A 694 -0.02 -24.50 -2.52
CA PHE A 694 -1.21 -24.50 -3.38
C PHE A 694 -2.11 -23.28 -3.13
N VAL A 695 -2.44 -23.00 -1.86
CA VAL A 695 -3.27 -21.83 -1.48
C VAL A 695 -2.58 -20.54 -1.90
N LEU A 696 -1.29 -20.37 -1.60
CA LEU A 696 -0.52 -19.18 -1.95
C LEU A 696 -0.38 -19.01 -3.47
N MET A 697 -0.19 -20.09 -4.23
CA MET A 697 -0.07 -20.03 -5.69
C MET A 697 -1.42 -19.75 -6.37
N ARG A 698 -2.51 -20.42 -5.97
CA ARG A 698 -3.83 -20.23 -6.61
C ARG A 698 -4.50 -18.92 -6.22
N ALA A 699 -4.36 -18.47 -4.96
CA ALA A 699 -4.83 -17.16 -4.54
C ALA A 699 -4.19 -16.01 -5.35
N ARG A 700 -2.90 -16.13 -5.68
CA ARG A 700 -2.14 -15.18 -6.53
C ARG A 700 -2.61 -15.10 -7.98
N SER A 701 -3.44 -16.04 -8.44
CA SER A 701 -4.00 -16.09 -9.80
C SER A 701 -5.47 -15.67 -9.82
N TYR A 702 -6.31 -16.23 -8.95
CA TYR A 702 -7.75 -15.92 -8.94
C TYR A 702 -8.09 -14.54 -8.39
N MET A 703 -7.23 -13.91 -7.57
CA MET A 703 -7.41 -12.49 -7.19
C MET A 703 -7.14 -11.51 -8.34
N LEU A 704 -6.52 -11.93 -9.46
CA LEU A 704 -6.32 -11.06 -10.63
C LEU A 704 -7.59 -10.90 -11.46
N SER A 705 -8.41 -11.94 -11.60
CA SER A 705 -9.69 -11.88 -12.33
C SER A 705 -10.88 -11.43 -11.47
N TRP A 706 -10.68 -11.26 -10.16
CA TRP A 706 -11.73 -10.81 -9.24
C TRP A 706 -12.05 -9.31 -9.39
N SER A 707 -11.19 -8.55 -10.06
CA SER A 707 -11.32 -7.11 -10.29
C SER A 707 -12.25 -6.81 -11.47
N GLU A 708 -11.84 -7.08 -12.71
CA GLU A 708 -12.46 -6.48 -13.91
C GLU A 708 -13.97 -6.72 -14.04
N GLU A 709 -14.45 -7.95 -13.87
CA GLU A 709 -15.86 -8.29 -14.10
C GLU A 709 -16.81 -7.64 -13.07
N MET A 710 -16.45 -7.68 -11.78
CA MET A 710 -17.24 -7.04 -10.71
C MET A 710 -17.06 -5.52 -10.66
N ILE A 711 -15.85 -5.01 -10.88
CA ILE A 711 -15.63 -3.56 -10.96
C ILE A 711 -16.39 -2.97 -12.15
N SER A 712 -16.46 -3.66 -13.30
CA SER A 712 -17.35 -3.25 -14.40
C SER A 712 -18.80 -3.17 -13.95
N ALA A 713 -19.29 -4.13 -13.15
CA ALA A 713 -20.64 -4.12 -12.62
C ALA A 713 -20.92 -2.91 -11.70
N TRP A 714 -19.91 -2.40 -10.98
CA TRP A 714 -20.05 -1.32 -10.00
C TRP A 714 -19.71 0.09 -10.53
N GLN A 715 -19.04 0.21 -11.68
CA GLN A 715 -18.63 1.50 -12.27
C GLN A 715 -19.71 2.19 -13.14
N HIS A 716 -20.91 1.60 -13.29
CA HIS A 716 -21.97 2.10 -14.16
C HIS A 716 -22.48 3.50 -13.77
N THR A 717 -22.83 4.28 -14.78
CA THR A 717 -23.39 5.64 -14.70
C THR A 717 -24.93 5.62 -14.72
N PRO A 718 -25.61 6.77 -14.49
CA PRO A 718 -27.07 6.87 -14.66
C PRO A 718 -27.54 6.62 -16.10
N ASP A 719 -26.67 6.73 -17.11
CA ASP A 719 -27.01 6.51 -18.52
C ASP A 719 -27.06 5.00 -18.88
N ASP A 720 -26.58 4.12 -17.99
CA ASP A 720 -26.52 2.67 -18.18
C ASP A 720 -27.74 1.91 -17.62
N GLN A 721 -28.83 2.62 -17.28
CA GLN A 721 -30.01 2.03 -16.64
C GLN A 721 -30.78 1.08 -17.56
N ALA A 722 -30.93 -0.18 -17.14
CA ALA A 722 -31.77 -1.16 -17.81
C ALA A 722 -33.26 -0.81 -17.62
N PRO A 723 -34.09 -0.92 -18.67
CA PRO A 723 -35.52 -0.61 -18.57
C PRO A 723 -36.22 -1.56 -17.59
N LEU A 724 -37.21 -1.04 -16.86
CA LEU A 724 -38.08 -1.87 -16.03
C LEU A 724 -38.88 -2.85 -16.91
N PRO A 725 -39.09 -4.10 -16.47
CA PRO A 725 -39.88 -5.08 -17.21
C PRO A 725 -41.36 -4.65 -17.31
N PRO A 726 -42.14 -5.19 -18.27
CA PRO A 726 -43.60 -5.04 -18.33
C PRO A 726 -44.27 -5.44 -17.00
N ARG A 727 -45.43 -4.83 -16.71
CA ARG A 727 -46.15 -5.00 -15.44
C ARG A 727 -46.47 -6.48 -15.15
N GLU A 728 -46.77 -7.23 -16.21
CA GLU A 728 -47.14 -8.65 -16.21
C GLU A 728 -45.97 -9.54 -15.77
N SER A 729 -44.74 -9.25 -16.22
CA SER A 729 -43.52 -9.92 -15.75
C SER A 729 -43.11 -9.44 -14.37
N ALA A 730 -43.29 -8.15 -14.09
CA ALA A 730 -42.88 -7.51 -12.84
C ALA A 730 -43.68 -8.02 -11.63
N ILE A 731 -45.00 -8.14 -11.76
CA ILE A 731 -45.89 -8.58 -10.67
C ILE A 731 -45.58 -10.01 -10.22
N ILE A 732 -45.16 -10.88 -11.14
CA ILE A 732 -44.76 -12.26 -10.83
C ILE A 732 -43.57 -12.25 -9.87
N MET A 733 -42.51 -11.50 -10.19
CA MET A 733 -41.31 -11.43 -9.34
C MET A 733 -41.60 -10.75 -7.99
N VAL A 734 -42.40 -9.68 -7.98
CA VAL A 734 -42.85 -9.02 -6.73
C VAL A 734 -43.61 -10.01 -5.84
N ASN A 735 -44.50 -10.83 -6.41
CA ASN A 735 -45.21 -11.87 -5.65
C ASN A 735 -44.24 -12.90 -5.05
N TYR A 736 -43.29 -13.43 -5.82
CA TYR A 736 -42.30 -14.40 -5.31
C TYR A 736 -41.44 -13.85 -4.15
N PHE A 737 -41.10 -12.55 -4.18
CA PHE A 737 -40.44 -11.90 -3.05
C PHE A 737 -41.34 -11.86 -1.80
N PHE A 738 -42.61 -11.49 -1.96
CA PHE A 738 -43.56 -11.38 -0.85
C PHE A 738 -44.07 -12.73 -0.32
N THR A 739 -44.05 -13.81 -1.11
CA THR A 739 -44.36 -15.16 -0.64
C THR A 739 -43.19 -15.85 0.04
N SER A 740 -41.98 -15.72 -0.53
CA SER A 740 -40.87 -16.65 -0.21
C SER A 740 -39.68 -15.98 0.51
N ILE A 741 -39.61 -14.65 0.60
CA ILE A 741 -38.55 -13.91 1.33
C ILE A 741 -39.14 -13.07 2.47
N ASN A 742 -40.03 -12.12 2.14
CA ASN A 742 -40.55 -11.14 3.10
C ASN A 742 -41.23 -11.75 4.36
N PRO A 743 -41.86 -12.94 4.35
CA PRO A 743 -42.41 -13.54 5.57
C PRO A 743 -41.36 -14.04 6.58
N THR A 744 -40.11 -14.21 6.14
CA THR A 744 -38.97 -14.66 6.96
C THR A 744 -38.12 -13.49 7.46
N LEU A 745 -37.97 -12.47 6.61
CA LEU A 745 -37.29 -11.20 6.88
C LEU A 745 -38.23 -10.07 6.39
N PRO A 746 -39.07 -9.48 7.27
CA PRO A 746 -40.09 -8.50 6.92
C PRO A 746 -39.47 -7.13 6.60
N VAL A 747 -38.85 -7.04 5.43
CA VAL A 747 -38.20 -5.81 4.95
C VAL A 747 -39.24 -4.79 4.49
N TYR A 748 -40.35 -5.19 3.87
CA TYR A 748 -41.37 -4.28 3.33
C TYR A 748 -42.78 -4.57 3.84
N ASP A 749 -43.59 -3.51 4.00
CA ASP A 749 -45.05 -3.60 4.10
C ASP A 749 -45.63 -3.85 2.71
N GLN A 750 -46.35 -4.97 2.54
CA GLN A 750 -46.83 -5.39 1.22
C GLN A 750 -47.90 -4.43 0.66
N GLY A 751 -48.78 -3.87 1.51
CA GLY A 751 -49.84 -2.96 1.05
C GLY A 751 -49.28 -1.69 0.43
N LYS A 752 -48.39 -1.00 1.16
CA LYS A 752 -47.72 0.23 0.72
C LYS A 752 -46.79 -0.02 -0.47
N PHE A 753 -46.12 -1.18 -0.54
CA PHE A 753 -45.30 -1.52 -1.69
C PHE A 753 -46.17 -1.74 -2.94
N MET A 754 -47.30 -2.44 -2.82
CA MET A 754 -48.20 -2.68 -3.95
C MET A 754 -48.89 -1.41 -4.46
N GLU A 755 -49.21 -0.47 -3.57
CA GLU A 755 -49.72 0.86 -3.95
C GLU A 755 -48.74 1.61 -4.88
N LEU A 756 -47.47 1.66 -4.50
CA LEU A 756 -46.40 2.27 -5.31
C LEU A 756 -46.08 1.47 -6.58
N PHE A 757 -46.23 0.14 -6.55
CA PHE A 757 -46.08 -0.73 -7.72
C PHE A 757 -47.14 -0.44 -8.78
N GLU A 758 -48.42 -0.37 -8.41
CA GLU A 758 -49.48 -0.02 -9.36
C GLU A 758 -49.35 1.44 -9.83
N GLN A 759 -48.87 2.35 -8.97
CA GLN A 759 -48.52 3.71 -9.41
C GLN A 759 -47.38 3.69 -10.45
N GLN A 760 -46.35 2.86 -10.30
CA GLN A 760 -45.20 2.77 -11.20
C GLN A 760 -45.57 2.40 -12.64
N TYR A 761 -46.64 1.61 -12.82
CA TYR A 761 -47.17 1.23 -14.14
C TYR A 761 -48.41 2.04 -14.55
N SER A 762 -48.72 3.11 -13.81
CA SER A 762 -49.72 4.11 -14.19
C SER A 762 -49.11 5.23 -15.05
N GLY A 763 -49.96 6.16 -15.53
CA GLY A 763 -49.50 7.39 -16.21
C GLY A 763 -48.78 8.42 -15.32
N ASN A 764 -48.56 8.14 -14.03
CA ASN A 764 -47.89 9.04 -13.08
C ASN A 764 -46.98 8.29 -12.09
N PRO A 765 -45.85 7.69 -12.56
CA PRO A 765 -44.97 6.87 -11.74
C PRO A 765 -44.31 7.63 -10.57
N PRO A 766 -43.97 6.96 -9.45
CA PRO A 766 -43.30 7.60 -8.32
C PRO A 766 -41.88 8.05 -8.71
N LYS A 767 -41.53 9.31 -8.37
CA LYS A 767 -40.24 9.92 -8.71
C LYS A 767 -39.15 9.72 -7.65
N GLY A 768 -39.39 8.85 -6.67
CA GLY A 768 -38.49 8.61 -5.55
C GLY A 768 -37.32 7.69 -5.91
N VAL A 769 -36.10 8.15 -5.68
CA VAL A 769 -34.87 7.35 -5.92
C VAL A 769 -34.86 6.09 -5.07
N SER A 770 -35.27 6.20 -3.80
CA SER A 770 -35.44 5.07 -2.88
C SER A 770 -36.40 4.02 -3.44
N TRP A 771 -37.51 4.46 -4.06
CA TRP A 771 -38.52 3.58 -4.66
C TRP A 771 -37.99 2.85 -5.89
N TYR A 772 -37.38 3.57 -6.84
CA TYR A 772 -36.83 2.96 -8.05
C TYR A 772 -35.84 1.83 -7.71
N ALA A 773 -34.96 2.05 -6.74
CA ALA A 773 -34.03 1.02 -6.31
C ALA A 773 -34.67 -0.07 -5.42
N SER A 774 -35.66 0.27 -4.58
CA SER A 774 -36.45 -0.73 -3.83
C SER A 774 -37.12 -1.71 -4.80
N LEU A 775 -37.78 -1.20 -5.85
CA LEU A 775 -38.42 -2.02 -6.88
C LEU A 775 -37.41 -2.93 -7.58
N ASN A 776 -36.28 -2.40 -8.03
CA ASN A 776 -35.23 -3.23 -8.64
C ASN A 776 -34.69 -4.29 -7.66
N SER A 777 -34.49 -3.97 -6.38
CA SER A 777 -34.05 -4.96 -5.38
C SER A 777 -35.06 -6.10 -5.17
N VAL A 778 -36.36 -5.77 -5.17
CA VAL A 778 -37.46 -6.75 -5.05
C VAL A 778 -37.62 -7.59 -6.32
N LEU A 779 -37.48 -6.98 -7.51
CA LEU A 779 -37.49 -7.70 -8.79
C LEU A 779 -36.30 -8.69 -8.89
N GLY A 780 -35.10 -8.29 -8.48
CA GLY A 780 -33.92 -9.15 -8.47
C GLY A 780 -34.03 -10.32 -7.49
N LEU A 781 -34.51 -10.06 -6.26
CA LEU A 781 -34.74 -11.11 -5.27
C LEU A 781 -35.90 -12.05 -5.65
N GLY A 782 -36.97 -11.52 -6.24
CA GLY A 782 -38.08 -12.30 -6.77
C GLY A 782 -37.68 -13.18 -7.94
N ARG A 783 -36.85 -12.66 -8.86
CA ARG A 783 -36.28 -13.43 -9.98
C ARG A 783 -35.42 -14.61 -9.50
N LEU A 784 -34.59 -14.41 -8.47
CA LEU A 784 -33.82 -15.50 -7.86
C LEU A 784 -34.73 -16.61 -7.31
N VAL A 785 -35.82 -16.27 -6.63
CA VAL A 785 -36.81 -17.27 -6.16
C VAL A 785 -37.52 -17.96 -7.32
N PHE A 786 -37.92 -17.22 -8.36
CA PHE A 786 -38.57 -17.79 -9.54
C PHE A 786 -37.69 -18.82 -10.27
N GLU A 787 -36.39 -18.55 -10.43
CA GLU A 787 -35.42 -19.50 -11.01
C GLU A 787 -35.23 -20.74 -10.12
N ASP A 788 -35.28 -20.56 -8.80
CA ASP A 788 -35.19 -21.62 -7.78
C ASP A 788 -36.39 -22.58 -7.84
N GLU A 789 -37.61 -22.04 -7.97
CA GLU A 789 -38.85 -22.81 -7.97
C GLU A 789 -39.21 -23.41 -9.35
N THR A 790 -38.72 -22.83 -10.46
CA THR A 790 -39.01 -23.33 -11.82
C THR A 790 -37.91 -24.17 -12.46
N GLY A 791 -36.68 -24.12 -11.93
CA GLY A 791 -35.52 -24.81 -12.51
C GLY A 791 -35.02 -24.23 -13.84
N LEU A 792 -35.58 -23.12 -14.33
CA LEU A 792 -35.07 -22.42 -15.51
C LEU A 792 -33.79 -21.66 -15.17
N HIS A 793 -32.65 -22.34 -15.23
CA HIS A 793 -31.36 -21.65 -15.29
C HIS A 793 -31.18 -21.00 -16.66
N SER A 794 -31.19 -19.66 -16.68
CA SER A 794 -30.53 -18.90 -17.74
C SER A 794 -29.04 -19.23 -17.70
N SER A 795 -28.42 -19.48 -18.86
CA SER A 795 -26.96 -19.43 -18.99
C SER A 795 -26.46 -18.08 -18.46
N THR A 796 -25.51 -18.10 -17.54
CA THR A 796 -24.79 -16.89 -17.14
C THR A 796 -23.91 -16.45 -18.31
N MET A 797 -24.01 -15.17 -18.69
CA MET A 797 -23.22 -14.55 -19.77
C MET A 797 -23.51 -15.04 -21.19
N ASP A 798 -24.79 -15.21 -21.53
CA ASP A 798 -25.19 -14.98 -22.92
C ASP A 798 -25.25 -13.47 -23.24
N SER A 799 -25.00 -13.15 -24.51
CA SER A 799 -24.83 -11.78 -25.03
C SER A 799 -26.09 -10.91 -24.88
N CYS A 800 -25.99 -9.61 -25.19
CA CYS A 800 -27.08 -8.62 -25.18
C CYS A 800 -28.28 -9.01 -26.06
N GLY A 801 -29.11 -9.96 -25.59
CA GLY A 801 -30.07 -10.69 -26.41
C GLY A 801 -30.90 -11.73 -25.64
N GLY A 802 -31.10 -11.56 -24.34
CA GLY A 802 -32.17 -12.26 -23.61
C GLY A 802 -33.54 -11.74 -24.03
N THR A 803 -34.55 -12.61 -24.08
CA THR A 803 -35.88 -12.31 -24.63
C THR A 803 -36.54 -11.06 -24.03
N GLU A 804 -37.18 -10.25 -24.88
CA GLU A 804 -37.81 -8.99 -24.50
C GLU A 804 -38.77 -9.16 -23.32
N GLY A 805 -38.54 -8.41 -22.24
CA GLY A 805 -39.52 -8.23 -21.16
C GLY A 805 -39.39 -9.08 -19.89
N THR A 806 -38.27 -9.78 -19.64
CA THR A 806 -38.06 -10.51 -18.37
C THR A 806 -36.89 -9.92 -17.57
N PRO A 807 -37.05 -9.54 -16.28
CA PRO A 807 -35.96 -8.93 -15.51
C PRO A 807 -34.85 -9.94 -15.20
N HIS A 808 -33.59 -9.52 -15.40
CA HIS A 808 -32.39 -10.29 -15.08
C HIS A 808 -31.73 -9.75 -13.80
N VAL A 809 -31.20 -10.64 -12.94
CA VAL A 809 -30.74 -10.31 -11.58
C VAL A 809 -29.61 -9.28 -11.59
N LEU A 810 -28.60 -9.45 -12.45
CA LEU A 810 -27.48 -8.49 -12.53
C LEU A 810 -27.95 -7.13 -13.07
N SER A 811 -28.94 -7.10 -13.96
CA SER A 811 -29.50 -5.84 -14.49
C SER A 811 -30.27 -5.07 -13.40
N CYS A 812 -31.02 -5.79 -12.56
CA CYS A 812 -31.67 -5.20 -11.38
C CYS A 812 -30.64 -4.66 -10.37
N LEU A 813 -29.54 -5.38 -10.16
CA LEU A 813 -28.46 -4.96 -9.28
C LEU A 813 -27.69 -3.74 -9.82
N ARG A 814 -27.40 -3.69 -11.12
CA ARG A 814 -26.83 -2.50 -11.81
C ARG A 814 -27.72 -1.28 -11.65
N ASN A 815 -29.03 -1.42 -11.86
CA ASN A 815 -30.00 -0.34 -11.65
C ASN A 815 -29.95 0.20 -10.21
N CYS A 816 -29.82 -0.68 -9.20
CA CYS A 816 -29.64 -0.26 -7.81
C CYS A 816 -28.31 0.47 -7.58
N TYR A 817 -27.21 0.00 -8.19
CA TYR A 817 -25.90 0.63 -8.09
C TYR A 817 -25.84 2.01 -8.76
N SER A 818 -26.53 2.22 -9.89
CA SER A 818 -26.58 3.52 -10.59
C SER A 818 -27.07 4.69 -9.71
N VAL A 819 -27.79 4.39 -8.63
CA VAL A 819 -28.27 5.37 -7.64
C VAL A 819 -27.74 5.13 -6.22
N PHE A 820 -26.80 4.21 -6.00
CA PHE A 820 -26.29 3.84 -4.68
C PHE A 820 -25.69 5.03 -3.91
N THR A 821 -25.00 5.93 -4.60
CA THR A 821 -24.48 7.18 -4.00
C THR A 821 -25.59 8.07 -3.47
N GLN A 822 -26.73 8.16 -4.18
CA GLN A 822 -27.89 8.91 -3.73
C GLN A 822 -28.57 8.22 -2.55
N LEU A 823 -28.72 6.89 -2.58
CA LEU A 823 -29.24 6.10 -1.45
C LEU A 823 -28.41 6.25 -0.17
N ALA A 824 -27.07 6.22 -0.29
CA ALA A 824 -26.14 6.23 0.84
C ALA A 824 -25.97 7.63 1.46
N TYR A 825 -25.92 8.68 0.64
CA TYR A 825 -25.59 10.04 1.11
C TYR A 825 -26.78 11.00 1.15
N SER A 826 -27.72 10.89 0.21
CA SER A 826 -28.79 11.89 0.01
C SER A 826 -30.15 11.43 0.55
N CYS A 827 -30.55 10.18 0.35
CA CYS A 827 -31.84 9.67 0.82
C CYS A 827 -31.85 9.56 2.35
N ARG A 828 -32.93 10.05 2.99
CA ARG A 828 -33.14 10.01 4.44
C ARG A 828 -34.52 9.41 4.76
N GLU A 829 -34.74 8.22 4.21
CA GLU A 829 -36.01 7.50 4.22
C GLU A 829 -35.79 6.05 4.65
N VAL A 830 -36.78 5.46 5.33
CA VAL A 830 -36.75 4.02 5.69
C VAL A 830 -36.59 3.15 4.44
N MET A 831 -37.18 3.58 3.31
CA MET A 831 -37.10 2.89 2.02
C MET A 831 -35.66 2.75 1.50
N ALA A 832 -34.78 3.71 1.74
CA ALA A 832 -33.37 3.56 1.35
C ALA A 832 -32.64 2.49 2.20
N VAL A 833 -33.00 2.35 3.49
CA VAL A 833 -32.51 1.24 4.33
C VAL A 833 -33.06 -0.10 3.82
N GLN A 834 -34.35 -0.16 3.46
CA GLN A 834 -35.01 -1.35 2.90
C GLN A 834 -34.36 -1.80 1.58
N THR A 835 -34.04 -0.86 0.69
CA THR A 835 -33.28 -1.13 -0.55
C THR A 835 -31.89 -1.69 -0.26
N LEU A 836 -31.11 -1.07 0.64
CA LEU A 836 -29.74 -1.52 0.93
C LEU A 836 -29.73 -2.91 1.59
N ILE A 837 -30.72 -3.22 2.44
CA ILE A 837 -30.97 -4.58 2.94
C ILE A 837 -31.22 -5.55 1.77
N GLY A 838 -32.06 -5.18 0.80
CA GLY A 838 -32.34 -5.98 -0.39
C GLY A 838 -31.10 -6.22 -1.27
N MET A 839 -30.29 -5.19 -1.50
CA MET A 839 -29.01 -5.30 -2.21
C MET A 839 -28.05 -6.27 -1.49
N ALA A 840 -27.90 -6.14 -0.17
CA ALA A 840 -27.04 -7.02 0.62
C ALA A 840 -27.49 -8.50 0.54
N MET A 841 -28.81 -8.77 0.48
CA MET A 841 -29.35 -10.12 0.24
C MET A 841 -29.02 -10.67 -1.15
N ILE A 842 -29.08 -9.85 -2.21
CA ILE A 842 -28.70 -10.28 -3.57
C ILE A 842 -27.22 -10.66 -3.59
N LEU A 843 -26.35 -9.78 -3.09
CA LEU A 843 -24.90 -9.99 -3.02
C LEU A 843 -24.54 -11.25 -2.21
N GLU A 844 -25.24 -11.50 -1.09
CA GLU A 844 -25.04 -12.71 -0.29
C GLU A 844 -25.41 -13.99 -1.06
N ILE A 845 -26.48 -13.98 -1.86
CA ILE A 845 -26.89 -15.13 -2.69
C ILE A 845 -25.92 -15.33 -3.87
N LEU A 846 -25.36 -14.25 -4.42
CA LEU A 846 -24.30 -14.28 -5.44
C LEU A 846 -22.91 -14.62 -4.88
N LEU A 847 -22.81 -14.92 -3.57
CA LEU A 847 -21.57 -15.23 -2.84
C LEU A 847 -20.53 -14.10 -2.79
N ASP A 848 -20.94 -12.85 -3.02
CA ASP A 848 -20.12 -11.65 -2.82
C ASP A 848 -20.25 -11.15 -1.38
N ILE A 849 -19.37 -11.68 -0.54
CA ILE A 849 -19.37 -11.40 0.91
C ILE A 849 -18.83 -10.00 1.22
N GLU A 850 -17.91 -9.46 0.38
CA GLU A 850 -17.27 -8.16 0.62
C GLU A 850 -18.21 -7.00 0.31
N ALA A 851 -18.85 -6.99 -0.88
CA ALA A 851 -19.82 -5.95 -1.19
C ALA A 851 -21.07 -6.06 -0.30
N SER A 852 -21.47 -7.28 0.10
CA SER A 852 -22.56 -7.48 1.05
C SER A 852 -22.23 -6.89 2.44
N TYR A 853 -21.00 -7.10 2.95
CA TYR A 853 -20.52 -6.52 4.21
C TYR A 853 -20.47 -4.99 4.17
N MET A 854 -19.96 -4.41 3.07
CA MET A 854 -19.93 -2.95 2.91
C MET A 854 -21.35 -2.35 2.78
N THR A 855 -22.24 -3.01 2.03
CA THR A 855 -23.63 -2.56 1.83
C THR A 855 -24.43 -2.59 3.14
N ILE A 856 -24.31 -3.65 3.95
CA ILE A 856 -25.03 -3.74 5.22
C ILE A 856 -24.50 -2.74 6.26
N GLY A 857 -23.20 -2.40 6.22
CA GLY A 857 -22.61 -1.33 7.02
C GLY A 857 -23.12 0.08 6.66
N VAL A 858 -23.41 0.34 5.37
CA VAL A 858 -24.09 1.58 4.94
C VAL A 858 -25.54 1.60 5.42
N ALA A 859 -26.27 0.48 5.31
CA ALA A 859 -27.63 0.35 5.81
C ALA A 859 -27.72 0.61 7.33
N ALA A 860 -26.78 0.07 8.11
CA ALA A 860 -26.66 0.32 9.56
C ALA A 860 -26.47 1.81 9.88
N ARG A 861 -25.53 2.50 9.21
CA ARG A 861 -25.29 3.93 9.40
C ARG A 861 -26.53 4.78 9.04
N LEU A 862 -27.27 4.41 8.00
CA LEU A 862 -28.51 5.10 7.63
C LEU A 862 -29.65 4.82 8.63
N ALA A 863 -29.82 3.58 9.10
CA ALA A 863 -30.79 3.23 10.13
C ALA A 863 -30.51 3.95 11.47
N PHE A 864 -29.24 4.14 11.83
CA PHE A 864 -28.85 4.98 12.96
C PHE A 864 -29.23 6.44 12.74
N ALA A 865 -28.91 7.02 11.57
CA ALA A 865 -29.28 8.40 11.22
C ALA A 865 -30.80 8.64 11.17
N LEU A 866 -31.61 7.60 10.97
CA LEU A 866 -33.07 7.62 11.00
C LEU A 866 -33.68 7.22 12.36
N GLY A 867 -32.85 7.00 13.38
CA GLY A 867 -33.29 6.67 14.74
C GLY A 867 -33.92 5.28 14.91
N LEU A 868 -33.80 4.37 13.94
CA LEU A 868 -34.53 3.08 13.94
C LEU A 868 -34.12 2.10 15.06
N HIS A 869 -33.00 2.38 15.72
CA HIS A 869 -32.46 1.69 16.90
C HIS A 869 -33.14 2.10 18.22
N ARG A 870 -33.88 3.23 18.23
CA ARG A 870 -34.51 3.83 19.41
C ARG A 870 -35.99 3.48 19.51
N ALA A 871 -36.53 3.58 20.72
CA ALA A 871 -37.96 3.75 20.90
C ALA A 871 -38.40 5.11 20.31
N PRO A 872 -39.58 5.22 19.67
CA PRO A 872 -40.08 6.50 19.17
C PRO A 872 -40.42 7.44 20.33
N VAL A 873 -39.74 8.58 20.42
CA VAL A 873 -39.88 9.55 21.51
C VAL A 873 -40.97 10.57 21.17
N ASP A 874 -42.17 10.39 21.74
CA ASP A 874 -43.27 11.36 21.83
C ASP A 874 -43.71 12.06 20.53
N SER A 875 -43.96 11.24 19.51
CA SER A 875 -44.97 11.54 18.49
C SER A 875 -45.96 10.37 18.40
N HIS A 876 -47.10 10.56 17.74
CA HIS A 876 -48.12 9.52 17.53
C HIS A 876 -48.13 9.02 16.07
N PRO A 877 -47.05 8.42 15.53
CA PRO A 877 -47.13 7.76 14.23
C PRO A 877 -48.05 6.53 14.33
N PRO A 878 -48.70 6.10 13.22
CA PRO A 878 -49.55 4.91 13.23
C PRO A 878 -48.78 3.67 13.71
N THR A 879 -49.43 2.78 14.45
CA THR A 879 -48.80 1.54 14.97
C THR A 879 -48.12 0.73 13.88
N SER A 880 -48.68 0.68 12.67
CA SER A 880 -48.08 0.01 11.52
C SER A 880 -46.76 0.62 11.04
N GLU A 881 -46.52 1.92 11.23
CA GLU A 881 -45.22 2.53 10.96
C GLU A 881 -44.19 2.17 12.04
N ILE A 882 -44.60 2.11 13.32
CA ILE A 882 -43.74 1.69 14.42
C ILE A 882 -43.29 0.23 14.23
N GLU A 883 -44.23 -0.67 13.92
CA GLU A 883 -43.91 -2.07 13.60
C GLU A 883 -43.03 -2.17 12.35
N GLN A 884 -43.28 -1.39 11.29
CA GLN A 884 -42.44 -1.43 10.10
C GLN A 884 -41.01 -0.94 10.37
N ARG A 885 -40.83 0.14 11.14
CA ARG A 885 -39.50 0.61 11.57
C ARG A 885 -38.76 -0.43 12.41
N ARG A 886 -39.46 -1.08 13.35
CA ARG A 886 -38.94 -2.20 14.15
C ARG A 886 -38.52 -3.38 13.26
N ASN A 887 -39.37 -3.80 12.33
CA ASN A 887 -39.12 -4.92 11.42
C ASN A 887 -37.91 -4.68 10.51
N VAL A 888 -37.76 -3.45 9.98
CA VAL A 888 -36.58 -3.06 9.19
C VAL A 888 -35.31 -3.07 10.04
N PHE A 889 -35.33 -2.50 11.26
CA PHE A 889 -34.18 -2.52 12.15
C PHE A 889 -33.75 -3.95 12.53
N TRP A 890 -34.70 -4.83 12.89
CA TRP A 890 -34.35 -6.20 13.26
C TRP A 890 -33.94 -7.08 12.06
N SER A 891 -34.46 -6.82 10.85
CA SER A 891 -33.99 -7.47 9.62
C SER A 891 -32.54 -7.07 9.29
N LEU A 892 -32.21 -5.79 9.48
CA LEU A 892 -30.85 -5.25 9.35
C LEU A 892 -29.91 -5.82 10.42
N TYR A 893 -30.34 -5.86 11.69
CA TYR A 893 -29.62 -6.49 12.79
C TYR A 893 -29.26 -7.94 12.47
N LEU A 894 -30.20 -8.73 11.94
CA LEU A 894 -29.97 -10.12 11.54
C LEU A 894 -28.87 -10.25 10.48
N LEU A 895 -28.96 -9.49 9.39
CA LEU A 895 -27.98 -9.53 8.31
C LEU A 895 -26.60 -9.03 8.76
N ASP A 896 -26.53 -7.98 9.59
CA ASP A 896 -25.27 -7.45 10.14
C ASP A 896 -24.52 -8.52 10.97
N ARG A 897 -25.21 -9.41 11.69
CA ARG A 897 -24.57 -10.60 12.32
C ARG A 897 -24.26 -11.67 11.28
N ARG A 898 -25.22 -11.99 10.40
CA ARG A 898 -25.11 -13.11 9.45
C ARG A 898 -23.98 -12.91 8.45
N ILE A 899 -23.68 -11.68 8.04
CA ILE A 899 -22.62 -11.36 7.09
C ILE A 899 -21.28 -11.20 7.85
N SER A 900 -21.21 -10.29 8.82
CA SER A 900 -19.94 -9.94 9.50
C SER A 900 -19.27 -11.14 10.18
N LEU A 901 -20.04 -11.96 10.90
CA LEU A 901 -19.50 -13.08 11.67
C LEU A 901 -19.02 -14.25 10.79
N ARG A 902 -19.38 -14.31 9.50
CA ARG A 902 -18.85 -15.32 8.55
C ARG A 902 -17.36 -15.18 8.32
N LEU A 903 -16.89 -13.93 8.24
CA LEU A 903 -15.47 -13.59 8.14
C LEU A 903 -14.87 -13.22 9.51
N GLY A 904 -15.58 -13.51 10.62
CA GLY A 904 -15.15 -13.18 11.98
C GLY A 904 -14.99 -11.69 12.25
N ARG A 905 -15.61 -10.82 11.43
CA ARG A 905 -15.56 -9.37 11.52
C ARG A 905 -16.53 -8.84 12.58
N PRO A 906 -16.25 -7.69 13.21
CA PRO A 906 -17.20 -7.05 14.11
C PRO A 906 -18.48 -6.64 13.35
N PRO A 907 -19.68 -6.96 13.87
CA PRO A 907 -20.92 -6.36 13.39
C PRO A 907 -20.94 -4.84 13.58
N THR A 908 -21.66 -4.13 12.73
CA THR A 908 -21.75 -2.66 12.70
C THR A 908 -22.59 -2.10 13.85
N ILE A 909 -23.64 -2.82 14.26
CA ILE A 909 -24.57 -2.39 15.31
C ILE A 909 -24.09 -2.92 16.67
N CYS A 910 -23.87 -2.06 17.66
CA CYS A 910 -23.62 -2.49 19.04
C CYS A 910 -24.93 -2.94 19.72
N GLU A 911 -24.88 -3.88 20.67
CA GLU A 911 -26.04 -4.23 21.52
C GLU A 911 -26.35 -3.11 22.53
N ASP A 912 -25.33 -2.40 23.01
CA ASP A 912 -25.47 -1.34 24.03
C ASP A 912 -26.22 -0.09 23.52
N ASP A 913 -26.35 0.04 22.19
CA ASP A 913 -27.09 1.12 21.51
C ASP A 913 -28.56 0.77 21.21
N ILE A 914 -29.02 -0.47 21.50
CA ILE A 914 -30.36 -0.94 21.10
C ILE A 914 -31.40 -0.69 22.20
N GLU A 915 -32.34 0.21 21.91
CA GLU A 915 -33.47 0.53 22.80
C GLU A 915 -34.82 0.05 22.22
N VAL A 916 -34.90 -0.16 20.89
CA VAL A 916 -36.08 -0.72 20.25
C VAL A 916 -36.34 -2.18 20.68
N SER A 917 -37.59 -2.49 21.02
CA SER A 917 -38.00 -3.81 21.51
C SER A 917 -37.90 -4.91 20.43
N GLU A 918 -37.57 -6.13 20.86
CA GLU A 918 -37.59 -7.35 20.03
C GLU A 918 -38.96 -7.54 19.34
N PRO A 919 -38.99 -8.10 18.11
CA PRO A 919 -40.24 -8.38 17.41
C PRO A 919 -41.02 -9.50 18.12
N ARG A 920 -42.33 -9.29 18.30
CA ARG A 920 -43.26 -10.24 18.95
C ARG A 920 -44.49 -10.55 18.07
N THR A 921 -44.39 -10.24 16.78
CA THR A 921 -45.56 -9.93 15.96
C THR A 921 -46.25 -11.19 15.44
N CYS A 922 -47.43 -11.50 15.99
CA CYS A 922 -48.23 -12.69 15.64
C CYS A 922 -48.67 -12.76 14.17
N GLN A 923 -48.52 -11.68 13.39
CA GLN A 923 -48.87 -11.60 11.98
C GLN A 923 -47.77 -12.09 11.02
N LEU A 924 -46.55 -12.34 11.52
CA LEU A 924 -45.43 -12.89 10.76
C LEU A 924 -45.48 -14.42 10.74
N LEU A 925 -44.76 -15.07 9.82
CA LEU A 925 -44.77 -16.54 9.67
C LEU A 925 -44.42 -17.23 11.00
N GLN A 926 -45.37 -18.01 11.52
CA GLN A 926 -45.21 -18.77 12.76
C GLN A 926 -44.77 -20.21 12.47
N PRO A 927 -43.91 -20.81 13.32
CA PRO A 927 -43.61 -22.23 13.26
C PRO A 927 -44.84 -23.08 13.63
N PRO A 928 -45.18 -24.13 12.85
CA PRO A 928 -46.31 -24.99 13.16
C PRO A 928 -46.03 -25.79 14.44
N HIS A 929 -47.06 -25.98 15.26
CA HIS A 929 -47.06 -26.78 16.49
C HIS A 929 -46.16 -26.28 17.65
N VAL A 930 -45.50 -25.12 17.52
CA VAL A 930 -44.75 -24.49 18.64
C VAL A 930 -45.62 -23.44 19.33
N ASN A 931 -46.00 -23.70 20.58
CA ASN A 931 -46.93 -22.86 21.34
C ASN A 931 -46.23 -21.74 22.15
N ASP A 932 -45.11 -21.19 21.68
CA ASP A 932 -44.38 -20.10 22.36
C ASP A 932 -44.84 -18.68 21.93
N GLY A 933 -45.64 -18.59 20.87
CA GLY A 933 -46.18 -17.34 20.33
C GLY A 933 -45.20 -16.48 19.54
N LEU A 934 -44.03 -17.01 19.15
CA LEU A 934 -43.00 -16.29 18.41
C LEU A 934 -42.96 -16.69 16.93
N SER A 935 -42.84 -15.71 16.04
CA SER A 935 -42.60 -15.95 14.61
C SER A 935 -41.18 -16.48 14.34
N TYR A 936 -40.93 -17.05 13.16
CA TYR A 936 -39.58 -17.44 12.74
C TYR A 936 -38.60 -16.26 12.78
N PHE A 937 -39.05 -15.06 12.40
CA PHE A 937 -38.26 -13.83 12.49
C PHE A 937 -37.81 -13.54 13.93
N ALA A 938 -38.73 -13.63 14.90
CA ALA A 938 -38.39 -13.51 16.32
C ALA A 938 -37.48 -14.66 16.81
N HIS A 939 -37.61 -15.86 16.24
CA HIS A 939 -36.71 -16.97 16.54
C HIS A 939 -35.28 -16.71 16.07
N PHE A 940 -35.10 -16.22 14.84
CA PHE A 940 -33.81 -15.81 14.29
C PHE A 940 -33.18 -14.68 15.11
N VAL A 941 -33.95 -13.64 15.48
CA VAL A 941 -33.43 -12.51 16.29
C VAL A 941 -32.81 -13.01 17.59
N LYS A 942 -33.51 -13.90 18.31
CA LYS A 942 -32.99 -14.45 19.58
C LYS A 942 -31.72 -15.28 19.41
N LEU A 943 -31.59 -16.08 18.34
CA LEU A 943 -30.33 -16.77 18.04
C LEU A 943 -29.22 -15.78 17.66
N ALA A 944 -29.51 -14.76 16.85
CA ALA A 944 -28.52 -13.76 16.46
C ALA A 944 -28.02 -12.89 17.63
N ARG A 945 -28.84 -12.66 18.67
CA ARG A 945 -28.38 -12.07 19.95
C ARG A 945 -27.46 -13.00 20.73
N ILE A 946 -27.75 -14.30 20.79
CA ILE A 946 -26.81 -15.28 21.39
C ILE A 946 -25.50 -15.35 20.58
N LYS A 947 -25.57 -15.28 19.24
CA LYS A 947 -24.40 -15.26 18.35
C LYS A 947 -23.54 -13.99 18.53
N SER A 948 -24.20 -12.85 18.70
CA SER A 948 -23.61 -11.55 19.08
C SER A 948 -22.91 -11.62 20.45
N GLU A 949 -23.51 -12.33 21.41
CA GLU A 949 -22.94 -12.56 22.75
C GLU A 949 -21.75 -13.54 22.74
N ILE A 950 -21.80 -14.61 21.95
CA ILE A 950 -20.67 -15.54 21.72
C ILE A 950 -19.49 -14.78 21.12
N TYR A 951 -19.72 -13.94 20.10
CA TYR A 951 -18.66 -13.11 19.53
C TYR A 951 -18.09 -12.12 20.54
N SER A 952 -18.94 -11.33 21.20
CA SER A 952 -18.48 -10.26 22.10
C SER A 952 -17.75 -10.80 23.34
N LYS A 953 -18.17 -11.96 23.88
CA LYS A 953 -17.58 -12.57 25.08
C LYS A 953 -16.41 -13.53 24.84
N LEU A 954 -16.22 -14.09 23.64
CA LEU A 954 -15.18 -15.11 23.38
C LEU A 954 -14.22 -14.79 22.20
N TYR A 955 -14.59 -13.88 21.30
CA TYR A 955 -13.83 -13.58 20.07
C TYR A 955 -13.51 -12.08 19.87
N SER A 956 -14.05 -11.18 20.71
CA SER A 956 -13.70 -9.77 20.64
C SER A 956 -12.30 -9.51 21.20
N VAL A 957 -11.63 -8.48 20.68
CA VAL A 957 -10.32 -7.99 21.17
C VAL A 957 -10.35 -7.64 22.67
N ARG A 958 -11.52 -7.37 23.25
CA ARG A 958 -11.69 -7.18 24.70
C ARG A 958 -11.69 -8.51 25.47
N SER A 959 -12.30 -9.56 24.92
CA SER A 959 -12.35 -10.90 25.53
C SER A 959 -11.02 -11.66 25.48
N GLN A 960 -10.18 -11.42 24.47
CA GLN A 960 -8.84 -12.02 24.36
C GLN A 960 -7.80 -11.37 25.29
N LYS A 961 -8.09 -10.23 25.93
CA LYS A 961 -7.12 -9.52 26.79
C LYS A 961 -7.13 -10.02 28.24
N GLY A 962 -6.04 -10.69 28.60
CA GLY A 962 -5.72 -11.15 29.95
C GLY A 962 -5.83 -12.66 30.13
N ASN A 963 -5.22 -13.21 31.18
CA ASN A 963 -5.10 -14.65 31.42
C ASN A 963 -6.41 -15.28 31.98
N ARG A 964 -7.54 -15.01 31.30
CA ARG A 964 -8.93 -15.24 31.76
C ARG A 964 -9.42 -16.69 31.59
N ARG A 965 -8.54 -17.68 31.58
CA ARG A 965 -8.86 -19.07 31.17
C ARG A 965 -10.04 -19.69 31.95
N ALA A 966 -10.17 -19.37 33.24
CA ALA A 966 -11.29 -19.79 34.09
C ALA A 966 -12.60 -18.99 33.85
N GLU A 967 -12.52 -17.66 33.68
CA GLU A 967 -13.69 -16.82 33.35
C GLU A 967 -14.28 -17.21 31.98
N ASN A 968 -13.41 -17.50 31.02
CA ASN A 968 -13.79 -17.94 29.67
C ASN A 968 -14.48 -19.32 29.70
N LEU A 969 -14.05 -20.24 30.57
CA LEU A 969 -14.72 -21.53 30.76
C LEU A 969 -16.10 -21.38 31.42
N ALA A 970 -16.23 -20.55 32.46
CA ALA A 970 -17.52 -20.24 33.06
C ALA A 970 -18.48 -19.57 32.06
N THR A 971 -17.95 -18.66 31.24
CA THR A 971 -18.68 -17.99 30.16
C THR A 971 -19.13 -18.97 29.07
N LEU A 972 -18.26 -19.90 28.65
CA LEU A 972 -18.58 -20.94 27.69
C LEU A 972 -19.72 -21.83 28.20
N ASN A 973 -19.64 -22.30 29.45
CA ASN A 973 -20.68 -23.14 30.05
C ASN A 973 -22.03 -22.41 30.12
N HIS A 974 -22.06 -21.13 30.51
CA HIS A 974 -23.28 -20.33 30.55
C HIS A 974 -23.89 -20.08 29.15
N LEU A 975 -23.06 -19.86 28.13
CA LEU A 975 -23.52 -19.72 26.74
C LEU A 975 -24.03 -21.05 26.16
N ASP A 976 -23.42 -22.17 26.55
CA ASP A 976 -23.86 -23.52 26.14
C ASP A 976 -25.20 -23.90 26.78
N GLU A 977 -25.39 -23.60 28.07
CA GLU A 977 -26.67 -23.70 28.76
C GLU A 977 -27.75 -22.83 28.09
N LYS A 978 -27.42 -21.57 27.77
CA LYS A 978 -28.32 -20.64 27.08
C LYS A 978 -28.70 -21.12 25.67
N LEU A 979 -27.78 -21.77 24.94
CA LEU A 979 -28.09 -22.44 23.68
C LEU A 979 -28.94 -23.71 23.90
N ALA A 980 -28.66 -24.52 24.92
CA ALA A 980 -29.41 -25.74 25.22
C ALA A 980 -30.89 -25.43 25.54
N ILE A 981 -31.15 -24.46 26.43
CA ILE A 981 -32.50 -23.94 26.72
C ILE A 981 -33.14 -23.40 25.45
N ARG A 982 -32.36 -22.73 24.57
CA ARG A 982 -32.91 -22.23 23.31
C ARG A 982 -33.29 -23.36 22.35
N ARG A 983 -32.56 -24.48 22.33
CA ARG A 983 -32.85 -25.67 21.50
C ARG A 983 -34.22 -26.26 21.81
N GLU A 984 -34.61 -26.32 23.08
CA GLU A 984 -35.93 -26.80 23.53
C GLU A 984 -37.10 -25.93 23.04
N SER A 985 -36.80 -24.70 22.63
CA SER A 985 -37.75 -23.73 22.06
C SER A 985 -37.49 -23.44 20.59
N LEU A 986 -36.89 -24.40 19.86
CA LEU A 986 -36.85 -24.39 18.39
C LEU A 986 -37.95 -25.33 17.85
N PRO A 987 -38.51 -25.04 16.64
CA PRO A 987 -39.42 -25.96 15.97
C PRO A 987 -38.71 -27.28 15.65
N GLU A 988 -39.39 -28.41 15.79
CA GLU A 988 -38.83 -29.71 15.41
C GLU A 988 -38.48 -29.75 13.92
N LEU A 989 -37.36 -30.40 13.57
CA LEU A 989 -37.08 -30.77 12.19
C LEU A 989 -38.09 -31.85 11.77
N PRO A 990 -38.88 -31.65 10.69
CA PRO A 990 -39.75 -32.71 10.19
C PRO A 990 -38.89 -33.92 9.74
N PRO A 991 -39.35 -35.16 9.93
CA PRO A 991 -38.64 -36.34 9.44
C PRO A 991 -38.35 -36.23 7.93
N LEU A 992 -37.14 -36.60 7.50
CA LEU A 992 -36.63 -36.46 6.12
C LEU A 992 -37.65 -36.91 5.06
N GLU A 993 -38.26 -38.07 5.25
CA GLU A 993 -39.24 -38.68 4.35
C GLU A 993 -40.50 -37.80 4.11
N LYS A 994 -40.79 -36.88 5.05
CA LYS A 994 -41.92 -35.94 5.01
C LYS A 994 -41.52 -34.54 4.50
N VAL A 995 -40.23 -34.24 4.34
CA VAL A 995 -39.73 -32.99 3.74
C VAL A 995 -40.31 -32.83 2.32
N LEU A 996 -40.27 -33.91 1.53
CA LEU A 996 -40.87 -34.07 0.21
C LEU A 996 -42.39 -33.74 0.12
N HIS A 997 -43.09 -33.72 1.26
CA HIS A 997 -44.55 -33.56 1.34
C HIS A 997 -44.97 -32.38 2.23
N CYS A 998 -44.05 -31.46 2.55
CA CYS A 998 -44.36 -30.28 3.37
C CYS A 998 -45.27 -29.30 2.58
N PRO A 999 -46.53 -29.03 3.03
CA PRO A 999 -47.49 -28.21 2.29
C PRO A 999 -47.18 -26.71 2.30
N ASN A 1000 -46.08 -26.29 2.93
CA ASN A 1000 -45.55 -24.93 2.86
C ASN A 1000 -44.00 -24.98 2.80
N PRO A 1001 -43.38 -24.70 1.64
CA PRO A 1001 -41.93 -24.76 1.48
C PRO A 1001 -41.21 -23.64 2.23
N VAL A 1002 -41.86 -22.49 2.47
CA VAL A 1002 -41.29 -21.34 3.20
C VAL A 1002 -41.14 -21.67 4.69
N THR A 1003 -42.08 -22.42 5.26
CA THR A 1003 -42.00 -22.97 6.62
C THR A 1003 -40.82 -23.95 6.76
N LEU A 1004 -40.69 -24.89 5.81
CA LEU A 1004 -39.60 -25.85 5.76
C LEU A 1004 -38.23 -25.15 5.68
N LEU A 1005 -38.07 -24.25 4.70
CA LEU A 1005 -36.90 -23.39 4.51
C LEU A 1005 -36.52 -22.64 5.80
N SER A 1006 -37.52 -22.07 6.48
CA SER A 1006 -37.33 -21.32 7.72
C SER A 1006 -36.82 -22.23 8.85
N THR A 1007 -37.39 -23.43 9.01
CA THR A 1007 -36.89 -24.43 9.99
C THR A 1007 -35.46 -24.87 9.67
N VAL A 1008 -35.16 -25.21 8.42
CA VAL A 1008 -33.82 -25.67 7.98
C VAL A 1008 -32.75 -24.61 8.28
N VAL A 1009 -32.98 -23.35 7.89
CA VAL A 1009 -32.02 -22.27 8.14
C VAL A 1009 -31.90 -21.94 9.64
N LEU A 1010 -32.98 -22.08 10.41
CA LEU A 1010 -32.97 -21.87 11.87
C LEU A 1010 -32.13 -22.92 12.61
N HIS A 1011 -32.20 -24.19 12.18
CA HIS A 1011 -31.33 -25.26 12.72
C HIS A 1011 -29.88 -25.11 12.26
N ALA A 1012 -29.65 -24.70 11.00
CA ALA A 1012 -28.29 -24.41 10.52
C ALA A 1012 -27.62 -23.25 11.29
N GLU A 1013 -28.35 -22.17 11.57
CA GLU A 1013 -27.87 -21.08 12.44
C GLU A 1013 -27.63 -21.54 13.89
N TYR A 1014 -28.49 -22.40 14.44
CA TYR A 1014 -28.28 -23.01 15.76
C TYR A 1014 -26.99 -23.84 15.83
N TYR A 1015 -26.77 -24.76 14.88
CA TYR A 1015 -25.53 -25.55 14.84
C TYR A 1015 -24.30 -24.67 14.59
N ASN A 1016 -24.43 -23.60 13.80
CA ASN A 1016 -23.35 -22.63 13.60
C ASN A 1016 -23.01 -21.86 14.89
N CYS A 1017 -24.00 -21.56 15.75
CA CYS A 1017 -23.73 -21.02 17.09
C CYS A 1017 -22.98 -22.04 17.97
N GLN A 1018 -23.30 -23.34 17.89
CA GLN A 1018 -22.56 -24.38 18.61
C GLN A 1018 -21.11 -24.53 18.09
N LEU A 1019 -20.89 -24.51 16.77
CA LEU A 1019 -19.55 -24.51 16.17
C LEU A 1019 -18.74 -23.30 16.64
N MET A 1020 -19.30 -22.08 16.54
CA MET A 1020 -18.64 -20.87 17.03
C MET A 1020 -18.36 -20.92 18.53
N LEU A 1021 -19.24 -21.48 19.36
CA LEU A 1021 -19.00 -21.59 20.80
C LEU A 1021 -17.85 -22.54 21.15
N HIS A 1022 -17.77 -23.70 20.49
CA HIS A 1022 -16.84 -24.77 20.88
C HIS A 1022 -15.52 -24.83 20.08
N ARG A 1023 -15.40 -24.13 18.94
CA ARG A 1023 -14.21 -24.14 18.06
C ARG A 1023 -12.89 -23.87 18.79
N LYS A 1024 -12.84 -22.92 19.74
CA LYS A 1024 -11.60 -22.63 20.50
C LYS A 1024 -11.09 -23.83 21.31
N GLY A 1025 -11.97 -24.74 21.74
CA GLY A 1025 -11.56 -26.00 22.39
C GLY A 1025 -10.93 -27.01 21.43
N LEU A 1026 -11.33 -26.99 20.16
CA LEU A 1026 -10.75 -27.82 19.10
C LEU A 1026 -9.42 -27.24 18.59
N TYR A 1027 -9.40 -25.96 18.19
CA TYR A 1027 -8.22 -25.34 17.59
C TYR A 1027 -7.11 -25.09 18.63
N GLY A 1028 -7.46 -25.01 19.93
CA GLY A 1028 -6.48 -24.97 21.02
C GLY A 1028 -5.64 -26.23 21.16
N ALA A 1029 -6.12 -27.39 20.67
CA ALA A 1029 -5.33 -28.62 20.57
C ALA A 1029 -4.47 -28.68 19.29
N PHE A 1030 -4.81 -27.89 18.27
CA PHE A 1030 -4.18 -27.89 16.94
C PHE A 1030 -2.93 -27.02 16.85
N GLY A 1031 -2.72 -26.09 17.79
CA GLY A 1031 -1.63 -25.10 17.77
C GLY A 1031 -0.71 -25.11 19.00
N ALA A 1032 -0.81 -26.11 19.88
CA ALA A 1032 -0.06 -26.16 21.14
C ALA A 1032 1.38 -26.70 20.95
N SER A 1033 2.31 -25.82 20.59
CA SER A 1033 3.76 -26.13 20.58
C SER A 1033 4.43 -26.08 21.97
N ASP A 1034 3.67 -25.75 23.02
CA ASP A 1034 4.12 -25.60 24.41
C ASP A 1034 3.28 -26.51 25.32
N HIS A 1035 3.66 -27.79 25.41
CA HIS A 1035 2.97 -28.80 26.22
C HIS A 1035 3.19 -28.65 27.74
N SER A 1036 3.97 -27.66 28.20
CA SER A 1036 4.41 -27.52 29.60
C SER A 1036 3.32 -27.08 30.60
N ILE A 1037 2.07 -26.91 30.16
CA ILE A 1037 1.02 -26.16 30.89
C ILE A 1037 -0.32 -26.94 30.96
N PHE A 1038 -0.25 -28.27 31.02
CA PHE A 1038 -1.43 -29.14 31.16
C PHE A 1038 -1.51 -29.89 32.51
N GLU A 1039 -0.76 -29.46 33.53
CA GLU A 1039 -0.83 -30.00 34.91
C GLU A 1039 -2.10 -29.57 35.69
N THR A 1040 -3.29 -29.72 35.09
CA THR A 1040 -4.58 -29.72 35.82
C THR A 1040 -5.58 -30.67 35.15
N THR A 1041 -5.92 -31.76 35.83
CA THR A 1041 -6.79 -32.84 35.35
C THR A 1041 -8.25 -32.41 35.09
N SER A 1042 -8.69 -31.26 35.60
CA SER A 1042 -10.01 -30.71 35.31
C SER A 1042 -10.11 -30.13 33.89
N THR A 1043 -9.07 -29.41 33.42
CA THR A 1043 -9.10 -28.71 32.11
C THR A 1043 -9.16 -29.66 30.91
N GLU A 1044 -8.55 -30.83 30.99
CA GLU A 1044 -8.48 -31.81 29.91
C GLU A 1044 -9.87 -32.35 29.52
N SER A 1045 -10.69 -32.70 30.53
CA SER A 1045 -12.06 -33.20 30.33
C SER A 1045 -13.00 -32.16 29.69
N HIS A 1046 -12.82 -30.88 30.00
CA HIS A 1046 -13.60 -29.80 29.39
C HIS A 1046 -13.21 -29.58 27.92
N CYS A 1047 -11.91 -29.62 27.57
CA CYS A 1047 -11.48 -29.56 26.18
C CYS A 1047 -12.04 -30.73 25.36
N LEU A 1048 -12.02 -31.96 25.91
CA LEU A 1048 -12.60 -33.13 25.26
C LEU A 1048 -14.12 -33.00 25.07
N SER A 1049 -14.84 -32.48 26.07
CA SER A 1049 -16.29 -32.22 25.96
C SER A 1049 -16.61 -31.19 24.87
N SER A 1050 -15.86 -30.09 24.79
CA SER A 1050 -16.00 -29.07 23.73
C SER A 1050 -15.69 -29.63 22.35
N ARG A 1051 -14.61 -30.43 22.19
CA ARG A 1051 -14.29 -31.16 20.95
C ARG A 1051 -15.49 -32.00 20.50
N THR A 1052 -16.07 -32.81 21.39
CA THR A 1052 -17.24 -33.63 21.08
C THR A 1052 -18.44 -32.78 20.65
N LYS A 1053 -18.78 -31.71 21.37
CA LYS A 1053 -19.90 -30.82 21.02
C LYS A 1053 -19.71 -30.13 19.65
N CYS A 1054 -18.49 -29.69 19.35
CA CYS A 1054 -18.13 -29.12 18.05
C CYS A 1054 -18.33 -30.14 16.91
N LEU A 1055 -17.86 -31.38 17.09
CA LEU A 1055 -18.01 -32.45 16.11
C LEU A 1055 -19.46 -32.90 15.93
N THR A 1056 -20.24 -32.99 17.00
CA THR A 1056 -21.68 -33.27 16.92
C THR A 1056 -22.40 -32.20 16.10
N ALA A 1057 -22.08 -30.91 16.29
CA ALA A 1057 -22.66 -29.83 15.48
C ALA A 1057 -22.22 -29.89 14.00
N ALA A 1058 -20.95 -30.21 13.72
CA ALA A 1058 -20.45 -30.39 12.35
C ALA A 1058 -21.13 -31.57 11.65
N ARG A 1059 -21.25 -32.71 12.33
CA ARG A 1059 -21.93 -33.92 11.83
C ARG A 1059 -23.41 -33.67 11.57
N HIS A 1060 -24.14 -33.02 12.49
CA HIS A 1060 -25.54 -32.64 12.25
C HIS A 1060 -25.71 -31.68 11.06
N THR A 1061 -24.78 -30.72 10.89
CA THR A 1061 -24.79 -29.81 9.73
C THR A 1061 -24.56 -30.57 8.42
N SER A 1062 -23.65 -31.55 8.43
CA SER A 1062 -23.36 -32.45 7.29
C SER A 1062 -24.55 -33.36 6.97
N GLN A 1063 -25.23 -33.88 7.99
CA GLN A 1063 -26.42 -34.71 7.85
C GLN A 1063 -27.62 -33.91 7.33
N LEU A 1064 -27.82 -32.68 7.80
CA LEU A 1064 -28.83 -31.75 7.30
C LEU A 1064 -28.60 -31.43 5.81
N LEU A 1065 -27.34 -31.32 5.38
CA LEU A 1065 -27.01 -31.21 3.95
C LEU A 1065 -27.38 -32.48 3.17
N ASN A 1066 -26.90 -33.66 3.60
CA ASN A 1066 -27.19 -34.92 2.91
C ASN A 1066 -28.71 -35.19 2.83
N SER A 1067 -29.46 -34.84 3.88
CA SER A 1067 -30.93 -34.88 3.92
C SER A 1067 -31.59 -34.15 2.74
N LEU A 1068 -31.09 -32.95 2.43
CA LEU A 1068 -31.60 -32.11 1.34
C LEU A 1068 -31.14 -32.61 -0.04
N ARG A 1069 -29.95 -33.24 -0.10
CA ARG A 1069 -29.42 -33.91 -1.31
C ARG A 1069 -30.25 -35.14 -1.68
N GLU A 1070 -30.60 -35.97 -0.71
CA GLU A 1070 -31.39 -37.19 -0.88
C GLU A 1070 -32.88 -36.90 -1.17
N SER A 1071 -33.42 -35.77 -0.68
CA SER A 1071 -34.80 -35.35 -1.00
C SER A 1071 -34.99 -34.76 -2.41
N GLY A 1072 -33.98 -34.74 -3.27
CA GLY A 1072 -34.08 -34.33 -4.68
C GLY A 1072 -34.34 -32.83 -4.95
N ASP A 1073 -34.71 -32.06 -3.93
CA ASP A 1073 -35.03 -30.62 -3.99
C ASP A 1073 -33.80 -29.71 -4.20
N LEU A 1074 -32.63 -30.29 -4.51
CA LEU A 1074 -31.37 -29.57 -4.83
C LEU A 1074 -31.37 -28.84 -6.18
N SER A 1075 -32.45 -28.96 -6.97
CA SER A 1075 -32.70 -28.01 -8.06
C SER A 1075 -32.77 -26.55 -7.56
N ARG A 1076 -33.06 -26.34 -6.26
CA ARG A 1076 -33.05 -25.05 -5.56
C ARG A 1076 -31.63 -24.54 -5.26
N ASN A 1077 -30.92 -24.14 -6.31
CA ASN A 1077 -29.56 -23.59 -6.23
C ASN A 1077 -29.42 -22.39 -5.25
N ASN A 1078 -30.48 -21.62 -4.97
CA ASN A 1078 -30.44 -20.49 -4.06
C ASN A 1078 -30.67 -20.87 -2.58
N LEU A 1079 -31.37 -21.98 -2.29
CA LEU A 1079 -31.27 -22.61 -0.96
C LEU A 1079 -29.85 -23.12 -0.73
N ALA A 1080 -29.25 -23.77 -1.73
CA ALA A 1080 -27.89 -24.30 -1.63
C ALA A 1080 -26.86 -23.18 -1.33
N ARG A 1081 -26.85 -22.10 -2.13
CA ARG A 1081 -26.00 -20.91 -1.92
C ARG A 1081 -26.19 -20.27 -0.53
N ARG A 1082 -27.42 -20.26 0.03
CA ARG A 1082 -27.69 -19.76 1.40
C ARG A 1082 -27.12 -20.65 2.50
N LEU A 1083 -26.97 -21.96 2.26
CA LEU A 1083 -26.43 -22.90 3.24
C LEU A 1083 -24.90 -23.07 3.17
N SER A 1084 -24.27 -22.70 2.06
CA SER A 1084 -22.84 -22.87 1.78
C SER A 1084 -21.89 -22.45 2.92
N TYR A 1085 -22.18 -21.37 3.65
CA TYR A 1085 -21.31 -20.99 4.78
C TYR A 1085 -21.35 -21.99 5.96
N PHE A 1086 -22.53 -22.56 6.27
CA PHE A 1086 -22.67 -23.45 7.42
C PHE A 1086 -21.94 -24.77 7.16
N THR A 1087 -22.02 -25.29 5.94
CA THR A 1087 -21.33 -26.51 5.50
C THR A 1087 -19.81 -26.28 5.41
N LEU A 1088 -19.35 -25.15 4.88
CA LEU A 1088 -17.93 -24.73 4.92
C LEU A 1088 -17.40 -24.66 6.36
N SER A 1089 -18.17 -24.05 7.26
CA SER A 1089 -17.82 -23.97 8.68
C SER A 1089 -17.73 -25.35 9.34
N ALA A 1090 -18.59 -26.30 8.96
CA ALA A 1090 -18.52 -27.68 9.45
C ALA A 1090 -17.34 -28.47 8.85
N PHE A 1091 -17.03 -28.25 7.56
CA PHE A 1091 -15.90 -28.86 6.85
C PHE A 1091 -14.56 -28.55 7.53
N PHE A 1092 -14.27 -27.27 7.80
CA PHE A 1092 -12.99 -26.87 8.40
C PHE A 1092 -12.79 -27.45 9.80
N ASP A 1093 -13.84 -27.47 10.63
CA ASP A 1093 -13.76 -28.03 11.99
C ASP A 1093 -13.63 -29.58 11.96
N MET A 1094 -14.29 -30.25 11.02
CA MET A 1094 -14.17 -31.71 10.86
C MET A 1094 -12.80 -32.12 10.29
N PHE A 1095 -12.24 -31.34 9.35
CA PHE A 1095 -10.89 -31.53 8.80
C PHE A 1095 -9.80 -31.41 9.88
N VAL A 1096 -9.87 -30.36 10.71
CA VAL A 1096 -8.93 -30.15 11.84
C VAL A 1096 -8.93 -31.34 12.79
N ASN A 1097 -10.11 -31.88 13.12
CA ASN A 1097 -10.22 -33.06 13.97
C ASN A 1097 -9.59 -34.32 13.33
N LEU A 1098 -9.84 -34.55 12.04
CA LEU A 1098 -9.31 -35.70 11.31
C LEU A 1098 -7.77 -35.67 11.26
N LEU A 1099 -7.17 -34.51 10.99
CA LEU A 1099 -5.70 -34.35 11.03
C LEU A 1099 -5.13 -34.54 12.44
N SER A 1100 -5.83 -34.07 13.47
CA SER A 1100 -5.38 -34.15 14.87
C SER A 1100 -5.48 -35.57 15.44
N TYR A 1101 -6.49 -36.33 15.03
CA TYR A 1101 -6.82 -37.64 15.60
C TYR A 1101 -7.17 -38.68 14.50
N PRO A 1102 -6.24 -39.00 13.57
CA PRO A 1102 -6.53 -39.89 12.43
C PRO A 1102 -6.80 -41.35 12.85
N LYS A 1103 -6.48 -41.73 14.09
CA LYS A 1103 -6.79 -43.04 14.69
C LYS A 1103 -8.08 -43.06 15.53
N ASP A 1104 -8.86 -41.98 15.52
CA ASP A 1104 -10.18 -41.94 16.15
C ASP A 1104 -11.14 -42.91 15.42
N PRO A 1105 -11.91 -43.77 16.12
CA PRO A 1105 -12.85 -44.71 15.47
C PRO A 1105 -13.88 -44.06 14.55
N SER A 1106 -14.13 -42.75 14.73
CA SER A 1106 -15.04 -41.96 13.88
C SER A 1106 -14.35 -41.18 12.74
N ALA A 1107 -13.03 -41.24 12.60
CA ALA A 1107 -12.31 -40.49 11.57
C ALA A 1107 -12.66 -40.92 10.13
N SER A 1108 -12.94 -42.21 9.91
CA SER A 1108 -13.37 -42.72 8.60
C SER A 1108 -14.79 -42.27 8.22
N SER A 1109 -15.73 -42.28 9.17
CA SER A 1109 -17.08 -41.74 8.93
C SER A 1109 -17.09 -40.22 8.78
N ASP A 1110 -16.25 -39.50 9.53
CA ASP A 1110 -16.03 -38.06 9.35
C ASP A 1110 -15.44 -37.74 7.96
N PHE A 1111 -14.50 -38.56 7.46
CA PHE A 1111 -13.98 -38.41 6.10
C PHE A 1111 -15.07 -38.53 5.03
N HIS A 1112 -15.99 -39.49 5.16
CA HIS A 1112 -17.12 -39.62 4.22
C HIS A 1112 -18.08 -38.42 4.27
N LEU A 1113 -18.32 -37.82 5.45
CA LEU A 1113 -19.10 -36.58 5.56
C LEU A 1113 -18.35 -35.37 4.97
N LEU A 1114 -17.05 -35.30 5.18
CA LEU A 1114 -16.15 -34.27 4.65
C LEU A 1114 -16.11 -34.30 3.11
N GLN A 1115 -15.99 -35.50 2.52
CA GLN A 1115 -16.08 -35.72 1.07
C GLN A 1115 -17.45 -35.27 0.54
N SER A 1116 -18.56 -35.67 1.17
CA SER A 1116 -19.91 -35.26 0.71
C SER A 1116 -20.10 -33.74 0.70
N ILE A 1117 -19.56 -33.03 1.71
CA ILE A 1117 -19.53 -31.55 1.70
C ILE A 1117 -18.63 -31.04 0.57
N SER A 1118 -17.43 -31.59 0.37
CA SER A 1118 -16.53 -31.15 -0.70
C SER A 1118 -17.16 -31.30 -2.09
N ASP A 1119 -17.83 -32.43 -2.34
CA ASP A 1119 -18.50 -32.72 -3.61
C ASP A 1119 -19.65 -31.73 -3.85
N TRP A 1120 -20.53 -31.56 -2.85
CA TRP A 1120 -21.66 -30.64 -2.96
C TRP A 1120 -21.22 -29.16 -3.04
N MET A 1121 -20.19 -28.76 -2.29
CA MET A 1121 -19.61 -27.43 -2.43
C MET A 1121 -19.00 -27.25 -3.82
N SER A 1122 -18.40 -28.28 -4.42
CA SER A 1122 -17.94 -28.23 -5.82
C SER A 1122 -19.11 -28.00 -6.78
N ASP A 1123 -20.22 -28.75 -6.63
CA ASP A 1123 -21.44 -28.56 -7.42
C ASP A 1123 -21.95 -27.10 -7.33
N VAL A 1124 -22.08 -26.57 -6.10
CA VAL A 1124 -22.64 -25.22 -5.83
C VAL A 1124 -21.71 -24.08 -6.25
N LEU A 1125 -20.40 -24.23 -6.07
CA LEU A 1125 -19.41 -23.18 -6.38
C LEU A 1125 -19.09 -23.13 -7.88
N THR A 1126 -19.04 -24.29 -8.58
CA THR A 1126 -18.84 -24.33 -10.04
C THR A 1126 -20.10 -23.94 -10.81
N ALA A 1127 -21.30 -24.02 -10.20
CA ALA A 1127 -22.52 -23.36 -10.66
C ALA A 1127 -22.53 -21.82 -10.43
N THR A 1128 -21.35 -21.20 -10.32
CA THR A 1128 -21.13 -19.75 -10.36
C THR A 1128 -19.88 -19.44 -11.18
N THR A 1129 -19.84 -18.29 -11.85
CA THR A 1129 -18.65 -17.80 -12.56
C THR A 1129 -17.59 -17.18 -11.63
N SER A 1130 -17.81 -17.15 -10.31
CA SER A 1130 -16.98 -16.40 -9.37
C SER A 1130 -15.56 -17.00 -9.23
N PRO A 1131 -14.48 -16.24 -9.54
CA PRO A 1131 -13.11 -16.71 -9.38
C PRO A 1131 -12.78 -17.20 -7.96
N LEU A 1132 -13.34 -16.54 -6.93
CA LEU A 1132 -13.17 -16.94 -5.53
C LEU A 1132 -13.93 -18.22 -5.18
N ALA A 1133 -15.08 -18.47 -5.81
CA ALA A 1133 -15.83 -19.72 -5.62
C ALA A 1133 -15.08 -20.92 -6.22
N LEU A 1134 -14.52 -20.75 -7.42
CA LEU A 1134 -13.68 -21.76 -8.06
C LEU A 1134 -12.40 -22.04 -7.24
N LEU A 1135 -11.70 -21.00 -6.79
CA LEU A 1135 -10.55 -21.12 -5.86
C LEU A 1135 -10.93 -21.88 -4.58
N LEU A 1136 -12.07 -21.56 -3.97
CA LEU A 1136 -12.50 -22.24 -2.75
C LEU A 1136 -12.82 -23.72 -3.01
N SER A 1137 -13.45 -24.05 -4.14
CA SER A 1137 -13.68 -25.44 -4.56
C SER A 1137 -12.36 -26.21 -4.72
N GLU A 1138 -11.37 -25.63 -5.40
CA GLU A 1138 -10.03 -26.22 -5.54
C GLU A 1138 -9.36 -26.46 -4.18
N ILE A 1139 -9.48 -25.53 -3.22
CA ILE A 1139 -8.95 -25.67 -1.86
C ILE A 1139 -9.65 -26.80 -1.10
N LEU A 1140 -10.99 -26.89 -1.15
CA LEU A 1140 -11.74 -27.97 -0.51
C LEU A 1140 -11.37 -29.35 -1.06
N GLN A 1141 -11.25 -29.47 -2.38
CA GLN A 1141 -10.80 -30.71 -3.03
C GLN A 1141 -9.38 -31.07 -2.58
N LYS A 1142 -8.46 -30.10 -2.52
CA LYS A 1142 -7.07 -30.32 -2.06
C LYS A 1142 -7.00 -30.75 -0.58
N MET A 1143 -7.79 -30.13 0.29
CA MET A 1143 -7.91 -30.51 1.70
C MET A 1143 -8.50 -31.91 1.85
N THR A 1144 -9.56 -32.24 1.11
CA THR A 1144 -10.16 -33.59 1.12
C THR A 1144 -9.16 -34.68 0.70
N GLN A 1145 -8.36 -34.43 -0.34
CA GLN A 1145 -7.29 -35.35 -0.75
C GLN A 1145 -6.23 -35.53 0.36
N ILE A 1146 -5.81 -34.45 1.02
CA ILE A 1146 -4.85 -34.52 2.15
C ILE A 1146 -5.40 -35.32 3.33
N ALA A 1147 -6.69 -35.16 3.66
CA ALA A 1147 -7.35 -35.94 4.70
C ALA A 1147 -7.35 -37.45 4.39
N LYS A 1148 -7.62 -37.80 3.13
CA LYS A 1148 -7.56 -39.18 2.61
C LYS A 1148 -6.15 -39.76 2.72
N ASP A 1149 -5.13 -39.00 2.33
CA ASP A 1149 -3.73 -39.44 2.35
C ASP A 1149 -3.19 -39.60 3.78
N VAL A 1150 -3.65 -38.79 4.74
CA VAL A 1150 -3.30 -38.95 6.16
C VAL A 1150 -3.93 -40.23 6.75
N LEU A 1151 -5.18 -40.55 6.40
CA LEU A 1151 -5.83 -41.81 6.82
C LEU A 1151 -5.21 -43.06 6.17
N ALA A 1152 -4.55 -42.93 5.02
CA ALA A 1152 -3.94 -44.04 4.29
C ALA A 1152 -2.51 -44.41 4.75
N ARG A 1153 -1.86 -43.61 5.62
CA ARG A 1153 -0.47 -43.82 6.06
C ARG A 1153 -0.35 -44.89 7.15
N PRO A 1154 0.39 -46.00 6.93
CA PRO A 1154 0.58 -47.03 7.96
C PRO A 1154 1.59 -46.65 9.05
N GLU A 1155 2.50 -45.69 8.82
CA GLU A 1155 3.68 -45.46 9.69
C GLU A 1155 3.51 -44.39 10.79
N LEU A 1156 2.28 -43.96 11.11
CA LEU A 1156 2.00 -43.04 12.24
C LEU A 1156 2.04 -43.74 13.62
N ASP A 1157 2.96 -44.68 13.81
CA ASP A 1157 3.06 -45.52 15.01
C ASP A 1157 4.09 -45.05 16.05
N ASN A 1158 5.13 -44.28 15.67
CA ASN A 1158 6.15 -43.79 16.63
C ASN A 1158 6.32 -42.26 16.70
N ALA A 1159 6.06 -41.52 15.61
CA ALA A 1159 6.31 -40.07 15.58
C ALA A 1159 5.48 -39.29 16.63
N ASN A 1160 4.18 -39.57 16.73
CA ASN A 1160 3.27 -38.83 17.61
C ASN A 1160 3.23 -39.37 19.05
N GLN A 1161 3.84 -40.53 19.35
CA GLN A 1161 3.95 -41.02 20.73
C GLN A 1161 5.21 -40.50 21.45
N ASN A 1162 6.32 -40.29 20.73
CA ASN A 1162 7.56 -39.78 21.34
C ASN A 1162 7.47 -38.31 21.81
N ILE A 1163 6.41 -37.58 21.43
CA ILE A 1163 6.09 -36.24 21.93
C ILE A 1163 5.39 -36.31 23.31
N LEU A 1164 4.86 -37.47 23.71
CA LEU A 1164 3.99 -37.63 24.90
C LEU A 1164 4.64 -38.39 26.09
N THR A 1165 5.87 -38.91 25.95
CA THR A 1165 6.45 -39.84 26.94
C THR A 1165 7.74 -39.38 27.62
N HIS A 1166 8.46 -38.40 27.07
CA HIS A 1166 9.68 -37.88 27.69
C HIS A 1166 9.43 -36.64 28.57
N ILE A 1167 9.09 -36.91 29.84
CA ILE A 1167 9.63 -36.32 31.08
C ILE A 1167 8.68 -36.71 32.22
N ALA A 1168 9.12 -37.65 33.06
CA ALA A 1168 8.58 -37.88 34.40
C ALA A 1168 9.68 -37.52 35.42
N PRO A 1169 9.37 -36.91 36.57
CA PRO A 1169 10.38 -36.33 37.45
C PRO A 1169 11.19 -37.39 38.18
N ALA A 1170 12.51 -37.37 38.01
CA ALA A 1170 13.43 -38.14 38.82
C ALA A 1170 13.51 -37.54 40.24
N SER A 1171 13.05 -38.30 41.24
CA SER A 1171 13.18 -37.93 42.66
C SER A 1171 14.56 -38.29 43.21
N ASN A 1172 15.06 -37.48 44.14
CA ASN A 1172 16.38 -37.68 44.77
C ASN A 1172 16.44 -38.94 45.65
N THR A 1173 17.43 -39.81 45.42
CA THR A 1173 18.05 -40.63 46.47
C THR A 1173 19.50 -41.03 46.10
N MET A 1174 20.29 -41.42 47.10
CA MET A 1174 21.76 -41.60 47.00
C MET A 1174 22.16 -43.02 46.54
N GLY A 1175 23.31 -43.17 45.86
CA GLY A 1175 23.92 -44.50 45.62
C GLY A 1175 25.19 -44.53 44.75
N TYR A 1176 26.35 -44.80 45.36
CA TYR A 1176 27.59 -45.30 44.74
C TYR A 1176 27.61 -46.85 44.78
N PRO A 1177 28.59 -47.61 44.21
CA PRO A 1177 29.52 -47.41 43.07
C PRO A 1177 29.66 -48.68 42.13
N VAL A 1178 30.75 -48.76 41.35
CA VAL A 1178 31.53 -49.97 40.90
C VAL A 1178 31.59 -50.32 39.38
N ASP A 1179 32.79 -50.08 38.81
CA ASP A 1179 33.64 -50.82 37.82
C ASP A 1179 33.15 -51.65 36.61
N ALA A 1180 34.07 -51.70 35.61
CA ALA A 1180 34.39 -52.80 34.66
C ALA A 1180 33.45 -53.06 33.45
N THR A 1181 33.90 -53.51 32.25
CA THR A 1181 35.26 -53.68 31.64
C THR A 1181 35.15 -53.87 30.10
N GLY A 1182 36.16 -53.44 29.33
CA GLY A 1182 36.41 -53.85 27.92
C GLY A 1182 35.50 -53.21 26.85
N GLY A 1183 35.81 -53.26 25.55
CA GLY A 1183 37.00 -53.77 24.85
C GLY A 1183 37.02 -53.38 23.34
N PHE A 1184 38.20 -53.29 22.73
CA PHE A 1184 38.47 -52.90 21.32
C PHE A 1184 38.45 -54.15 20.36
N PRO A 1185 38.77 -54.06 19.04
CA PRO A 1185 37.94 -53.77 17.85
C PRO A 1185 37.94 -55.02 16.90
N PRO A 1186 38.31 -55.06 15.58
CA PRO A 1186 38.29 -54.12 14.42
C PRO A 1186 37.74 -54.76 13.08
N SER A 1187 38.20 -54.23 11.93
CA SER A 1187 38.25 -54.80 10.54
C SER A 1187 37.05 -54.51 9.60
N THR A 1188 37.19 -54.25 8.29
CA THR A 1188 38.32 -53.91 7.36
C THR A 1188 37.73 -53.22 6.08
N VAL A 1189 38.35 -52.21 5.44
CA VAL A 1189 39.30 -52.26 4.27
C VAL A 1189 38.76 -53.13 3.10
N SER A 1190 38.69 -52.75 1.80
CA SER A 1190 39.32 -51.75 0.89
C SER A 1190 38.39 -51.48 -0.34
N SER A 1191 38.67 -50.78 -1.46
CA SER A 1191 39.48 -49.61 -1.91
C SER A 1191 39.52 -49.58 -3.47
N ALA A 1192 40.35 -48.73 -4.12
CA ALA A 1192 40.70 -48.70 -5.57
C ALA A 1192 39.61 -48.21 -6.59
N GLN A 1193 39.91 -47.52 -7.72
CA GLN A 1193 41.16 -46.90 -8.23
C GLN A 1193 40.89 -45.76 -9.27
N GLN A 1194 41.92 -44.93 -9.58
CA GLN A 1194 41.97 -43.80 -10.54
C GLN A 1194 42.89 -44.15 -11.75
N PRO A 1195 42.87 -43.48 -12.94
CA PRO A 1195 43.44 -42.13 -13.21
C PRO A 1195 42.70 -41.25 -14.30
N ALA A 1196 42.89 -39.92 -14.43
CA ALA A 1196 43.83 -39.10 -15.28
C ALA A 1196 43.75 -39.34 -16.82
N ASP A 1197 43.87 -38.38 -17.78
CA ASP A 1197 44.36 -36.97 -17.86
C ASP A 1197 43.48 -36.14 -18.87
N ALA A 1198 43.09 -34.87 -18.64
CA ALA A 1198 43.74 -33.55 -18.92
C ALA A 1198 43.73 -33.02 -20.40
N TYR A 1199 43.19 -31.80 -20.65
CA TYR A 1199 43.78 -30.64 -21.41
C TYR A 1199 42.75 -29.51 -21.76
N TYR A 1200 43.27 -28.28 -21.90
CA TYR A 1200 42.67 -26.95 -22.19
C TYR A 1200 41.48 -26.83 -23.19
N PHE A 1201 40.52 -25.90 -22.93
CA PHE A 1201 40.41 -24.58 -23.61
C PHE A 1201 39.38 -23.61 -22.97
N SER A 1202 39.18 -22.42 -23.55
CA SER A 1202 38.51 -21.23 -22.96
C SER A 1202 37.29 -20.69 -23.74
N ASN A 1203 36.40 -20.00 -23.01
CA ASN A 1203 35.46 -18.94 -23.43
C ASN A 1203 34.23 -19.26 -24.31
N SER A 1204 33.22 -18.37 -24.17
CA SER A 1204 32.08 -18.06 -25.06
C SER A 1204 30.81 -18.93 -25.01
N PHE A 1205 29.74 -18.39 -25.64
CA PHE A 1205 28.32 -18.81 -25.62
C PHE A 1205 27.61 -18.56 -24.28
N THR A 1206 26.47 -17.85 -24.15
CA THR A 1206 25.40 -17.37 -25.06
C THR A 1206 24.69 -18.42 -25.90
N SER A 1207 23.56 -18.96 -25.42
CA SER A 1207 22.32 -19.12 -26.23
C SER A 1207 21.13 -19.69 -25.46
N HIS A 1208 19.95 -19.40 -26.01
CA HIS A 1208 18.62 -20.01 -25.88
C HIS A 1208 18.49 -21.43 -25.30
N VAL A 1209 17.33 -21.67 -24.65
CA VAL A 1209 16.66 -22.98 -24.61
C VAL A 1209 15.26 -22.83 -25.21
N HIS A 1210 14.99 -23.57 -26.28
CA HIS A 1210 13.64 -23.80 -26.79
C HIS A 1210 12.92 -24.86 -25.93
N LEU A 1211 11.63 -24.68 -25.65
CA LEU A 1211 10.76 -25.80 -25.26
C LEU A 1211 10.29 -26.54 -26.52
N SER A 1212 10.76 -27.77 -26.69
CA SER A 1212 10.38 -28.65 -27.80
C SER A 1212 9.12 -29.46 -27.47
N LEU A 1213 8.04 -29.26 -28.21
CA LEU A 1213 6.91 -30.19 -28.25
C LEU A 1213 7.28 -31.42 -29.07
N ASN A 1214 6.95 -32.62 -28.58
CA ASN A 1214 7.08 -33.88 -29.33
C ASN A 1214 5.74 -34.28 -29.99
N PRO A 1215 5.76 -34.96 -31.15
CA PRO A 1215 4.57 -35.11 -32.01
C PRO A 1215 3.77 -36.40 -31.78
N ILE A 1216 2.51 -36.39 -32.21
CA ILE A 1216 1.67 -37.60 -32.40
C ILE A 1216 0.97 -37.53 -33.76
N SER A 1217 1.14 -38.61 -34.55
CA SER A 1217 0.44 -39.05 -35.78
C SER A 1217 -0.20 -38.04 -36.75
N THR A 1218 0.25 -38.08 -38.01
CA THR A 1218 -0.47 -37.60 -39.20
C THR A 1218 -1.42 -38.65 -39.78
N GLU A 1219 -2.62 -38.24 -40.24
CA GLU A 1219 -3.36 -38.96 -41.29
C GLU A 1219 -4.37 -38.01 -41.98
N GLY A 1220 -4.61 -38.16 -43.29
CA GLY A 1220 -5.73 -37.50 -44.01
C GLY A 1220 -5.42 -36.52 -45.16
N LEU A 1221 -5.49 -37.03 -46.39
CA LEU A 1221 -6.02 -36.37 -47.62
C LEU A 1221 -5.34 -35.10 -48.21
N GLU A 1222 -4.30 -35.38 -49.01
CA GLU A 1222 -4.18 -35.05 -50.44
C GLU A 1222 -4.71 -33.72 -51.06
N SER A 1223 -3.75 -32.97 -51.64
CA SER A 1223 -3.84 -32.28 -52.96
C SER A 1223 -4.79 -31.08 -53.18
N PHE A 1224 -4.23 -29.95 -53.66
CA PHE A 1224 -4.19 -29.67 -55.11
C PHE A 1224 -3.14 -28.59 -55.46
N SER A 1225 -2.72 -28.53 -56.72
CA SER A 1225 -1.85 -27.51 -57.32
C SER A 1225 -2.70 -26.41 -58.02
N THR A 1226 -2.24 -25.32 -58.67
CA THR A 1226 -0.93 -24.88 -59.24
C THR A 1226 -1.00 -23.37 -59.60
N ALA A 1227 0.10 -22.80 -60.10
CA ALA A 1227 0.15 -21.75 -61.17
C ALA A 1227 -0.32 -20.29 -60.92
N SER A 1228 0.67 -19.40 -60.69
CA SER A 1228 1.13 -18.31 -61.60
C SER A 1228 0.19 -17.42 -62.47
N ASP A 1229 0.58 -16.13 -62.54
CA ASP A 1229 0.59 -15.19 -63.69
C ASP A 1229 -0.61 -14.27 -64.06
N THR A 1230 -0.38 -12.97 -63.78
CA THR A 1230 -0.59 -11.74 -64.61
C THR A 1230 -1.88 -11.45 -65.39
N LEU A 1231 -2.40 -10.21 -65.24
CA LEU A 1231 -2.68 -9.17 -66.28
C LEU A 1231 -3.28 -7.92 -65.55
N TRP A 1232 -2.79 -6.68 -65.74
CA TRP A 1232 -3.18 -5.65 -66.74
C TRP A 1232 -4.68 -5.25 -66.75
N ALA A 1233 -5.09 -3.98 -66.91
CA ALA A 1233 -4.42 -2.66 -66.89
C ALA A 1233 -5.43 -1.49 -66.93
N SER A 1234 -4.97 -0.23 -66.78
CA SER A 1234 -5.67 1.07 -67.05
C SER A 1234 -6.85 1.47 -66.14
N GLY A 1235 -7.20 2.76 -65.97
CA GLY A 1235 -6.60 4.01 -66.47
C GLY A 1235 -7.27 5.28 -65.86
N PRO A 1236 -6.63 6.48 -65.91
CA PRO A 1236 -7.06 7.67 -65.16
C PRO A 1236 -7.75 8.77 -66.02
N CYS A 1237 -8.29 9.82 -65.37
CA CYS A 1237 -8.63 11.11 -65.99
C CYS A 1237 -8.46 12.31 -65.02
N LEU A 1238 -8.07 13.47 -65.56
CA LEU A 1238 -8.08 14.78 -64.89
C LEU A 1238 -9.11 15.69 -65.57
N HIS A 1239 -9.69 16.69 -64.87
CA HIS A 1239 -9.31 18.10 -65.02
C HIS A 1239 -10.10 19.06 -64.12
N SER A 1240 -9.97 20.37 -64.37
CA SER A 1240 -10.06 21.49 -63.43
C SER A 1240 -10.87 22.69 -63.98
N VAL A 1241 -10.96 23.76 -63.17
CA VAL A 1241 -11.31 25.17 -63.49
C VAL A 1241 -12.79 25.58 -63.26
N GLY A 1242 -12.97 26.72 -62.55
CA GLY A 1242 -14.23 27.48 -62.48
C GLY A 1242 -14.32 28.38 -61.24
N SER A 1243 -14.48 29.69 -61.43
CA SER A 1243 -14.53 30.70 -60.34
C SER A 1243 -15.53 31.81 -60.67
N PHE A 1244 -16.36 32.22 -59.71
CA PHE A 1244 -16.98 33.57 -59.66
C PHE A 1244 -17.34 33.95 -58.21
N ALA A 1245 -18.10 35.03 -58.02
CA ALA A 1245 -17.82 36.02 -56.98
C ALA A 1245 -19.06 36.79 -56.47
N GLU A 1246 -18.84 37.60 -55.41
CA GLU A 1246 -19.68 38.76 -55.00
C GLU A 1246 -21.12 38.39 -54.49
N GLU A 1247 -21.84 39.17 -53.66
CA GLU A 1247 -21.59 40.51 -53.07
C GLU A 1247 -22.36 40.78 -51.74
N GLU A 1248 -21.77 41.63 -50.88
CA GLU A 1248 -22.33 42.74 -50.04
C GLU A 1248 -23.48 42.64 -48.98
N SER A 1249 -23.59 43.77 -48.22
CA SER A 1249 -24.48 44.16 -47.10
C SER A 1249 -24.16 43.56 -45.70
N GLN A 1250 -23.72 44.30 -44.67
CA GLN A 1250 -24.09 45.60 -44.05
C GLN A 1250 -25.43 45.60 -43.28
N SER A 1251 -25.63 46.33 -42.17
CA SER A 1251 -24.76 46.86 -41.09
C SER A 1251 -25.64 47.44 -39.96
N VAL A 1252 -25.08 47.86 -38.80
CA VAL A 1252 -25.44 49.04 -37.96
C VAL A 1252 -24.84 48.94 -36.54
N ARG A 1253 -24.53 50.08 -35.90
CA ARG A 1253 -24.00 50.24 -34.53
C ARG A 1253 -24.99 51.05 -33.65
N LEU A 1254 -24.76 51.07 -32.33
CA LEU A 1254 -24.77 52.24 -31.39
C LEU A 1254 -25.05 51.78 -29.93
N ALA A 1255 -24.89 52.61 -28.89
CA ALA A 1255 -23.65 53.11 -28.26
C ALA A 1255 -23.96 53.92 -26.97
N GLY A 1256 -23.16 53.77 -25.90
CA GLY A 1256 -23.26 54.57 -24.65
C GLY A 1256 -24.40 54.18 -23.68
N GLY A 1257 -24.39 54.57 -22.39
CA GLY A 1257 -23.31 55.19 -21.59
C GLY A 1257 -23.78 55.75 -20.22
N ALA A 1258 -23.01 55.48 -19.14
CA ALA A 1258 -22.88 56.16 -17.82
C ALA A 1258 -24.10 56.72 -17.01
N GLY A 1259 -24.04 56.73 -15.66
CA GLY A 1259 -24.75 57.78 -14.86
C GLY A 1259 -25.34 57.51 -13.45
N ILE A 1260 -24.52 57.23 -12.44
CA ILE A 1260 -24.55 57.76 -11.04
C ILE A 1260 -25.88 58.02 -10.27
N VAL A 1261 -26.11 57.19 -9.21
CA VAL A 1261 -26.41 57.46 -7.77
C VAL A 1261 -27.38 58.59 -7.30
N LEU A 1262 -28.46 58.27 -6.52
CA LEU A 1262 -28.69 58.68 -5.10
C LEU A 1262 -30.10 58.31 -4.50
N VAL A 1263 -30.11 58.21 -3.16
CA VAL A 1263 -31.17 58.16 -2.09
C VAL A 1263 -32.58 58.75 -2.45
N GLY A 1264 -33.74 58.31 -1.92
CA GLY A 1264 -34.12 57.23 -0.96
C GLY A 1264 -34.98 57.73 0.23
N GLU A 1265 -36.00 56.99 0.72
CA GLU A 1265 -36.77 57.36 1.96
C GLU A 1265 -37.56 56.21 2.65
N LYS A 1266 -38.31 56.48 3.76
CA LYS A 1266 -38.89 55.49 4.70
C LYS A 1266 -40.35 55.76 5.16
N SER A 1267 -41.18 54.71 5.23
CA SER A 1267 -42.29 54.52 6.21
C SER A 1267 -42.87 53.09 6.06
N VAL A 1268 -43.11 52.20 7.04
CA VAL A 1268 -43.44 52.21 8.50
C VAL A 1268 -44.96 52.16 8.79
N GLN A 1269 -45.35 51.23 9.70
CA GLN A 1269 -46.70 50.93 10.23
C GLN A 1269 -47.67 50.18 9.27
N SER A 1270 -48.57 49.27 9.71
CA SER A 1270 -48.91 48.81 11.08
C SER A 1270 -49.32 47.33 11.20
N GLN A 1271 -49.36 46.85 12.45
CA GLN A 1271 -50.26 45.83 13.03
C GLN A 1271 -51.73 45.94 12.55
N HIS A 1272 -52.66 44.97 12.67
CA HIS A 1272 -52.73 43.61 13.28
C HIS A 1272 -53.94 42.84 12.63
N GLN A 1273 -54.45 41.65 13.01
CA GLN A 1273 -54.27 40.78 14.20
C GLN A 1273 -54.18 39.28 13.82
N ALA A 1274 -55.14 38.41 14.23
CA ALA A 1274 -55.18 36.97 13.96
C ALA A 1274 -56.60 36.35 14.07
N LYS A 1275 -56.86 35.26 13.34
CA LYS A 1275 -57.80 34.15 13.64
C LYS A 1275 -57.72 33.06 12.54
N GLY A 1276 -57.84 31.79 12.91
CA GLY A 1276 -58.17 30.67 12.02
C GLY A 1276 -59.63 30.20 12.25
N PRO A 1277 -60.01 28.96 11.91
CA PRO A 1277 -59.20 27.87 11.30
C PRO A 1277 -59.71 27.39 9.93
N ASP A 1278 -58.83 26.73 9.18
CA ASP A 1278 -58.99 25.37 8.62
C ASP A 1278 -57.64 24.93 8.01
#